data_AF-Q8VHY0-F1
#
_entry.id   AF-Q8VHY0-F1
#
_cell.length_a   1.000
_cell.length_b   1.000
_cell.length_c   1.000
_cell.angle_alpha   90.00
_cell.angle_beta   90.00
_cell.angle_gamma   90.00
#
_symmetry.space_group_name_H-M   'P 1'
#
loop_
_entity.id
_entity.type
_entity.pdbx_description
1 polymer ?
#
loop_
_entity_poly.entity_id
_entity_poly.type
_entity_poly.pdbx_seq_one_letter_code
_entity_poly.pdbx_strand_id
1 'polypeptide(L)'
;MLLGPGHPLSAPALALALTLALLVRSTAPASFFGENHLEVPVPSALTRVDLLLQFSTSQPEALLLLAAGQDDHLLLQLHSGCLQVRLALGQKELKLQTPADTVLSDSAPHTVVLTVSDSWAVLSVDGVLNTSAPIPRASHLKATYGLFVGSSGSLDLPYLKGISRPLRGCLHSAILNGRNLLRPLTSDVHEGCAEEFSAGDEVGLGFSGPHSLAAFPAWSTREEGTLEFTLTTRSQQAPLAFQAGDKRGNFIYVDIFEGHLRAVVEKGQGTMLLRNSVPVADGQPHEVSVHIDVHRLEISVDQYPTRTFNRGVLSYLEPRGSLLLGGLDTEASRHLQEHRLGLAPGAANISLVGCIEDFSVNGRRQGLRDAWLTRDMSAGCRPEEDEYEEEVYGPYETFSTLAPEAWPAMELPEPCIPEPGLPAVFANFTQLLTISPLVVAEGGTAWLEWRHVQPTLDLTEAELRKSQVLFSVSQSARHGDLELDILGAQTRKMFTLLDVVNRKARFVHDGSEDTSDQLMLEVSVTARAPVPSCLRRGQIYILPIQVNPVNDPPRIIFPHGSLMVILEHTQKPLGPEIFQAYDPDSACEGLTFQLLGVSSGVPVEHRDQPGEPATEFSCRELEVGDIVYVHRGGPAQDLTFRVSDGMQASAPATLKVVAVRPAIQILHNTGLHLAQGSAAAILPANLSVETNAVGQDVSVLFRVTGTLQFGELQKQGAGGVEGTEWWDTLAFHQRDVEQGRVRYLSTDPQHHTQDTVEDLILEVQVGQETLSNLSFPVTIQRATVWMLRLEPLHTQNPHQETLTPAHLEASLEEEEEEGSPQPHTFHYELVQAPRRGNLLLQGTRLSDGESFSQSDLQAGRVTYRATMRTSEAADDSFRFRVTSPPHFSPLYTFPIHIGGDPNAPVLTNVLLMVPEGGEGVLSADHLFVKSLNSASYLYEVMEQPHHGKLAWRDPKGKSTPVTSFTNEDLLHGRLVYQHDDSETIEDDIPFVATRQGEGSGDMAWEEVRGVFRVAIQPVNDHAPVQTISRVFHVARGGQRLLTTDDVAFSDADSGFSDAQLVLTRKDLLFGSIVAMEEPTRPIYRFTQEDLRKKQVLFVHSGADHGWLQLQVSDGQHQATAMLEVQASEPYLHVANSSSLVVPQGGQGTIDTAVLQLDTNLDIRSGNEVHYHVTAGPQWGQLLRDGQSVTSFSQRDLLDGAILYSHNGSLSPQDTLAFSVAAGPVHTNTFLQVTIALEGPLAPLQLVQHKKIYVFQGEAAEIRRDQLEVVQEAVLPADIMFSLRSPPNAGYLVMVSHGASAEEPPSLDPVQSFSQEAVNSGRVLYLHSRPGAWSDSFSLDVASGLGDPLEGISVELEVLPTVIPLDVQNFSVPEGGTRTLAPPLVQITGPYFPTLPGLVLQVLEPPQHGALQKEDHSQDGSLSTFSWREVEEQLIRYVHDGSETQTDAFVLLANASEMDRQSQPVAFTITILPVNDQPPVLTTNTGLQIWEGAIVPIPPEALRGTDNDSGPEDLVYTIEQPSNGRIALRVAPDTEVHRFTQAQLDSGLVLFSHRGALEGGFHFDLSDGAHTSPGHFFRVVAQKQALLSLEGTRKLTVCPESVQPLSSQSLSASSSTGADPRHLLYRVVRGPQLGRLLHAQQGSAEEVLVNFTQAEVNAGNILYEHEMSSEPFWEAHDTIGLLLSSPPARDLAATLAVMVSFDAACPQRPSRLWKNKGLWVPEGQRAKITVAALDAANLLASVPASQRSRHDVLFQVTQFPTRGQLLVSEEPLHARRPYFLQSELAAGQLVYAHGGGGTQQDGFRFRAHLQGPTGTSVAGPQTSEAFVITVRDVNERPPQPQASIPLRVTRGSRAPVSRAQLSVVDPDSAPGEIEYEVQRAPHNGFLSLAGDNTGPVTHFTQADVDAGRLAFVANGSSVAGVFQLSMSDGASPPIPMSLAVDVLPSTIEVQLRAPLEVPQALGRTSLSRQQLQVISDREEPDVAYRLTQGPLYGQLLVGGQPASAFSQLQVDQGDVVFVFTNFSSSQDHFKVVALARGVNASATVNVTVQALLHVWAGGPWPQGTTLRLDPTVLDASELANRTGSMPHFRLLAGPRYGRVVRVSQGRTESRSNQLVEHFTQRDLEEGQLGLEVGKPEGRSTGPAGDRLTLELWAKGVPPAVALLDFATEPYHAAKSYSVALLSVPEAVRTETEKPGRSVPTGQPGQAASSPVPTAAKGGFLGFLEANMFSIIIPVCLILLLLALILPLLFYLRKRNKTGKHDVQVLTAKPRNGLAGDTETFRKVEPGQAIPLITVPGQGPPPGGQPDPELLQFCRTPNPALRNGQYWV
;
A
#
# COMPACT_ATOMS: atom_id res chain seq x y z
N MET A 1 -55.24 0.02 -31.61
CA MET A 1 -56.71 -0.21 -31.46
C MET A 1 -56.85 -1.42 -30.54
N LEU A 2 -57.58 -1.43 -29.43
CA LEU A 2 -58.91 -0.87 -29.10
C LEU A 2 -58.87 -0.19 -27.72
N LEU A 3 -59.14 1.11 -27.54
CA LEU A 3 -60.45 1.79 -27.45
C LEU A 3 -61.40 1.23 -26.37
N GLY A 4 -61.59 2.02 -25.30
CA GLY A 4 -62.68 1.92 -24.32
C GLY A 4 -62.74 3.18 -23.43
N PRO A 5 -63.60 4.18 -23.73
CA PRO A 5 -63.56 5.52 -23.13
C PRO A 5 -64.72 5.84 -22.16
N GLY A 6 -64.56 6.91 -21.38
CA GLY A 6 -65.63 7.65 -20.68
C GLY A 6 -65.59 7.41 -19.16
N HIS A 7 -65.53 8.39 -18.26
CA HIS A 7 -66.11 9.73 -18.24
C HIS A 7 -65.42 10.59 -17.14
N PRO A 8 -65.56 11.93 -17.20
CA PRO A 8 -64.94 12.87 -16.25
C PRO A 8 -65.85 13.12 -15.03
N LEU A 9 -65.29 13.38 -13.85
CA LEU A 9 -65.93 14.15 -12.78
C LEU A 9 -64.89 14.89 -11.90
N SER A 10 -64.96 16.21 -12.02
CA SER A 10 -64.53 17.32 -11.15
C SER A 10 -63.93 17.04 -9.76
N ALA A 11 -62.67 17.49 -9.60
CA ALA A 11 -62.10 18.12 -8.41
C ALA A 11 -62.93 19.36 -7.99
N PRO A 12 -63.25 19.57 -6.69
CA PRO A 12 -62.26 19.73 -5.62
C PRO A 12 -62.75 19.15 -4.25
N ALA A 13 -62.31 17.94 -3.92
CA ALA A 13 -62.36 17.41 -2.55
C ALA A 13 -61.00 16.82 -2.11
N LEU A 14 -60.03 16.68 -3.03
CA LEU A 14 -58.70 16.14 -2.72
C LEU A 14 -57.79 17.10 -1.92
N ALA A 15 -58.01 18.42 -2.00
CA ALA A 15 -57.16 19.38 -1.30
C ALA A 15 -57.31 19.34 0.23
N LEU A 16 -58.48 18.94 0.76
CA LEU A 16 -58.66 18.76 2.20
C LEU A 16 -58.14 17.40 2.70
N ALA A 17 -58.04 16.41 1.81
CA ALA A 17 -57.44 15.11 2.13
C ALA A 17 -55.90 15.19 2.15
N LEU A 18 -55.28 15.98 1.26
CA LEU A 18 -53.82 16.14 1.27
C LEU A 18 -53.29 16.92 2.48
N THR A 19 -54.03 17.88 3.03
CA THR A 19 -53.61 18.59 4.25
C THR A 19 -53.81 17.76 5.52
N LEU A 20 -54.71 16.77 5.53
CA LEU A 20 -54.81 15.81 6.63
C LEU A 20 -53.83 14.63 6.49
N ALA A 21 -53.40 14.29 5.28
CA ALA A 21 -52.38 13.24 5.09
C ALA A 21 -50.98 13.66 5.57
N LEU A 22 -50.64 14.96 5.53
CA LEU A 22 -49.34 15.47 5.97
C LEU A 22 -49.20 15.63 7.50
N LEU A 23 -50.22 15.30 8.29
CA LEU A 23 -50.17 15.31 9.77
C LEU A 23 -50.46 13.95 10.42
N VAL A 24 -50.57 12.87 9.63
CA VAL A 24 -50.57 11.49 10.15
C VAL A 24 -49.12 11.02 10.20
N ARG A 25 -48.44 11.22 11.34
CA ARG A 25 -47.18 10.50 11.63
C ARG A 25 -47.48 9.00 11.55
N SER A 26 -46.98 8.31 10.54
CA SER A 26 -47.09 6.85 10.43
C SER A 26 -46.37 6.22 11.63
N THR A 27 -47.09 5.41 12.40
CA THR A 27 -46.49 4.51 13.38
C THR A 27 -45.84 3.38 12.59
N ALA A 28 -44.50 3.30 12.61
CA ALA A 28 -43.81 2.21 11.96
C ALA A 28 -44.00 0.91 12.76
N PRO A 29 -44.31 -0.21 12.10
CA PRO A 29 -44.41 -1.53 12.74
C PRO A 29 -43.04 -2.03 13.22
N ALA A 30 -43.01 -2.98 14.16
CA ALA A 30 -41.79 -3.56 14.71
C ALA A 30 -41.89 -5.09 14.78
N SER A 31 -40.82 -5.78 14.37
CA SER A 31 -40.70 -7.25 14.37
C SER A 31 -40.02 -7.76 15.63
N PHE A 32 -40.56 -8.82 16.21
CA PHE A 32 -40.00 -9.53 17.36
C PHE A 32 -39.77 -10.99 16.96
N PHE A 33 -38.57 -11.52 17.21
CA PHE A 33 -38.15 -12.83 16.68
C PHE A 33 -38.14 -13.94 17.75
N GLY A 34 -38.85 -13.76 18.86
CA GLY A 34 -38.97 -14.76 19.93
C GLY A 34 -38.00 -14.59 21.10
N GLU A 35 -37.19 -13.52 21.12
CA GLU A 35 -36.29 -13.17 22.23
C GLU A 35 -36.16 -11.66 22.49
N ASN A 36 -36.30 -10.86 21.44
CA ASN A 36 -36.12 -9.42 21.45
C ASN A 36 -37.20 -8.75 22.31
N HIS A 37 -36.88 -7.62 22.92
CA HIS A 37 -37.82 -6.87 23.75
C HIS A 37 -37.52 -5.37 23.74
N LEU A 38 -38.53 -4.57 24.05
CA LEU A 38 -38.37 -3.13 24.32
C LEU A 38 -38.64 -2.86 25.79
N GLU A 39 -37.68 -2.23 26.46
CA GLU A 39 -37.85 -1.68 27.79
C GLU A 39 -38.13 -0.17 27.69
N VAL A 40 -39.30 0.26 28.15
CA VAL A 40 -39.71 1.67 28.11
C VAL A 40 -39.77 2.23 29.53
N PRO A 41 -38.90 3.18 29.91
CA PRO A 41 -38.94 3.81 31.22
C PRO A 41 -40.17 4.74 31.34
N VAL A 42 -40.93 4.59 32.44
CA VAL A 42 -42.18 5.33 32.73
C VAL A 42 -42.16 5.87 34.16
N PRO A 43 -42.78 7.03 34.44
CA PRO A 43 -43.02 7.49 35.81
C PRO A 43 -43.81 6.47 36.66
N SER A 44 -43.49 6.41 37.95
CA SER A 44 -43.75 5.31 38.90
C SER A 44 -45.22 4.96 39.17
N ALA A 45 -46.20 5.72 38.65
CA ALA A 45 -47.63 5.47 38.90
C ALA A 45 -48.48 5.86 37.68
N LEU A 46 -49.15 4.87 37.08
CA LEU A 46 -50.12 5.06 36.00
C LEU A 46 -51.52 5.25 36.62
N THR A 47 -52.07 6.45 36.53
CA THR A 47 -53.37 6.79 37.13
C THR A 47 -54.57 6.34 36.28
N ARG A 48 -54.38 6.22 34.97
CA ARG A 48 -55.32 5.71 33.97
C ARG A 48 -54.53 4.84 32.99
N VAL A 49 -55.13 3.78 32.45
CA VAL A 49 -54.53 2.96 31.40
C VAL A 49 -55.46 3.00 30.19
N ASP A 50 -55.03 3.68 29.13
CA ASP A 50 -55.64 3.67 27.80
C ASP A 50 -54.61 3.06 26.84
N LEU A 51 -54.72 1.75 26.58
CA LEU A 51 -53.82 0.99 25.72
C LEU A 51 -54.51 0.66 24.39
N LEU A 52 -53.85 1.05 23.29
CA LEU A 52 -54.15 0.62 21.93
C LEU A 52 -52.96 -0.18 21.41
N LEU A 53 -53.17 -1.44 21.05
CA LEU A 53 -52.13 -2.32 20.54
C LEU A 53 -52.64 -3.08 19.32
N GLN A 54 -51.87 -3.13 18.24
CA GLN A 54 -52.18 -3.92 17.06
C GLN A 54 -51.06 -4.93 16.80
N PHE A 55 -51.39 -6.22 16.72
CA PHE A 55 -50.41 -7.30 16.59
C PHE A 55 -50.81 -8.32 15.53
N SER A 56 -49.84 -9.04 15.00
CA SER A 56 -50.01 -10.24 14.16
C SER A 56 -49.01 -11.32 14.59
N THR A 57 -49.48 -12.53 14.82
CA THR A 57 -48.63 -13.68 15.18
C THR A 57 -49.32 -15.00 14.84
N SER A 58 -48.53 -16.03 14.51
CA SER A 58 -48.98 -17.43 14.42
C SER A 58 -48.94 -18.15 15.77
N GLN A 59 -48.32 -17.56 16.80
CA GLN A 59 -48.12 -18.21 18.08
C GLN A 59 -49.39 -18.18 18.94
N PRO A 60 -49.88 -19.33 19.45
CA PRO A 60 -51.02 -19.36 20.36
C PRO A 60 -50.66 -18.91 21.79
N GLU A 61 -49.37 -18.89 22.12
CA GLU A 61 -48.82 -18.47 23.42
C GLU A 61 -47.77 -17.39 23.18
N ALA A 62 -48.10 -16.12 23.42
CA ALA A 62 -47.15 -15.01 23.22
C ALA A 62 -47.38 -13.87 24.22
N LEU A 63 -46.30 -13.35 24.80
CA LEU A 63 -46.32 -12.17 25.67
C LEU A 63 -46.31 -10.89 24.82
N LEU A 64 -47.30 -10.02 24.99
CA LEU A 64 -47.40 -8.78 24.20
C LEU A 64 -46.86 -7.57 24.97
N LEU A 65 -47.33 -7.37 26.21
CA LEU A 65 -46.95 -6.23 27.03
C LEU A 65 -47.00 -6.57 28.53
N LEU A 66 -46.01 -6.09 29.27
CA LEU A 66 -45.89 -6.20 30.71
C LEU A 66 -45.57 -4.83 31.32
N ALA A 67 -46.42 -4.34 32.21
CA ALA A 67 -46.07 -3.28 33.16
C ALA A 67 -45.72 -3.93 34.48
N ALA A 68 -44.44 -3.98 34.83
CA ALA A 68 -43.94 -4.73 35.97
C ALA A 68 -43.73 -3.82 37.18
N GLY A 69 -44.24 -4.24 38.31
CA GLY A 69 -44.05 -3.59 39.60
C GLY A 69 -43.84 -4.64 40.68
N GLN A 70 -43.49 -4.18 41.88
CA GLN A 70 -43.17 -5.09 42.98
C GLN A 70 -44.40 -5.85 43.48
N ASP A 71 -45.51 -5.14 43.71
CA ASP A 71 -46.81 -5.70 44.10
C ASP A 71 -47.88 -5.56 43.00
N ASP A 72 -47.74 -4.57 42.13
CA ASP A 72 -48.70 -4.19 41.08
C ASP A 72 -48.18 -4.62 39.70
N HIS A 73 -49.01 -5.22 38.87
CA HIS A 73 -48.61 -5.53 37.48
C HIS A 73 -49.79 -5.53 36.51
N LEU A 74 -49.49 -5.23 35.24
CA LEU A 74 -50.40 -5.42 34.12
C LEU A 74 -49.70 -6.29 33.08
N LEU A 75 -50.25 -7.48 32.83
CA LEU A 75 -49.73 -8.48 31.92
C LEU A 75 -50.75 -8.75 30.81
N LEU A 76 -50.35 -8.54 29.56
CA LEU A 76 -51.13 -8.81 28.36
C LEU A 76 -50.45 -9.91 27.55
N GLN A 77 -51.12 -11.04 27.38
CA GLN A 77 -50.59 -12.22 26.68
C GLN A 77 -51.67 -12.95 25.88
N LEU A 78 -51.25 -13.63 24.82
CA LEU A 78 -52.01 -14.69 24.17
C LEU A 78 -51.77 -15.99 24.95
N HIS A 79 -52.85 -16.62 25.38
CA HIS A 79 -52.81 -17.91 26.07
C HIS A 79 -53.82 -18.85 25.42
N SER A 80 -53.33 -19.96 24.87
CA SER A 80 -54.10 -20.91 24.05
C SER A 80 -54.88 -20.24 22.92
N GLY A 81 -54.26 -19.27 22.24
CA GLY A 81 -54.83 -18.50 21.13
C GLY A 81 -55.81 -17.39 21.54
N CYS A 82 -56.12 -17.27 22.84
CA CYS A 82 -57.04 -16.26 23.36
C CYS A 82 -56.27 -15.12 24.03
N LEU A 83 -56.70 -13.88 23.84
CA LEU A 83 -56.10 -12.74 24.52
C LEU A 83 -56.51 -12.71 25.98
N GLN A 84 -55.53 -12.59 26.87
CA GLN A 84 -55.68 -12.60 28.32
C GLN A 84 -54.98 -11.39 28.93
N VAL A 85 -55.69 -10.68 29.80
CA VAL A 85 -55.18 -9.58 30.61
C VAL A 85 -55.17 -10.03 32.07
N ARG A 86 -54.05 -9.86 32.77
CA ARG A 86 -53.92 -10.05 34.21
C ARG A 86 -53.48 -8.72 34.82
N LEU A 87 -54.34 -8.13 35.64
CA LEU A 87 -54.12 -6.84 36.30
C LEU A 87 -54.13 -7.05 37.81
N ALA A 88 -52.99 -6.90 38.47
CA ALA A 88 -52.88 -6.89 39.92
C ALA A 88 -52.69 -5.46 40.44
N LEU A 89 -53.56 -5.08 41.38
CA LEU A 89 -53.49 -3.81 42.11
C LEU A 89 -53.49 -4.14 43.61
N GLY A 90 -52.31 -4.11 44.24
CA GLY A 90 -52.03 -4.64 45.56
C GLY A 90 -52.23 -6.16 45.62
N GLN A 91 -52.89 -6.67 46.66
CA GLN A 91 -53.09 -8.11 46.86
C GLN A 91 -54.27 -8.72 46.07
N LYS A 92 -54.83 -8.02 45.08
CA LYS A 92 -55.97 -8.51 44.29
C LYS A 92 -55.67 -8.51 42.80
N GLU A 93 -55.84 -9.68 42.19
CA GLU A 93 -55.65 -9.92 40.76
C GLU A 93 -57.00 -10.01 40.04
N LEU A 94 -57.11 -9.26 38.95
CA LEU A 94 -58.22 -9.26 38.02
C LEU A 94 -57.78 -9.92 36.70
N LYS A 95 -58.56 -10.87 36.20
CA LYS A 95 -58.29 -11.58 34.94
C LYS A 95 -59.41 -11.34 33.93
N LEU A 96 -59.07 -10.82 32.76
CA LEU A 96 -59.98 -10.68 31.61
C LEU A 96 -59.47 -11.60 30.49
N GLN A 97 -60.36 -12.32 29.82
CA GLN A 97 -60.00 -13.20 28.72
C GLN A 97 -61.06 -13.13 27.62
N THR A 98 -60.64 -13.25 26.36
CA THR A 98 -61.55 -13.42 25.22
C THR A 98 -62.20 -14.82 25.22
N PRO A 99 -63.34 -15.03 24.52
CA PRO A 99 -63.95 -16.35 24.39
C PRO A 99 -63.00 -17.39 23.79
N ALA A 100 -63.10 -18.65 24.25
CA ALA A 100 -62.24 -19.75 23.76
C ALA A 100 -62.41 -20.05 22.27
N ASP A 101 -63.54 -19.67 21.67
CA ASP A 101 -63.86 -19.93 20.27
C ASP A 101 -63.18 -18.95 19.29
N THR A 102 -62.45 -17.94 19.79
CA THR A 102 -61.76 -16.93 18.97
C THR A 102 -60.25 -17.15 19.03
N VAL A 103 -59.69 -17.72 17.96
CA VAL A 103 -58.25 -17.94 17.80
C VAL A 103 -57.63 -16.68 17.18
N LEU A 104 -56.82 -15.96 17.95
CA LEU A 104 -56.14 -14.72 17.53
C LEU A 104 -54.69 -14.95 17.08
N SER A 105 -54.33 -16.21 16.85
CA SER A 105 -53.01 -16.65 16.39
C SER A 105 -53.05 -17.08 14.92
N ASP A 106 -53.84 -16.37 14.10
CA ASP A 106 -54.08 -16.66 12.68
C ASP A 106 -53.13 -15.90 11.73
N SER A 107 -52.16 -15.16 12.28
CA SER A 107 -51.24 -14.26 11.58
C SER A 107 -51.91 -13.03 10.94
N ALA A 108 -53.19 -12.77 11.20
CA ALA A 108 -53.86 -11.54 10.78
C ALA A 108 -53.61 -10.40 11.79
N PRO A 109 -53.68 -9.13 11.36
CA PRO A 109 -53.54 -7.98 12.26
C PRO A 109 -54.80 -7.79 13.12
N HIS A 110 -54.68 -8.01 14.42
CA HIS A 110 -55.73 -7.79 15.42
C HIS A 110 -55.51 -6.50 16.20
N THR A 111 -56.58 -5.72 16.43
CA THR A 111 -56.55 -4.46 17.19
C THR A 111 -57.13 -4.67 18.59
N VAL A 112 -56.33 -4.41 19.61
CA VAL A 112 -56.66 -4.51 21.03
C VAL A 112 -56.81 -3.12 21.61
N VAL A 113 -57.93 -2.87 22.27
CA VAL A 113 -58.17 -1.67 23.08
C VAL A 113 -58.45 -2.11 24.52
N LEU A 114 -57.59 -1.71 25.45
CA LEU A 114 -57.78 -1.92 26.88
C LEU A 114 -57.89 -0.57 27.57
N THR A 115 -59.01 -0.34 28.24
CA THR A 115 -59.26 0.86 29.05
C THR A 115 -59.50 0.48 30.50
N VAL A 116 -58.74 1.08 31.41
CA VAL A 116 -58.85 0.88 32.86
C VAL A 116 -59.17 2.23 33.49
N SER A 117 -60.40 2.35 33.99
CA SER A 117 -60.96 3.54 34.63
C SER A 117 -61.32 3.25 36.09
N ASP A 118 -61.61 4.27 36.91
CA ASP A 118 -61.84 4.15 38.38
C ASP A 118 -62.85 3.08 38.84
N SER A 119 -63.67 2.53 37.93
CA SER A 119 -64.69 1.53 38.26
C SER A 119 -64.71 0.29 37.36
N TRP A 120 -64.12 0.33 36.16
CA TRP A 120 -64.20 -0.75 35.18
C TRP A 120 -62.91 -0.89 34.36
N ALA A 121 -62.52 -2.14 34.11
CA ALA A 121 -61.59 -2.52 33.06
C ALA A 121 -62.39 -3.09 31.88
N VAL A 122 -62.16 -2.56 30.68
CA VAL A 122 -62.83 -2.98 29.45
C VAL A 122 -61.77 -3.35 28.43
N LEU A 123 -61.82 -4.60 27.96
CA LEU A 123 -61.01 -5.14 26.88
C LEU A 123 -61.90 -5.28 25.64
N SER A 124 -61.47 -4.73 24.51
CA SER A 124 -62.10 -4.88 23.20
C SER A 124 -61.07 -5.39 22.19
N VAL A 125 -61.40 -6.45 21.46
CA VAL A 125 -60.59 -6.95 20.33
C VAL A 125 -61.38 -6.80 19.04
N ASP A 126 -60.75 -6.17 18.04
CA ASP A 126 -61.28 -5.81 16.72
C ASP A 126 -62.60 -5.01 16.76
N GLY A 127 -62.91 -4.39 17.90
CA GLY A 127 -64.16 -3.69 18.15
C GLY A 127 -65.39 -4.59 18.34
N VAL A 128 -65.23 -5.93 18.26
CA VAL A 128 -66.36 -6.89 18.29
C VAL A 128 -66.38 -7.71 19.59
N LEU A 129 -65.21 -8.03 20.14
CA LEU A 129 -65.07 -8.92 21.29
C LEU A 129 -64.82 -8.09 22.55
N ASN A 130 -65.89 -7.74 23.27
CA ASN A 130 -65.81 -6.90 24.45
C ASN A 130 -65.98 -7.73 25.74
N THR A 131 -64.95 -7.75 26.58
CA THR A 131 -64.99 -8.32 27.95
C THR A 131 -64.77 -7.19 28.95
N SER A 132 -65.55 -7.15 30.02
CA SER A 132 -65.39 -6.12 31.05
C SER A 132 -65.51 -6.70 32.46
N ALA A 133 -64.82 -6.08 33.41
CA ALA A 133 -64.91 -6.46 34.82
C ALA A 133 -64.79 -5.24 35.75
N PRO A 134 -65.47 -5.27 36.91
CA PRO A 134 -65.43 -4.18 37.88
C PRO A 134 -64.11 -4.16 38.66
N ILE A 135 -63.55 -2.96 38.88
CA ILE A 135 -62.32 -2.75 39.65
C ILE A 135 -62.68 -2.30 41.08
N PRO A 136 -62.25 -2.99 42.14
CA PRO A 136 -62.54 -2.59 43.51
C PRO A 136 -61.72 -1.35 43.95
N ARG A 137 -62.30 -0.15 43.82
CA ARG A 137 -61.77 1.18 44.21
C ARG A 137 -60.59 1.70 43.37
N ALA A 138 -60.58 3.02 43.16
CA ALA A 138 -59.52 3.76 42.48
C ALA A 138 -58.16 3.51 43.14
N SER A 139 -57.33 2.72 42.49
CA SER A 139 -55.95 2.41 42.86
C SER A 139 -55.09 2.53 41.61
N HIS A 140 -53.91 3.15 41.77
CA HIS A 140 -53.01 3.46 40.67
C HIS A 140 -52.02 2.31 40.47
N LEU A 141 -51.79 1.90 39.23
CA LEU A 141 -50.84 0.83 38.89
C LEU A 141 -49.41 1.35 39.08
N LYS A 142 -48.66 0.80 40.03
CA LYS A 142 -47.25 1.14 40.26
C LYS A 142 -46.32 0.17 39.54
N ALA A 143 -45.95 0.49 38.30
CA ALA A 143 -44.98 -0.28 37.51
C ALA A 143 -43.53 0.16 37.80
N THR A 144 -43.02 -0.11 39.01
CA THR A 144 -41.68 0.31 39.46
C THR A 144 -40.52 -0.27 38.65
N TYR A 145 -40.70 -1.44 38.02
CA TYR A 145 -39.68 -2.06 37.17
C TYR A 145 -39.79 -1.61 35.71
N GLY A 146 -40.81 -0.84 35.34
CA GLY A 146 -40.97 -0.31 33.98
C GLY A 146 -41.97 -1.07 33.11
N LEU A 147 -41.94 -0.75 31.81
CA LEU A 147 -42.75 -1.40 30.77
C LEU A 147 -41.86 -2.26 29.87
N PHE A 148 -42.33 -3.45 29.55
CA PHE A 148 -41.68 -4.41 28.66
C PHE A 148 -42.65 -4.80 27.56
N VAL A 149 -42.18 -4.81 26.32
CA VAL A 149 -42.97 -5.16 25.13
C VAL A 149 -42.29 -6.33 24.42
N GLY A 150 -43.08 -7.34 24.03
CA GLY A 150 -42.61 -8.55 23.34
C GLY A 150 -42.02 -9.63 24.25
N SER A 151 -41.27 -9.28 25.29
CA SER A 151 -40.74 -10.22 26.30
C SER A 151 -40.77 -9.60 27.69
N SER A 152 -40.50 -10.40 28.73
CA SER A 152 -40.19 -9.89 30.08
C SER A 152 -38.71 -9.51 30.25
N GLY A 153 -37.88 -9.74 29.23
CA GLY A 153 -36.44 -9.52 29.32
C GLY A 153 -35.81 -10.41 30.39
N SER A 154 -34.90 -9.84 31.18
CA SER A 154 -34.21 -10.52 32.28
C SER A 154 -34.98 -10.55 33.62
N LEU A 155 -36.23 -10.06 33.66
CA LEU A 155 -37.02 -10.03 34.89
C LEU A 155 -37.45 -11.44 35.35
N ASP A 156 -36.87 -11.91 36.46
CA ASP A 156 -37.31 -13.13 37.16
C ASP A 156 -38.16 -12.78 38.39
N LEU A 157 -39.45 -12.52 38.17
CA LEU A 157 -40.40 -12.22 39.25
C LEU A 157 -41.34 -13.41 39.51
N PRO A 158 -41.75 -13.67 40.77
CA PRO A 158 -42.52 -14.87 41.12
C PRO A 158 -43.82 -15.06 40.31
N TYR A 159 -44.48 -13.95 39.96
CA TYR A 159 -45.73 -13.97 39.19
C TYR A 159 -45.53 -14.20 37.68
N LEU A 160 -44.28 -14.12 37.19
CA LEU A 160 -43.90 -14.42 35.81
C LEU A 160 -43.68 -15.93 35.58
N LYS A 161 -43.67 -16.76 36.63
CA LYS A 161 -43.62 -18.22 36.46
C LYS A 161 -44.88 -18.74 35.74
N GLY A 162 -44.68 -19.31 34.55
CA GLY A 162 -45.75 -19.87 33.72
C GLY A 162 -46.45 -18.87 32.81
N ILE A 163 -45.82 -17.73 32.52
CA ILE A 163 -46.27 -16.82 31.45
C ILE A 163 -46.06 -17.42 30.07
N SER A 164 -46.71 -16.83 29.07
CA SER A 164 -46.52 -17.17 27.67
C SER A 164 -45.11 -16.82 27.17
N ARG A 165 -44.69 -17.45 26.07
CA ARG A 165 -43.37 -17.26 25.47
C ARG A 165 -43.18 -15.82 24.98
N PRO A 166 -41.93 -15.36 24.78
CA PRO A 166 -41.70 -14.09 24.11
C PRO A 166 -42.34 -14.09 22.71
N LEU A 167 -42.79 -12.92 22.28
CA LEU A 167 -43.48 -12.73 21.01
C LEU A 167 -42.54 -13.05 19.85
N ARG A 168 -42.99 -13.96 18.98
CA ARG A 168 -42.56 -14.01 17.59
C ARG A 168 -43.68 -13.53 16.67
N GLY A 169 -43.49 -12.39 16.02
CA GLY A 169 -44.49 -11.74 15.20
C GLY A 169 -44.29 -10.23 15.10
N CYS A 170 -45.29 -9.54 14.57
CA CYS A 170 -45.21 -8.11 14.32
C CYS A 170 -46.15 -7.31 15.22
N LEU A 171 -45.64 -6.26 15.85
CA LEU A 171 -46.44 -5.22 16.50
C LEU A 171 -46.57 -4.03 15.56
N HIS A 172 -47.75 -3.84 14.98
CA HIS A 172 -48.03 -2.74 14.06
C HIS A 172 -48.14 -1.39 14.77
N SER A 173 -48.67 -1.39 15.99
CA SER A 173 -48.72 -0.21 16.86
C SER A 173 -48.85 -0.61 18.33
N ALA A 174 -48.25 0.16 19.23
CA ALA A 174 -48.44 0.04 20.66
C ALA A 174 -48.42 1.44 21.30
N ILE A 175 -49.57 1.92 21.73
CA ILE A 175 -49.76 3.26 22.29
C ILE A 175 -50.39 3.13 23.66
N LEU A 176 -49.69 3.60 24.69
CA LEU A 176 -50.19 3.63 26.07
C LEU A 176 -50.31 5.08 26.53
N ASN A 177 -51.53 5.49 26.92
CA ASN A 177 -51.83 6.85 27.39
C ASN A 177 -51.35 7.96 26.42
N GLY A 178 -51.44 7.70 25.11
CA GLY A 178 -50.97 8.61 24.06
C GLY A 178 -49.46 8.56 23.75
N ARG A 179 -48.68 7.77 24.49
CA ARG A 179 -47.24 7.55 24.24
C ARG A 179 -47.05 6.33 23.36
N ASN A 180 -46.37 6.49 22.22
CA ASN A 180 -45.96 5.36 21.38
C ASN A 180 -44.84 4.59 22.07
N LEU A 181 -45.05 3.31 22.35
CA LEU A 181 -44.10 2.43 23.03
C LEU A 181 -43.05 1.83 22.09
N LEU A 182 -43.31 1.85 20.77
CA LEU A 182 -42.37 1.37 19.76
C LEU A 182 -41.32 2.44 19.37
N ARG A 183 -41.29 3.61 20.02
CA ARG A 183 -40.26 4.63 19.74
C ARG A 183 -39.70 5.27 21.01
N PRO A 184 -38.36 5.34 21.14
CA PRO A 184 -37.36 4.84 20.19
C PRO A 184 -37.29 3.29 20.16
N LEU A 185 -36.99 2.71 19.00
CA LEU A 185 -36.68 1.28 18.87
C LEU A 185 -35.26 1.05 19.39
N THR A 186 -35.04 -0.04 20.12
CA THR A 186 -33.70 -0.60 20.36
C THR A 186 -33.25 -1.34 19.10
N SER A 187 -31.95 -1.44 18.84
CA SER A 187 -31.47 -1.95 17.55
C SER A 187 -31.74 -3.43 17.34
N ASP A 188 -31.95 -4.18 18.41
CA ASP A 188 -32.34 -5.59 18.37
C ASP A 188 -33.77 -5.78 17.84
N VAL A 189 -34.57 -4.71 17.73
CA VAL A 189 -35.98 -4.77 17.30
C VAL A 189 -36.11 -4.09 15.94
N HIS A 190 -36.28 -4.91 14.90
CA HIS A 190 -36.26 -4.48 13.51
C HIS A 190 -37.53 -3.68 13.13
N GLU A 191 -37.36 -2.51 12.48
CA GLU A 191 -38.46 -1.68 11.98
C GLU A 191 -39.06 -2.31 10.71
N GLY A 192 -40.36 -2.58 10.69
CA GLY A 192 -41.01 -3.40 9.66
C GLY A 192 -41.63 -4.69 10.20
N CYS A 193 -42.37 -5.42 9.37
CA CYS A 193 -42.80 -6.80 9.65
C CYS A 193 -41.98 -7.76 8.77
N ALA A 194 -41.22 -8.66 9.38
CA ALA A 194 -40.36 -9.60 8.66
C ALA A 194 -41.17 -10.65 7.86
N GLU A 195 -40.71 -10.96 6.64
CA GLU A 195 -41.41 -11.90 5.75
C GLU A 195 -41.43 -13.34 6.29
N GLU A 196 -40.49 -13.70 7.15
CA GLU A 196 -40.39 -15.02 7.81
C GLU A 196 -41.61 -15.37 8.67
N PHE A 197 -42.37 -14.37 9.16
CA PHE A 197 -43.61 -14.62 9.92
C PHE A 197 -44.76 -15.11 9.02
N SER A 198 -44.64 -14.87 7.71
CA SER A 198 -45.61 -15.24 6.67
C SER A 198 -45.12 -16.33 5.71
N ALA A 199 -43.85 -16.75 5.83
CA ALA A 199 -43.25 -17.76 4.95
C ALA A 199 -43.89 -19.14 5.17
N GLY A 200 -44.42 -19.73 4.08
CA GLY A 200 -45.01 -21.08 4.09
C GLY A 200 -44.00 -22.20 4.36
N ASP A 201 -44.48 -23.43 4.53
CA ASP A 201 -43.67 -24.62 4.75
C ASP A 201 -42.94 -25.12 3.47
N GLU A 202 -43.25 -24.51 2.32
CA GLU A 202 -42.55 -24.67 1.05
C GLU A 202 -41.32 -23.76 0.88
N VAL A 203 -41.15 -22.76 1.75
CA VAL A 203 -40.07 -21.75 1.63
C VAL A 203 -38.84 -22.23 2.39
N GLY A 204 -37.69 -22.30 1.70
CA GLY A 204 -36.41 -22.74 2.30
C GLY A 204 -35.94 -21.90 3.49
N LEU A 205 -35.16 -22.51 4.37
CA LEU A 205 -34.59 -21.91 5.58
C LEU A 205 -33.17 -21.40 5.26
N GLY A 206 -33.03 -20.11 4.96
CA GLY A 206 -31.72 -19.50 4.70
C GLY A 206 -31.04 -19.06 6.00
N PHE A 207 -29.79 -19.47 6.21
CA PHE A 207 -28.96 -19.10 7.35
C PHE A 207 -27.92 -18.09 6.88
N SER A 208 -28.22 -16.80 7.10
CA SER A 208 -27.55 -15.69 6.42
C SER A 208 -26.31 -15.14 7.12
N GLY A 209 -26.03 -15.55 8.36
CA GLY A 209 -24.94 -15.00 9.15
C GLY A 209 -24.31 -16.00 10.12
N PRO A 210 -23.21 -15.63 10.79
CA PRO A 210 -22.43 -16.51 11.68
C PRO A 210 -23.12 -16.81 13.03
N HIS A 211 -24.28 -16.20 13.29
CA HIS A 211 -25.09 -16.44 14.49
C HIS A 211 -26.49 -16.94 14.16
N SER A 212 -26.70 -17.44 12.94
CA SER A 212 -28.00 -17.93 12.50
C SER A 212 -28.48 -19.11 13.34
N LEU A 213 -29.71 -19.02 13.84
CA LEU A 213 -30.32 -20.04 14.69
C LEU A 213 -31.83 -20.07 14.45
N ALA A 214 -32.40 -21.26 14.32
CA ALA A 214 -33.85 -21.45 14.33
C ALA A 214 -34.24 -22.50 15.38
N ALA A 215 -35.20 -22.17 16.25
CA ALA A 215 -35.70 -23.10 17.27
C ALA A 215 -37.11 -23.57 16.94
N PHE A 216 -37.30 -24.87 16.86
CA PHE A 216 -38.58 -25.52 16.53
C PHE A 216 -39.17 -26.28 17.72
N PRO A 217 -40.45 -26.66 17.66
CA PRO A 217 -41.03 -27.63 18.59
C PRO A 217 -40.20 -28.91 18.70
N ALA A 218 -40.25 -29.56 19.86
CA ALA A 218 -39.49 -30.77 20.15
C ALA A 218 -39.69 -31.89 19.11
N TRP A 219 -38.61 -32.44 18.55
CA TRP A 219 -38.65 -33.65 17.71
C TRP A 219 -38.97 -34.87 18.56
N SER A 220 -40.13 -35.51 18.35
CA SER A 220 -40.52 -36.69 19.11
C SER A 220 -39.87 -37.96 18.55
N THR A 221 -39.00 -38.62 19.33
CA THR A 221 -38.25 -39.81 18.91
C THR A 221 -38.64 -41.09 19.68
N ARG A 222 -39.80 -41.09 20.37
CA ARG A 222 -40.22 -42.15 21.31
C ARG A 222 -40.35 -43.54 20.70
N GLU A 223 -40.82 -43.67 19.46
CA GLU A 223 -40.96 -44.96 18.76
C GLU A 223 -40.01 -45.01 17.55
N GLU A 224 -40.15 -44.01 16.68
CA GLU A 224 -39.40 -43.81 15.45
C GLU A 224 -39.37 -42.30 15.20
N GLY A 225 -38.22 -41.76 14.82
CA GLY A 225 -38.04 -40.35 14.53
C GLY A 225 -37.27 -40.16 13.22
N THR A 226 -37.79 -39.30 12.34
CA THR A 226 -37.11 -38.87 11.10
C THR A 226 -36.90 -37.37 11.08
N LEU A 227 -35.72 -36.95 10.65
CA LEU A 227 -35.41 -35.58 10.24
C LEU A 227 -34.94 -35.65 8.78
N GLU A 228 -35.64 -35.00 7.85
CA GLU A 228 -35.32 -35.04 6.41
C GLU A 228 -35.23 -33.62 5.87
N PHE A 229 -34.19 -33.31 5.10
CA PHE A 229 -33.98 -32.01 4.48
C PHE A 229 -32.93 -32.06 3.37
N THR A 230 -32.94 -31.07 2.49
CA THR A 230 -31.90 -30.83 1.49
C THR A 230 -30.96 -29.74 2.00
N LEU A 231 -29.66 -30.04 2.11
CA LEU A 231 -28.63 -29.14 2.65
C LEU A 231 -27.75 -28.59 1.54
N THR A 232 -27.58 -27.27 1.49
CA THR A 232 -26.62 -26.60 0.59
C THR A 232 -25.70 -25.72 1.43
N THR A 233 -24.40 -26.04 1.51
CA THR A 233 -23.43 -25.30 2.34
C THR A 233 -21.99 -25.51 1.89
N ARG A 234 -21.11 -24.56 2.21
CA ARG A 234 -19.64 -24.66 2.10
C ARG A 234 -18.93 -24.73 3.47
N SER A 235 -19.70 -24.75 4.56
CA SER A 235 -19.17 -24.72 5.92
C SER A 235 -18.47 -26.03 6.27
N GLN A 236 -17.15 -26.01 6.46
CA GLN A 236 -16.35 -27.20 6.84
C GLN A 236 -16.65 -27.69 8.26
N GLN A 237 -17.10 -26.79 9.14
CA GLN A 237 -17.50 -27.06 10.52
C GLN A 237 -18.73 -26.22 10.87
N ALA A 238 -19.86 -26.85 11.22
CA ALA A 238 -21.07 -26.13 11.65
C ALA A 238 -22.05 -27.03 12.42
N PRO A 239 -22.71 -26.54 13.49
CA PRO A 239 -23.81 -27.26 14.14
C PRO A 239 -25.05 -27.27 13.24
N LEU A 240 -25.67 -28.43 13.03
CA LEU A 240 -26.87 -28.58 12.21
C LEU A 240 -28.14 -28.75 13.02
N ALA A 241 -28.13 -29.65 13.99
CA ALA A 241 -29.30 -29.92 14.83
C ALA A 241 -28.89 -30.31 16.25
N PHE A 242 -29.56 -29.75 17.26
CA PHE A 242 -29.37 -30.12 18.67
C PHE A 242 -30.71 -30.22 19.40
N GLN A 243 -30.84 -31.24 20.25
CA GLN A 243 -31.94 -31.30 21.21
C GLN A 243 -31.51 -31.98 22.51
N ALA A 244 -31.76 -31.30 23.63
CA ALA A 244 -31.51 -31.83 24.96
C ALA A 244 -32.51 -32.94 25.33
N GLY A 245 -32.12 -33.82 26.25
CA GLY A 245 -32.91 -34.94 26.75
C GLY A 245 -33.44 -34.72 28.17
N ASP A 246 -33.62 -35.80 28.92
CA ASP A 246 -34.02 -35.74 30.32
C ASP A 246 -32.89 -35.19 31.22
N LYS A 247 -33.20 -34.94 32.49
CA LYS A 247 -32.25 -34.41 33.50
C LYS A 247 -31.01 -35.28 33.74
N ARG A 248 -30.86 -36.41 33.02
CA ARG A 248 -29.71 -37.31 33.09
C ARG A 248 -28.61 -36.95 32.07
N GLY A 249 -28.79 -35.87 31.31
CA GLY A 249 -27.78 -35.38 30.35
C GLY A 249 -27.82 -36.07 28.99
N ASN A 250 -28.90 -36.79 28.67
CA ASN A 250 -29.07 -37.36 27.33
C ASN A 250 -29.26 -36.23 26.30
N PHE A 251 -28.77 -36.37 25.07
CA PHE A 251 -29.03 -35.42 23.98
C PHE A 251 -28.81 -36.07 22.61
N ILE A 252 -29.26 -35.38 21.57
CA ILE A 252 -28.91 -35.66 20.17
C ILE A 252 -28.29 -34.41 19.55
N TYR A 253 -27.18 -34.60 18.85
CA TYR A 253 -26.42 -33.54 18.19
C TYR A 253 -25.97 -34.01 16.80
N VAL A 254 -26.19 -33.19 15.78
CA VAL A 254 -25.73 -33.42 14.41
C VAL A 254 -24.92 -32.21 13.98
N ASP A 255 -23.74 -32.45 13.44
CA ASP A 255 -22.81 -31.41 12.99
C ASP A 255 -22.12 -31.78 11.68
N ILE A 256 -21.66 -30.75 10.96
CA ILE A 256 -20.67 -30.87 9.90
C ILE A 256 -19.31 -30.80 10.58
N PHE A 257 -18.47 -31.81 10.38
CA PHE A 257 -17.13 -31.91 10.95
C PHE A 257 -16.15 -32.38 9.87
N GLU A 258 -15.16 -31.55 9.55
CA GLU A 258 -14.19 -31.80 8.46
C GLU A 258 -14.91 -32.02 7.11
N GLY A 259 -15.95 -31.22 6.84
CA GLY A 259 -16.74 -31.30 5.60
C GLY A 259 -17.71 -32.48 5.50
N HIS A 260 -17.86 -33.29 6.57
CA HIS A 260 -18.68 -34.49 6.59
C HIS A 260 -19.73 -34.46 7.70
N LEU A 261 -20.88 -35.12 7.49
CA LEU A 261 -21.92 -35.21 8.52
C LEU A 261 -21.59 -36.19 9.63
N ARG A 262 -21.77 -35.76 10.88
CA ARG A 262 -21.56 -36.52 12.09
C ARG A 262 -22.78 -36.38 13.00
N ALA A 263 -23.30 -37.50 13.53
CA ALA A 263 -24.31 -37.49 14.59
C ALA A 263 -23.77 -38.13 15.87
N VAL A 264 -24.13 -37.51 16.98
CA VAL A 264 -23.75 -37.89 18.33
C VAL A 264 -25.02 -38.02 19.17
N VAL A 265 -25.20 -39.16 19.81
CA VAL A 265 -26.34 -39.43 20.69
C VAL A 265 -25.82 -39.88 22.05
N GLU A 266 -26.05 -39.06 23.07
CA GLU A 266 -25.75 -39.43 24.45
C GLU A 266 -26.97 -40.10 25.06
N LYS A 267 -26.83 -41.38 25.40
CA LYS A 267 -27.76 -42.14 26.24
C LYS A 267 -26.97 -42.47 27.48
N GLY A 268 -27.43 -42.16 28.69
CA GLY A 268 -26.68 -42.15 29.97
C GLY A 268 -25.91 -43.41 30.41
N GLN A 269 -25.62 -44.34 29.51
CA GLN A 269 -24.62 -45.41 29.59
C GLN A 269 -23.52 -45.32 28.50
N GLY A 270 -23.47 -44.26 27.68
CA GLY A 270 -22.40 -44.00 26.71
C GLY A 270 -22.85 -43.29 25.42
N THR A 271 -21.91 -42.53 24.84
CA THR A 271 -22.03 -41.78 23.61
C THR A 271 -22.00 -42.70 22.38
N MET A 272 -23.00 -42.61 21.50
CA MET A 272 -22.99 -43.22 20.18
C MET A 272 -22.60 -42.17 19.14
N LEU A 273 -21.54 -42.42 18.37
CA LEU A 273 -21.05 -41.52 17.32
C LEU A 273 -21.12 -42.21 15.95
N LEU A 274 -21.71 -41.52 14.99
CA LEU A 274 -21.91 -41.99 13.62
C LEU A 274 -21.41 -40.90 12.67
N ARG A 275 -20.39 -41.20 11.84
CA ARG A 275 -19.92 -40.31 10.77
C ARG A 275 -20.34 -40.87 9.42
N ASN A 276 -20.95 -40.06 8.57
CA ASN A 276 -21.17 -40.36 7.18
C ASN A 276 -19.94 -39.95 6.36
N SER A 277 -19.56 -40.72 5.33
CA SER A 277 -18.36 -40.50 4.52
C SER A 277 -18.59 -39.64 3.27
N VAL A 278 -19.81 -39.16 3.04
CA VAL A 278 -20.12 -38.25 1.93
C VAL A 278 -19.75 -36.81 2.35
N PRO A 279 -18.88 -36.13 1.59
CA PRO A 279 -18.60 -34.71 1.83
C PRO A 279 -19.83 -33.87 1.44
N VAL A 280 -20.18 -32.90 2.29
CA VAL A 280 -21.37 -32.03 2.12
C VAL A 280 -21.04 -30.54 2.03
N ALA A 281 -19.76 -30.18 2.22
CA ALA A 281 -19.28 -28.81 2.25
C ALA A 281 -18.74 -28.36 0.88
N ASP A 282 -19.44 -28.69 -0.21
CA ASP A 282 -19.06 -28.40 -1.59
C ASP A 282 -19.96 -27.33 -2.27
N GLY A 283 -20.95 -26.80 -1.53
CA GLY A 283 -21.93 -25.85 -2.03
C GLY A 283 -23.02 -26.47 -2.93
N GLN A 284 -23.08 -27.80 -3.07
CA GLN A 284 -24.14 -28.49 -3.80
C GLN A 284 -25.28 -28.90 -2.85
N PRO A 285 -26.51 -29.06 -3.37
CA PRO A 285 -27.63 -29.56 -2.58
C PRO A 285 -27.50 -31.07 -2.31
N HIS A 286 -27.47 -31.45 -1.04
CA HIS A 286 -27.39 -32.83 -0.58
C HIS A 286 -28.68 -33.27 0.13
N GLU A 287 -29.24 -34.42 -0.25
CA GLU A 287 -30.42 -34.98 0.40
C GLU A 287 -30.02 -35.71 1.69
N VAL A 288 -30.36 -35.13 2.85
CA VAL A 288 -29.97 -35.63 4.17
C VAL A 288 -31.20 -36.22 4.88
N SER A 289 -31.10 -37.47 5.33
CA SER A 289 -32.08 -38.06 6.24
C SER A 289 -31.42 -38.64 7.48
N VAL A 290 -31.93 -38.26 8.65
CA VAL A 290 -31.51 -38.79 9.94
C VAL A 290 -32.67 -39.60 10.49
N HIS A 291 -32.43 -40.90 10.66
CA HIS A 291 -33.41 -41.85 11.14
C HIS A 291 -32.96 -42.44 12.48
N ILE A 292 -33.80 -42.30 13.49
CA ILE A 292 -33.56 -42.86 14.82
C ILE A 292 -34.74 -43.73 15.25
N ASP A 293 -34.45 -44.98 15.61
CA ASP A 293 -35.39 -45.83 16.31
C ASP A 293 -34.72 -46.42 17.56
N VAL A 294 -35.43 -47.30 18.26
CA VAL A 294 -34.96 -47.89 19.52
C VAL A 294 -33.69 -48.76 19.34
N HIS A 295 -33.44 -49.23 18.12
CA HIS A 295 -32.40 -50.19 17.75
C HIS A 295 -31.32 -49.62 16.82
N ARG A 296 -31.60 -48.58 16.04
CA ARG A 296 -30.68 -48.03 15.04
C ARG A 296 -30.63 -46.50 15.06
N LEU A 297 -29.45 -45.99 14.78
CA LEU A 297 -29.21 -44.61 14.35
C LEU A 297 -28.63 -44.67 12.94
N GLU A 298 -29.22 -43.94 12.03
CA GLU A 298 -28.90 -43.94 10.61
C GLU A 298 -28.85 -42.51 10.08
N ILE A 299 -27.80 -42.17 9.32
CA ILE A 299 -27.69 -40.93 8.55
C ILE A 299 -27.48 -41.32 7.09
N SER A 300 -28.39 -40.91 6.22
CA SER A 300 -28.25 -41.01 4.78
C SER A 300 -27.94 -39.64 4.19
N VAL A 301 -26.97 -39.59 3.27
CA VAL A 301 -26.61 -38.42 2.49
C VAL A 301 -26.60 -38.85 1.03
N ASP A 302 -27.41 -38.24 0.18
CA ASP A 302 -27.58 -38.61 -1.24
C ASP A 302 -27.79 -40.11 -1.47
N GLN A 303 -28.64 -40.72 -0.63
CA GLN A 303 -28.95 -42.14 -0.65
C GLN A 303 -27.79 -43.07 -0.24
N TYR A 304 -26.73 -42.54 0.37
CA TYR A 304 -25.65 -43.32 1.01
C TYR A 304 -25.83 -43.38 2.54
N PRO A 305 -26.54 -44.41 3.07
CA PRO A 305 -26.79 -44.54 4.50
C PRO A 305 -25.60 -45.10 5.27
N THR A 306 -25.24 -44.43 6.34
CA THR A 306 -24.33 -44.95 7.37
C THR A 306 -25.15 -45.27 8.61
N ARG A 307 -25.03 -46.49 9.14
CA ARG A 307 -25.92 -47.02 10.19
C ARG A 307 -25.12 -47.60 11.35
N THR A 308 -25.56 -47.36 12.58
CA THR A 308 -25.09 -48.08 13.77
C THR A 308 -26.26 -48.78 14.46
N PHE A 309 -26.00 -49.98 14.99
CA PHE A 309 -26.99 -50.77 15.71
C PHE A 309 -26.67 -50.78 17.20
N ASN A 310 -27.68 -50.50 18.01
CA ASN A 310 -27.57 -50.44 19.46
C ASN A 310 -27.53 -51.86 20.04
N ARG A 311 -26.34 -52.34 20.46
CA ARG A 311 -26.17 -53.60 21.20
C ARG A 311 -26.32 -53.33 22.70
N GLY A 312 -27.54 -53.02 23.15
CA GLY A 312 -27.79 -52.69 24.55
C GLY A 312 -29.28 -52.45 24.82
N VAL A 313 -29.70 -52.71 26.05
CA VAL A 313 -31.11 -52.77 26.51
C VAL A 313 -31.90 -51.49 26.18
N LEU A 314 -33.15 -51.66 25.73
CA LEU A 314 -34.16 -50.64 25.37
C LEU A 314 -34.22 -49.46 26.37
N SER A 315 -33.67 -48.29 26.01
CA SER A 315 -33.97 -47.01 26.67
C SER A 315 -34.26 -45.93 25.64
N TYR A 316 -35.46 -45.33 25.75
CA TYR A 316 -35.95 -44.26 24.89
C TYR A 316 -35.16 -42.96 25.15
N LEU A 317 -34.81 -42.21 24.10
CA LEU A 317 -34.45 -40.80 24.25
C LEU A 317 -35.78 -40.06 24.47
N GLU A 318 -35.98 -39.42 25.62
CA GLU A 318 -37.10 -38.49 25.82
C GLU A 318 -36.57 -37.06 25.62
N PRO A 319 -36.66 -36.52 24.40
CA PRO A 319 -36.12 -35.21 24.13
C PRO A 319 -36.98 -34.13 24.83
N ARG A 320 -36.32 -33.18 25.49
CA ARG A 320 -36.91 -32.02 26.17
C ARG A 320 -36.33 -30.73 25.62
N GLY A 321 -37.13 -29.68 25.64
CA GLY A 321 -36.75 -28.41 25.02
C GLY A 321 -37.01 -28.40 23.52
N SER A 322 -36.61 -27.31 22.88
CA SER A 322 -36.76 -27.09 21.45
C SER A 322 -35.72 -27.88 20.65
N LEU A 323 -36.06 -28.18 19.40
CA LEU A 323 -35.07 -28.60 18.41
C LEU A 323 -34.38 -27.32 17.89
N LEU A 324 -33.08 -27.17 18.14
CA LEU A 324 -32.27 -26.09 17.61
C LEU A 324 -31.71 -26.51 16.24
N LEU A 325 -31.78 -25.63 15.25
CA LEU A 325 -31.33 -25.86 13.88
C LEU A 325 -30.34 -24.78 13.45
N GLY A 326 -29.23 -25.18 12.81
CA GLY A 326 -28.17 -24.30 12.26
C GLY A 326 -27.31 -23.55 13.27
N GLY A 327 -27.67 -23.52 14.56
CA GLY A 327 -26.92 -22.84 15.60
C GLY A 327 -27.14 -23.48 16.97
N LEU A 328 -26.45 -22.95 17.98
CA LEU A 328 -26.59 -23.37 19.38
C LEU A 328 -26.94 -22.16 20.25
N ASP A 329 -27.81 -22.37 21.24
CA ASP A 329 -28.00 -21.38 22.30
C ASP A 329 -26.93 -21.54 23.40
N THR A 330 -26.93 -20.62 24.36
CA THR A 330 -25.95 -20.61 25.46
C THR A 330 -26.01 -21.87 26.32
N GLU A 331 -27.20 -22.47 26.49
CA GLU A 331 -27.37 -23.67 27.31
C GLU A 331 -26.86 -24.93 26.60
N ALA A 332 -27.15 -25.08 25.31
CA ALA A 332 -26.67 -26.17 24.45
C ALA A 332 -25.15 -26.15 24.29
N SER A 333 -24.56 -24.98 24.04
CA SER A 333 -23.10 -24.81 23.94
C SER A 333 -22.38 -25.25 25.21
N ARG A 334 -22.89 -24.84 26.40
CA ARG A 334 -22.37 -25.30 27.68
C ARG A 334 -22.49 -26.82 27.83
N HIS A 335 -23.63 -27.39 27.45
CA HIS A 335 -23.89 -28.82 27.56
C HIS A 335 -22.93 -29.67 26.70
N LEU A 336 -22.58 -29.20 25.49
CA LEU A 336 -21.62 -29.85 24.59
C LEU A 336 -20.17 -29.69 25.05
N GLN A 337 -19.80 -28.53 25.61
CA GLN A 337 -18.49 -28.29 26.21
C GLN A 337 -18.22 -29.24 27.38
N GLU A 338 -19.20 -29.45 28.26
CA GLU A 338 -19.11 -30.40 29.38
C GLU A 338 -18.83 -31.84 28.92
N HIS A 339 -19.29 -32.24 27.73
CA HIS A 339 -19.08 -33.57 27.16
C HIS A 339 -17.83 -33.68 26.25
N ARG A 340 -17.03 -32.61 26.11
CA ARG A 340 -15.79 -32.57 25.32
C ARG A 340 -15.95 -32.99 23.85
N LEU A 341 -17.09 -32.69 23.22
CA LEU A 341 -17.38 -33.09 21.84
C LEU A 341 -16.73 -32.22 20.76
N GLY A 342 -15.47 -31.80 20.96
CA GLY A 342 -14.64 -31.17 19.92
C GLY A 342 -14.81 -29.65 19.73
N LEU A 343 -15.61 -28.97 20.54
CA LEU A 343 -15.68 -27.51 20.53
C LEU A 343 -14.51 -26.93 21.35
N ALA A 344 -13.47 -26.46 20.66
CA ALA A 344 -12.42 -25.66 21.28
C ALA A 344 -13.02 -24.35 21.86
N PRO A 345 -12.43 -23.77 22.92
CA PRO A 345 -12.86 -22.48 23.47
C PRO A 345 -12.72 -21.39 22.37
N GLY A 346 -13.84 -21.01 21.76
CA GLY A 346 -13.93 -20.16 20.57
C GLY A 346 -14.98 -20.63 19.54
N ALA A 347 -15.22 -21.94 19.47
CA ALA A 347 -16.16 -22.54 18.52
C ALA A 347 -17.65 -22.36 18.86
N ALA A 348 -17.99 -21.75 20.01
CA ALA A 348 -19.38 -21.51 20.41
C ALA A 348 -20.10 -20.49 19.51
N ASN A 349 -19.36 -19.71 18.73
CA ASN A 349 -19.88 -18.67 17.83
C ASN A 349 -20.03 -19.15 16.37
N ILE A 350 -19.92 -20.45 16.09
CA ILE A 350 -19.99 -21.00 14.73
C ILE A 350 -21.43 -21.47 14.45
N SER A 351 -22.13 -20.84 13.51
CA SER A 351 -23.42 -21.33 12.96
C SER A 351 -23.25 -21.90 11.55
N LEU A 352 -24.30 -22.54 11.05
CA LEU A 352 -24.44 -22.92 9.65
C LEU A 352 -24.57 -21.66 8.80
N VAL A 353 -23.74 -21.53 7.76
CA VAL A 353 -23.95 -20.60 6.65
C VAL A 353 -24.33 -21.41 5.43
N GLY A 354 -25.49 -21.11 4.86
CA GLY A 354 -26.06 -21.87 3.74
C GLY A 354 -27.58 -21.99 3.83
N CYS A 355 -28.14 -23.02 3.21
CA CYS A 355 -29.60 -23.20 3.17
C CYS A 355 -30.05 -24.63 3.44
N ILE A 356 -31.24 -24.73 4.05
CA ILE A 356 -31.96 -25.99 4.28
C ILE A 356 -33.33 -25.92 3.59
N GLU A 357 -33.55 -26.76 2.60
CA GLU A 357 -34.84 -26.91 1.90
C GLU A 357 -35.57 -28.18 2.34
N ASP A 358 -36.87 -28.25 2.09
CA ASP A 358 -37.72 -29.42 2.35
C ASP A 358 -37.65 -29.97 3.79
N PHE A 359 -37.35 -29.12 4.77
CA PHE A 359 -37.21 -29.52 6.17
C PHE A 359 -38.48 -30.16 6.71
N SER A 360 -38.37 -31.43 7.12
CA SER A 360 -39.47 -32.18 7.68
C SER A 360 -39.05 -32.97 8.92
N VAL A 361 -39.95 -32.97 9.90
CA VAL A 361 -39.78 -33.67 11.18
C VAL A 361 -40.90 -34.70 11.28
N ASN A 362 -40.54 -35.99 11.34
CA ASN A 362 -41.49 -37.11 11.35
C ASN A 362 -42.50 -37.06 10.19
N GLY A 363 -42.04 -36.65 9.01
CA GLY A 363 -42.85 -36.52 7.79
C GLY A 363 -43.78 -35.30 7.75
N ARG A 364 -43.72 -34.40 8.74
CA ARG A 364 -44.43 -33.10 8.69
C ARG A 364 -43.45 -32.03 8.28
N ARG A 365 -43.70 -31.36 7.16
CA ARG A 365 -42.95 -30.17 6.73
C ARG A 365 -43.06 -29.09 7.80
N GLN A 366 -41.97 -28.37 8.02
CA GLN A 366 -41.85 -27.28 8.98
C GLN A 366 -41.23 -26.09 8.25
N GLY A 367 -41.90 -24.93 8.30
CA GLY A 367 -41.38 -23.68 7.74
C GLY A 367 -41.02 -22.66 8.82
N LEU A 368 -40.46 -21.51 8.43
CA LEU A 368 -40.14 -20.43 9.37
C LEU A 368 -41.37 -19.94 10.15
N ARG A 369 -42.59 -20.07 9.62
CA ARG A 369 -43.81 -19.75 10.37
C ARG A 369 -44.03 -20.59 11.63
N ASP A 370 -43.50 -21.82 11.67
CA ASP A 370 -43.60 -22.76 12.79
C ASP A 370 -42.47 -22.57 13.83
N ALA A 371 -41.43 -21.82 13.48
CA ALA A 371 -40.31 -21.54 14.37
C ALA A 371 -40.76 -20.70 15.58
N TRP A 372 -40.23 -21.04 16.74
CA TRP A 372 -40.48 -20.31 17.99
C TRP A 372 -39.52 -19.14 18.17
N LEU A 373 -38.30 -19.27 17.65
CA LEU A 373 -37.24 -18.26 17.70
C LEU A 373 -36.41 -18.36 16.43
N THR A 374 -35.99 -17.20 15.91
CA THR A 374 -35.10 -17.07 14.75
C THR A 374 -34.06 -15.97 15.00
N ARG A 375 -32.81 -16.21 14.59
CA ARG A 375 -31.71 -15.22 14.54
C ARG A 375 -31.07 -15.28 13.16
N ASP A 376 -30.84 -14.14 12.53
CA ASP A 376 -30.20 -14.02 11.21
C ASP A 376 -30.70 -15.04 10.16
N MET A 377 -32.01 -15.28 10.15
CA MET A 377 -32.68 -16.19 9.20
C MET A 377 -33.29 -15.40 8.04
N SER A 378 -33.29 -15.98 6.84
CA SER A 378 -33.99 -15.45 5.67
C SER A 378 -35.03 -16.42 5.14
N ALA A 379 -36.18 -15.88 4.70
CA ALA A 379 -37.21 -16.67 4.02
C ALA A 379 -36.78 -16.97 2.58
N GLY A 380 -36.40 -18.22 2.32
CA GLY A 380 -35.95 -18.74 1.03
C GLY A 380 -34.43 -18.88 0.94
N CYS A 381 -33.98 -19.83 0.12
CA CYS A 381 -32.59 -19.94 -0.26
C CYS A 381 -32.28 -18.89 -1.32
N ARG A 382 -31.56 -17.83 -0.94
CA ARG A 382 -30.92 -17.00 -1.95
C ARG A 382 -29.79 -17.83 -2.53
N PRO A 383 -29.76 -18.10 -3.85
CA PRO A 383 -28.58 -18.69 -4.44
C PRO A 383 -27.43 -17.72 -4.18
N GLU A 384 -26.50 -18.17 -3.33
CA GLU A 384 -25.12 -17.68 -3.27
C GLU A 384 -24.53 -17.96 -4.64
N GLU A 385 -24.78 -17.06 -5.59
CA GLU A 385 -23.90 -16.95 -6.74
C GLU A 385 -22.64 -16.24 -6.24
N ASP A 386 -21.76 -17.07 -5.68
CA ASP A 386 -20.32 -17.05 -5.76
C ASP A 386 -19.60 -15.69 -5.69
N GLU A 387 -19.35 -15.23 -4.47
CA GLU A 387 -18.11 -14.52 -4.15
C GLU A 387 -17.71 -14.86 -2.71
N TYR A 388 -16.84 -15.87 -2.57
CA TYR A 388 -15.76 -15.98 -1.58
C TYR A 388 -14.92 -17.19 -2.03
N GLU A 389 -14.18 -17.01 -3.13
CA GLU A 389 -12.98 -17.83 -3.35
C GLU A 389 -11.93 -17.32 -2.36
N GLU A 390 -11.68 -18.10 -1.32
CA GLU A 390 -10.58 -17.85 -0.39
C GLU A 390 -9.24 -17.79 -1.12
N GLU A 391 -8.51 -16.74 -0.76
CA GLU A 391 -7.10 -16.48 -0.92
C GLU A 391 -6.21 -17.71 -1.10
N VAL A 392 -5.48 -17.75 -2.22
CA VAL A 392 -4.19 -18.46 -2.27
C VAL A 392 -3.13 -17.52 -2.87
N TYR A 393 -2.74 -16.54 -2.07
CA TYR A 393 -1.40 -15.95 -2.18
C TYR A 393 -0.41 -16.82 -1.38
N GLY A 394 0.11 -17.86 -2.04
CA GLY A 394 1.22 -18.66 -1.54
C GLY A 394 1.98 -19.28 -2.72
N PRO A 395 3.26 -18.94 -2.96
CA PRO A 395 3.89 -19.13 -4.26
C PRO A 395 4.21 -20.60 -4.57
N TYR A 396 3.79 -21.02 -5.75
CA TYR A 396 3.91 -22.35 -6.33
C TYR A 396 5.37 -22.77 -6.58
N GLU A 397 5.82 -23.84 -5.91
CA GLU A 397 6.78 -24.79 -6.48
C GLU A 397 6.02 -25.96 -7.13
N THR A 398 6.38 -26.23 -8.37
CA THR A 398 5.84 -27.21 -9.31
C THR A 398 5.99 -28.67 -8.86
N PHE A 399 4.92 -29.47 -8.97
CA PHE A 399 5.03 -30.86 -9.40
C PHE A 399 3.88 -31.21 -10.36
N SER A 400 4.26 -31.68 -11.55
CA SER A 400 3.39 -32.25 -12.57
C SER A 400 2.65 -33.49 -12.01
N THR A 401 1.32 -33.56 -12.14
CA THR A 401 0.61 -34.65 -12.86
C THR A 401 -0.90 -34.62 -12.62
N LEU A 402 -1.62 -34.94 -13.71
CA LEU A 402 -3.02 -35.38 -13.86
C LEU A 402 -4.11 -34.30 -13.89
N ALA A 403 -4.72 -34.18 -15.07
CA ALA A 403 -5.88 -33.34 -15.38
C ALA A 403 -7.05 -33.66 -14.44
N PRO A 404 -7.63 -32.65 -13.74
CA PRO A 404 -8.76 -32.87 -12.84
C PRO A 404 -10.00 -33.29 -13.62
N GLU A 405 -10.67 -34.30 -13.09
CA GLU A 405 -11.89 -34.89 -13.60
C GLU A 405 -13.03 -33.85 -13.69
N ALA A 406 -13.87 -34.07 -14.69
CA ALA A 406 -14.95 -33.19 -15.13
C ALA A 406 -15.98 -32.89 -14.03
N TRP A 407 -16.41 -31.63 -14.01
CA TRP A 407 -17.46 -31.09 -13.16
C TRP A 407 -18.77 -31.88 -13.32
N PRO A 408 -19.49 -32.24 -12.23
CA PRO A 408 -20.78 -32.90 -12.30
C PRO A 408 -21.82 -31.96 -12.93
N ALA A 409 -22.53 -32.47 -13.92
CA ALA A 409 -23.41 -31.75 -14.81
C ALA A 409 -24.55 -30.97 -14.11
N MET A 410 -24.42 -29.64 -14.01
CA MET A 410 -25.55 -28.78 -14.39
C MET A 410 -25.93 -29.20 -15.81
N GLU A 411 -27.21 -29.55 -16.04
CA GLU A 411 -27.72 -29.83 -17.39
C GLU A 411 -27.63 -28.56 -18.23
N LEU A 412 -26.42 -28.28 -18.74
CA LEU A 412 -26.15 -27.28 -19.76
C LEU A 412 -27.17 -27.53 -20.87
N PRO A 413 -27.94 -26.50 -21.30
CA PRO A 413 -28.94 -26.69 -22.33
C PRO A 413 -28.26 -27.37 -23.53
N GLU A 414 -28.78 -28.55 -23.91
CA GLU A 414 -28.16 -29.44 -24.89
C GLU A 414 -27.56 -28.61 -26.04
N PRO A 415 -26.26 -28.75 -26.35
CA PRO A 415 -25.63 -27.99 -27.42
C PRO A 415 -26.47 -28.10 -28.70
N CYS A 416 -26.67 -26.98 -29.39
CA CYS A 416 -27.62 -26.87 -30.50
C CYS A 416 -27.15 -27.73 -31.69
N ILE A 417 -27.53 -29.01 -31.72
CA ILE A 417 -27.13 -29.97 -32.76
C ILE A 417 -27.93 -29.66 -34.04
N PRO A 418 -27.28 -29.29 -35.16
CA PRO A 418 -27.95 -28.97 -36.40
C PRO A 418 -28.56 -30.22 -37.05
N GLU A 419 -29.86 -30.15 -37.38
CA GLU A 419 -30.57 -31.22 -38.08
C GLU A 419 -30.00 -31.45 -39.50
N PRO A 420 -29.90 -32.71 -39.98
CA PRO A 420 -29.37 -33.01 -41.31
C PRO A 420 -30.24 -32.38 -42.43
N GLY A 421 -29.63 -31.61 -43.32
CA GLY A 421 -30.29 -30.94 -44.46
C GLY A 421 -30.28 -29.40 -44.41
N LEU A 422 -29.72 -28.82 -43.35
CA LEU A 422 -29.52 -27.37 -43.22
C LEU A 422 -28.31 -26.86 -44.03
N PRO A 423 -28.26 -25.56 -44.36
CA PRO A 423 -27.11 -24.92 -45.01
C PRO A 423 -25.80 -25.16 -44.25
N ALA A 424 -24.67 -25.26 -44.96
CA ALA A 424 -23.36 -25.57 -44.39
C ALA A 424 -22.89 -24.57 -43.32
N VAL A 425 -23.41 -23.34 -43.30
CA VAL A 425 -23.14 -22.32 -42.26
C VAL A 425 -23.50 -22.80 -40.86
N PHE A 426 -24.48 -23.70 -40.72
CA PHE A 426 -24.85 -24.28 -39.43
C PHE A 426 -24.01 -25.52 -39.06
N ALA A 427 -23.10 -25.97 -39.92
CA ALA A 427 -22.21 -27.08 -39.60
C ALA A 427 -21.15 -26.63 -38.59
N ASN A 428 -21.00 -27.36 -37.47
CA ASN A 428 -20.13 -27.05 -36.33
C ASN A 428 -20.59 -25.89 -35.43
N PHE A 429 -21.84 -25.44 -35.53
CA PHE A 429 -22.40 -24.43 -34.65
C PHE A 429 -22.76 -25.01 -33.26
N THR A 430 -22.41 -24.31 -32.17
CA THR A 430 -22.73 -24.72 -30.78
C THR A 430 -23.59 -23.69 -30.02
N GLN A 431 -23.24 -22.40 -30.11
CA GLN A 431 -23.88 -21.29 -29.39
C GLN A 431 -24.06 -20.08 -30.31
N LEU A 432 -25.16 -19.32 -30.18
CA LEU A 432 -25.52 -18.19 -31.05
C LEU A 432 -24.73 -16.92 -30.74
N LEU A 433 -24.49 -16.64 -29.47
CA LEU A 433 -23.86 -15.43 -29.00
C LEU A 433 -22.61 -15.73 -28.18
N THR A 434 -21.65 -14.81 -28.26
CA THR A 434 -20.56 -14.66 -27.31
C THR A 434 -20.89 -13.44 -26.44
N ILE A 435 -20.96 -13.65 -25.13
CA ILE A 435 -21.30 -12.60 -24.15
C ILE A 435 -20.00 -12.04 -23.57
N SER A 436 -19.93 -10.71 -23.41
CA SER A 436 -18.86 -10.05 -22.65
C SER A 436 -19.45 -9.11 -21.60
N PRO A 437 -18.78 -8.92 -20.44
CA PRO A 437 -19.34 -8.18 -19.31
C PRO A 437 -19.64 -6.73 -19.63
N LEU A 438 -20.73 -6.22 -19.04
CA LEU A 438 -21.12 -4.81 -19.12
C LEU A 438 -20.54 -4.06 -17.92
N VAL A 439 -19.62 -3.13 -18.15
CA VAL A 439 -19.02 -2.33 -17.07
C VAL A 439 -19.85 -1.06 -16.87
N VAL A 440 -20.31 -0.81 -15.64
CA VAL A 440 -21.07 0.38 -15.23
C VAL A 440 -20.42 0.98 -13.98
N ALA A 441 -20.50 2.29 -13.79
CA ALA A 441 -20.16 2.88 -12.50
C ALA A 441 -21.37 2.75 -11.57
N GLU A 442 -21.16 2.63 -10.27
CA GLU A 442 -22.23 2.67 -9.28
C GLU A 442 -23.11 3.94 -9.45
N GLY A 443 -24.44 3.79 -9.33
CA GLY A 443 -25.47 4.78 -9.73
C GLY A 443 -25.45 5.22 -11.21
N GLY A 444 -24.58 4.66 -12.04
CA GLY A 444 -24.31 5.05 -13.41
C GLY A 444 -25.19 4.34 -14.45
N THR A 445 -24.95 4.66 -15.72
CA THR A 445 -25.68 4.05 -16.85
C THR A 445 -24.72 3.55 -17.93
N ALA A 446 -24.94 2.34 -18.45
CA ALA A 446 -24.13 1.74 -19.50
C ALA A 446 -24.99 1.21 -20.66
N TRP A 447 -24.59 1.47 -21.91
CA TRP A 447 -25.32 1.00 -23.08
C TRP A 447 -25.00 -0.48 -23.39
N LEU A 448 -26.03 -1.29 -23.63
CA LEU A 448 -25.87 -2.64 -24.16
C LEU A 448 -25.55 -2.54 -25.66
N GLU A 449 -24.27 -2.50 -25.98
CA GLU A 449 -23.74 -2.44 -27.35
C GLU A 449 -23.48 -3.81 -27.99
N TRP A 450 -23.27 -3.82 -29.32
CA TRP A 450 -22.98 -5.02 -30.11
C TRP A 450 -21.85 -5.91 -29.56
N ARG A 451 -20.80 -5.31 -28.97
CA ARG A 451 -19.66 -6.05 -28.41
C ARG A 451 -20.05 -6.98 -27.25
N HIS A 452 -21.11 -6.65 -26.50
CA HIS A 452 -21.53 -7.44 -25.34
C HIS A 452 -22.36 -8.67 -25.74
N VAL A 453 -22.87 -8.71 -26.98
CA VAL A 453 -23.73 -9.77 -27.51
C VAL A 453 -23.37 -10.06 -28.98
N GLN A 454 -22.14 -10.52 -29.22
CA GLN A 454 -21.63 -10.80 -30.56
C GLN A 454 -22.14 -12.14 -31.10
N PRO A 455 -22.73 -12.19 -32.31
CA PRO A 455 -23.05 -13.45 -32.97
C PRO A 455 -21.78 -14.23 -33.34
N THR A 456 -21.76 -15.53 -33.06
CA THR A 456 -20.68 -16.45 -33.46
C THR A 456 -20.74 -16.87 -34.92
N LEU A 457 -21.90 -16.67 -35.57
CA LEU A 457 -22.14 -16.98 -36.97
C LEU A 457 -22.30 -15.71 -37.81
N ASP A 458 -21.82 -15.77 -39.06
CA ASP A 458 -22.05 -14.70 -40.02
C ASP A 458 -23.53 -14.70 -40.42
N LEU A 459 -24.30 -13.78 -39.82
CA LEU A 459 -25.73 -13.61 -40.08
C LEU A 459 -26.04 -13.40 -41.56
N THR A 460 -25.12 -12.78 -42.31
CA THR A 460 -25.26 -12.55 -43.74
C THR A 460 -25.15 -13.84 -44.55
N GLU A 461 -24.19 -14.70 -44.23
CA GLU A 461 -24.09 -16.04 -44.85
C GLU A 461 -25.24 -16.96 -44.43
N ALA A 462 -25.76 -16.81 -43.21
CA ALA A 462 -26.92 -17.57 -42.71
C ALA A 462 -28.28 -17.08 -43.25
N GLU A 463 -28.31 -16.03 -44.08
CA GLU A 463 -29.52 -15.32 -44.53
C GLU A 463 -30.42 -14.80 -43.38
N LEU A 464 -29.83 -14.48 -42.22
CA LEU A 464 -30.49 -13.93 -41.05
C LEU A 464 -30.29 -12.42 -40.96
N ARG A 465 -31.37 -11.67 -40.72
CA ARG A 465 -31.29 -10.23 -40.45
C ARG A 465 -31.11 -10.01 -38.96
N LYS A 466 -30.36 -8.96 -38.56
CA LYS A 466 -30.19 -8.57 -37.15
C LYS A 466 -31.54 -8.38 -36.41
N SER A 467 -32.58 -7.91 -37.10
CA SER A 467 -33.93 -7.77 -36.54
C SER A 467 -34.67 -9.10 -36.28
N GLN A 468 -34.10 -10.24 -36.67
CA GLN A 468 -34.68 -11.58 -36.48
C GLN A 468 -34.08 -12.30 -35.26
N VAL A 469 -33.05 -11.75 -34.63
CA VAL A 469 -32.51 -12.24 -33.36
C VAL A 469 -33.19 -11.44 -32.25
N LEU A 470 -34.02 -12.11 -31.46
CA LEU A 470 -34.87 -11.53 -30.42
C LEU A 470 -34.31 -11.92 -29.06
N PHE A 471 -34.19 -10.93 -28.17
CA PHE A 471 -33.82 -11.05 -26.77
C PHE A 471 -35.06 -10.85 -25.90
N SER A 472 -35.30 -11.73 -24.94
CA SER A 472 -36.24 -11.56 -23.82
C SER A 472 -35.46 -11.56 -22.51
N VAL A 473 -35.78 -10.63 -21.61
CA VAL A 473 -35.20 -10.64 -20.25
C VAL A 473 -35.96 -11.67 -19.42
N SER A 474 -35.32 -12.82 -19.14
CA SER A 474 -35.91 -13.88 -18.31
C SER A 474 -35.82 -13.54 -16.83
N GLN A 475 -34.70 -12.95 -16.41
CA GLN A 475 -34.47 -12.50 -15.04
C GLN A 475 -33.81 -11.11 -15.06
N SER A 476 -34.41 -10.17 -14.35
CA SER A 476 -33.91 -8.81 -14.18
C SER A 476 -32.65 -8.79 -13.29
N ALA A 477 -31.86 -7.74 -13.41
CA ALA A 477 -30.70 -7.53 -12.55
C ALA A 477 -31.12 -7.23 -11.10
N ARG A 478 -30.24 -7.53 -10.15
CA ARG A 478 -30.52 -7.36 -8.71
C ARG A 478 -30.39 -5.89 -8.29
N HIS A 479 -29.47 -5.15 -8.92
CA HIS A 479 -28.97 -3.83 -8.52
C HIS A 479 -29.05 -2.84 -9.70
N GLY A 480 -30.23 -2.77 -10.33
CA GLY A 480 -30.47 -1.91 -11.48
C GLY A 480 -31.59 -2.42 -12.39
N ASP A 481 -31.84 -1.70 -13.49
CA ASP A 481 -32.84 -2.11 -14.48
C ASP A 481 -32.37 -1.85 -15.91
N LEU A 482 -32.91 -2.64 -16.85
CA LEU A 482 -32.63 -2.51 -18.27
C LEU A 482 -33.70 -1.63 -18.95
N GLU A 483 -33.36 -0.37 -19.21
CA GLU A 483 -34.22 0.56 -19.93
C GLU A 483 -34.13 0.37 -21.45
N LEU A 484 -35.31 0.31 -22.10
CA LEU A 484 -35.46 0.08 -23.53
C LEU A 484 -36.16 1.26 -24.22
N ASP A 485 -35.44 2.03 -25.04
CA ASP A 485 -35.97 3.15 -25.83
C ASP A 485 -36.64 2.65 -27.14
N ILE A 486 -37.65 1.81 -26.96
CA ILE A 486 -38.41 1.17 -28.03
C ILE A 486 -39.89 1.19 -27.61
N LEU A 487 -40.74 1.84 -28.40
CA LEU A 487 -42.18 1.96 -28.15
C LEU A 487 -42.84 0.59 -27.84
N GLY A 488 -43.23 0.39 -26.57
CA GLY A 488 -43.89 -0.82 -26.09
C GLY A 488 -42.98 -2.00 -25.75
N ALA A 489 -41.65 -1.84 -25.78
CA ALA A 489 -40.71 -2.90 -25.42
C ALA A 489 -40.57 -3.10 -23.91
N GLN A 490 -40.60 -2.02 -23.10
CA GLN A 490 -40.54 -2.12 -21.64
C GLN A 490 -41.63 -3.05 -21.07
N THR A 491 -42.87 -2.99 -21.59
CA THR A 491 -43.96 -3.86 -21.14
C THR A 491 -43.82 -5.31 -21.62
N ARG A 492 -43.03 -5.57 -22.66
CA ARG A 492 -42.79 -6.91 -23.19
C ARG A 492 -41.48 -7.53 -22.69
N LYS A 493 -40.58 -6.72 -22.11
CA LYS A 493 -39.20 -7.09 -21.78
C LYS A 493 -38.47 -7.79 -22.95
N MET A 494 -38.72 -7.31 -24.17
CA MET A 494 -38.17 -7.91 -25.41
C MET A 494 -37.60 -6.84 -26.35
N PHE A 495 -36.47 -7.14 -26.97
CA PHE A 495 -35.80 -6.28 -27.96
C PHE A 495 -35.01 -7.12 -28.96
N THR A 496 -34.54 -6.55 -30.07
CA THR A 496 -33.80 -7.27 -31.11
C THR A 496 -32.31 -6.91 -31.12
N LEU A 497 -31.49 -7.73 -31.78
CA LEU A 497 -30.07 -7.40 -32.00
C LEU A 497 -29.89 -6.10 -32.80
N LEU A 498 -30.85 -5.74 -33.64
CA LEU A 498 -30.84 -4.45 -34.33
C LEU A 498 -31.03 -3.27 -33.36
N ASP A 499 -31.80 -3.47 -32.29
CA ASP A 499 -32.02 -2.45 -31.26
C ASP A 499 -30.76 -2.23 -30.41
N VAL A 500 -30.04 -3.30 -30.08
CA VAL A 500 -28.71 -3.27 -29.44
C VAL A 500 -27.71 -2.48 -30.31
N VAL A 501 -27.62 -2.80 -31.60
CA VAL A 501 -26.71 -2.11 -32.54
C VAL A 501 -27.03 -0.62 -32.66
N ASN A 502 -28.30 -0.26 -32.56
CA ASN A 502 -28.76 1.13 -32.62
C ASN A 502 -28.75 1.85 -31.26
N ARG A 503 -28.14 1.25 -30.21
CA ARG A 503 -28.10 1.79 -28.84
C ARG A 503 -29.49 2.17 -28.34
N LYS A 504 -30.40 1.20 -28.30
CA LYS A 504 -31.75 1.37 -27.73
C LYS A 504 -31.98 0.64 -26.41
N ALA A 505 -30.98 -0.07 -25.91
CA ALA A 505 -31.01 -0.77 -24.62
C ALA A 505 -29.86 -0.27 -23.74
N ARG A 506 -30.18 0.24 -22.55
CA ARG A 506 -29.18 0.68 -21.57
C ARG A 506 -29.50 0.09 -20.19
N PHE A 507 -28.46 -0.29 -19.47
CA PHE A 507 -28.54 -0.68 -18.07
C PHE A 507 -28.36 0.57 -17.21
N VAL A 508 -29.19 0.71 -16.19
CA VAL A 508 -29.14 1.78 -15.19
C VAL A 508 -28.97 1.10 -13.84
N HIS A 509 -27.83 1.31 -13.20
CA HIS A 509 -27.55 0.78 -11.88
C HIS A 509 -28.23 1.64 -10.81
N ASP A 510 -28.78 1.03 -9.76
CA ASP A 510 -29.62 1.73 -8.78
C ASP A 510 -28.85 2.42 -7.64
N GLY A 511 -27.54 2.15 -7.52
CA GLY A 511 -26.64 2.79 -6.55
C GLY A 511 -26.41 1.96 -5.28
N SER A 512 -26.51 0.64 -5.36
CA SER A 512 -26.08 -0.27 -4.29
C SER A 512 -24.62 -0.72 -4.43
N GLU A 513 -23.94 -0.93 -3.31
CA GLU A 513 -22.49 -1.20 -3.24
C GLU A 513 -21.98 -2.54 -3.80
N ASP A 514 -22.83 -3.38 -4.38
CA ASP A 514 -22.41 -4.68 -4.91
C ASP A 514 -21.50 -4.48 -6.14
N THR A 515 -20.29 -5.05 -6.10
CA THR A 515 -19.26 -4.92 -7.15
C THR A 515 -19.63 -5.63 -8.46
N SER A 516 -20.67 -6.46 -8.42
CA SER A 516 -21.17 -7.20 -9.56
C SER A 516 -22.71 -7.33 -9.54
N ASP A 517 -23.29 -7.33 -10.73
CA ASP A 517 -24.71 -7.62 -10.97
C ASP A 517 -24.82 -8.49 -12.24
N GLN A 518 -26.01 -8.99 -12.57
CA GLN A 518 -26.17 -9.84 -13.75
C GLN A 518 -27.60 -9.88 -14.26
N LEU A 519 -27.75 -10.08 -15.57
CA LEU A 519 -29.05 -10.11 -16.23
C LEU A 519 -29.18 -11.34 -17.13
N MET A 520 -30.28 -12.10 -16.98
CA MET A 520 -30.49 -13.33 -17.74
C MET A 520 -31.32 -13.05 -19.00
N LEU A 521 -30.78 -13.41 -20.16
CA LEU A 521 -31.33 -13.13 -21.49
C LEU A 521 -31.68 -14.44 -22.21
N GLU A 522 -32.93 -14.62 -22.58
CA GLU A 522 -33.35 -15.68 -23.50
C GLU A 522 -33.33 -15.16 -24.94
N VAL A 523 -32.62 -15.85 -25.83
CA VAL A 523 -32.35 -15.40 -27.20
C VAL A 523 -32.89 -16.39 -28.22
N SER A 524 -33.76 -15.93 -29.10
CA SER A 524 -34.42 -16.76 -30.13
C SER A 524 -34.34 -16.14 -31.53
N VAL A 525 -34.38 -16.98 -32.56
CA VAL A 525 -34.28 -16.55 -33.97
C VAL A 525 -35.61 -16.74 -34.71
N THR A 526 -36.21 -15.64 -35.14
CA THR A 526 -37.49 -15.60 -35.89
C THR A 526 -37.25 -15.40 -37.39
N ALA A 527 -36.79 -16.44 -38.09
CA ALA A 527 -36.59 -16.39 -39.54
C ALA A 527 -37.50 -17.36 -40.31
N ARG A 528 -37.89 -16.95 -41.52
CA ARG A 528 -38.64 -17.80 -42.48
C ARG A 528 -37.73 -18.82 -43.18
N ALA A 529 -36.44 -18.52 -43.27
CA ALA A 529 -35.42 -19.43 -43.79
C ALA A 529 -35.32 -20.70 -42.90
N PRO A 530 -34.84 -21.83 -43.44
CA PRO A 530 -34.59 -23.03 -42.65
C PRO A 530 -33.44 -22.74 -41.65
N VAL A 531 -33.78 -22.69 -40.36
CA VAL A 531 -32.88 -22.49 -39.21
C VAL A 531 -33.00 -23.71 -38.30
N PRO A 532 -31.93 -24.14 -37.61
CA PRO A 532 -32.00 -25.18 -36.59
C PRO A 532 -33.16 -24.97 -35.61
N SER A 533 -33.88 -26.05 -35.26
CA SER A 533 -35.02 -25.98 -34.33
C SER A 533 -34.61 -25.47 -32.94
N CYS A 534 -33.39 -25.74 -32.49
CA CYS A 534 -32.83 -25.22 -31.24
C CYS A 534 -32.71 -23.70 -31.23
N LEU A 535 -32.37 -23.04 -32.35
CA LEU A 535 -32.35 -21.57 -32.44
C LEU A 535 -33.75 -20.94 -32.38
N ARG A 536 -34.82 -21.72 -32.63
CA ARG A 536 -36.20 -21.24 -32.48
C ARG A 536 -36.74 -21.39 -31.05
N ARG A 537 -36.17 -22.27 -30.23
CA ARG A 537 -36.67 -22.57 -28.87
C ARG A 537 -36.27 -21.56 -27.80
N GLY A 538 -35.34 -20.65 -28.10
CA GLY A 538 -34.77 -19.74 -27.10
C GLY A 538 -33.56 -20.39 -26.42
N GLN A 539 -32.44 -19.67 -26.40
CA GLN A 539 -31.21 -20.06 -25.68
C GLN A 539 -30.96 -19.05 -24.56
N ILE A 540 -30.65 -19.53 -23.36
CA ILE A 540 -30.45 -18.67 -22.19
C ILE A 540 -28.97 -18.26 -22.12
N TYR A 541 -28.71 -16.98 -21.89
CA TYR A 541 -27.39 -16.38 -21.71
C TYR A 541 -27.40 -15.50 -20.46
N ILE A 542 -26.35 -15.56 -19.65
CA ILE A 542 -26.15 -14.66 -18.51
C ILE A 542 -25.26 -13.51 -18.98
N LEU A 543 -25.72 -12.26 -18.82
CA LEU A 543 -24.95 -11.05 -19.06
C LEU A 543 -24.38 -10.55 -17.72
N PRO A 544 -23.09 -10.81 -17.41
CA PRO A 544 -22.45 -10.29 -16.21
C PRO A 544 -22.26 -8.77 -16.32
N ILE A 545 -22.49 -8.06 -15.22
CA ILE A 545 -22.37 -6.61 -15.08
C ILE A 545 -21.33 -6.37 -14.00
N GLN A 546 -20.26 -5.65 -14.34
CA GLN A 546 -19.24 -5.24 -13.36
C GLN A 546 -19.52 -3.80 -12.94
N VAL A 547 -19.70 -3.57 -11.65
CA VAL A 547 -19.97 -2.27 -11.06
C VAL A 547 -18.65 -1.74 -10.51
N ASN A 548 -18.17 -0.62 -11.07
CA ASN A 548 -17.02 0.06 -10.50
C ASN A 548 -17.51 0.91 -9.32
N PRO A 549 -17.00 0.66 -8.10
CA PRO A 549 -17.41 1.41 -6.90
C PRO A 549 -17.07 2.89 -7.03
N VAL A 550 -17.93 3.76 -6.53
CA VAL A 550 -17.79 5.22 -6.58
C VAL A 550 -17.76 5.73 -5.15
N ASN A 551 -16.60 6.22 -4.70
CA ASN A 551 -16.38 6.62 -3.31
C ASN A 551 -17.55 7.36 -2.66
N ASP A 552 -18.07 6.75 -1.62
CA ASP A 552 -19.19 7.22 -0.81
C ASP A 552 -18.77 7.18 0.69
N PRO A 553 -19.59 7.69 1.62
CA PRO A 553 -19.19 7.76 3.02
C PRO A 553 -19.34 6.41 3.74
N PRO A 554 -18.32 5.97 4.52
CA PRO A 554 -18.41 4.73 5.29
C PRO A 554 -19.57 4.76 6.29
N ARG A 555 -20.08 3.59 6.68
CA ARG A 555 -21.23 3.46 7.58
C ARG A 555 -20.86 2.80 8.91
N ILE A 556 -21.33 3.39 10.01
CA ILE A 556 -21.19 2.81 11.37
C ILE A 556 -22.41 1.96 11.69
N ILE A 557 -22.18 0.71 12.08
CA ILE A 557 -23.21 -0.27 12.40
C ILE A 557 -23.03 -0.68 13.87
N PHE A 558 -24.13 -0.78 14.63
CA PHE A 558 -24.14 -1.29 16.00
C PHE A 558 -24.83 -2.66 16.03
N PRO A 559 -24.09 -3.79 16.00
CA PRO A 559 -24.68 -5.13 15.83
C PRO A 559 -25.70 -5.51 16.91
N HIS A 560 -25.46 -5.05 18.15
CA HIS A 560 -26.35 -5.22 19.32
C HIS A 560 -26.97 -3.91 19.80
N GLY A 561 -26.92 -2.91 18.92
CA GLY A 561 -27.49 -1.60 19.14
C GLY A 561 -26.71 -0.56 19.90
N SER A 562 -27.26 0.65 19.86
CA SER A 562 -26.55 1.87 20.25
C SER A 562 -26.67 2.19 21.74
N LEU A 563 -26.89 1.19 22.61
CA LEU A 563 -26.94 1.37 24.07
C LEU A 563 -25.92 0.43 24.72
N MET A 564 -24.87 1.00 25.31
CA MET A 564 -23.90 0.29 26.12
C MET A 564 -24.16 0.54 27.60
N VAL A 565 -24.35 -0.53 28.37
CA VAL A 565 -24.40 -0.46 29.84
C VAL A 565 -23.01 -0.77 30.39
N ILE A 566 -22.55 0.03 31.34
CA ILE A 566 -21.29 -0.18 32.06
C ILE A 566 -21.50 -0.03 33.56
N LEU A 567 -20.73 -0.77 34.36
CA LEU A 567 -20.71 -0.56 35.81
C LEU A 567 -19.87 0.68 36.20
N GLU A 568 -20.36 1.49 37.14
CA GLU A 568 -19.58 2.63 37.64
C GLU A 568 -18.19 2.17 38.17
N HIS A 569 -17.13 2.92 37.85
CA HIS A 569 -15.75 2.65 38.30
C HIS A 569 -15.13 1.36 37.77
N THR A 570 -15.54 0.95 36.57
CA THR A 570 -15.01 -0.21 35.84
C THR A 570 -14.63 0.14 34.41
N GLN A 571 -14.08 -0.81 33.66
CA GLN A 571 -13.75 -0.67 32.25
C GLN A 571 -14.40 -1.78 31.40
N LYS A 572 -14.68 -1.48 30.12
CA LYS A 572 -15.24 -2.43 29.14
C LYS A 572 -14.49 -2.27 27.80
N PRO A 573 -13.93 -3.34 27.22
CA PRO A 573 -13.33 -3.27 25.89
C PRO A 573 -14.37 -2.87 24.84
N LEU A 574 -13.95 -2.03 23.90
CA LEU A 574 -14.72 -1.65 22.73
C LEU A 574 -14.23 -2.50 21.56
N GLY A 575 -15.03 -3.49 21.14
CA GLY A 575 -14.74 -4.35 20.01
C GLY A 575 -15.83 -4.33 18.93
N PRO A 576 -15.68 -5.13 17.87
CA PRO A 576 -16.63 -5.22 16.76
C PRO A 576 -18.02 -5.68 17.20
N GLU A 577 -18.17 -6.30 18.37
CA GLU A 577 -19.48 -6.61 18.96
C GLU A 577 -20.29 -5.37 19.36
N ILE A 578 -19.63 -4.24 19.67
CA ILE A 578 -20.30 -3.00 20.07
C ILE A 578 -20.61 -2.15 18.83
N PHE A 579 -19.63 -1.90 17.98
CA PHE A 579 -19.81 -1.19 16.71
C PHE A 579 -18.74 -1.59 15.68
N GLN A 580 -19.09 -1.46 14.40
CA GLN A 580 -18.22 -1.76 13.25
C GLN A 580 -18.35 -0.66 12.19
N ALA A 581 -17.38 -0.57 11.28
CA ALA A 581 -17.45 0.27 10.09
C ALA A 581 -17.53 -0.61 8.84
N TYR A 582 -18.44 -0.28 7.94
CA TYR A 582 -18.64 -0.96 6.67
C TYR A 582 -18.40 0.03 5.53
N ASP A 583 -17.43 -0.30 4.68
CA ASP A 583 -17.03 0.46 3.49
C ASP A 583 -16.40 -0.52 2.48
N PRO A 584 -17.09 -0.89 1.39
CA PRO A 584 -16.60 -1.91 0.46
C PRO A 584 -15.49 -1.41 -0.48
N ASP A 585 -15.37 -0.10 -0.69
CA ASP A 585 -14.34 0.52 -1.51
C ASP A 585 -13.04 0.83 -0.71
N SER A 586 -13.09 0.85 0.62
CA SER A 586 -11.97 1.13 1.53
C SER A 586 -11.70 0.00 2.53
N ALA A 587 -10.50 -0.58 2.52
CA ALA A 587 -10.11 -1.64 3.45
C ALA A 587 -10.00 -1.15 4.91
N CYS A 588 -10.21 -2.03 5.91
CA CYS A 588 -10.18 -1.68 7.34
C CYS A 588 -8.90 -0.94 7.79
N GLU A 589 -7.72 -1.21 7.21
CA GLU A 589 -6.49 -0.45 7.53
C GLU A 589 -6.56 1.04 7.13
N GLY A 590 -7.41 1.41 6.17
CA GLY A 590 -7.65 2.79 5.74
C GLY A 590 -8.77 3.51 6.52
N LEU A 591 -9.55 2.79 7.32
CA LEU A 591 -10.69 3.34 8.06
C LEU A 591 -10.28 3.80 9.45
N THR A 592 -10.55 5.08 9.74
CA THR A 592 -10.20 5.72 11.02
C THR A 592 -11.45 6.20 11.75
N PHE A 593 -11.63 5.77 12.99
CA PHE A 593 -12.71 6.22 13.87
C PHE A 593 -12.28 7.47 14.62
N GLN A 594 -13.18 8.45 14.69
CA GLN A 594 -13.04 9.70 15.41
C GLN A 594 -14.16 9.81 16.45
N LEU A 595 -13.79 10.10 17.70
CA LEU A 595 -14.74 10.34 18.78
C LEU A 595 -15.11 11.84 18.83
N LEU A 596 -16.37 12.17 18.55
CA LEU A 596 -16.90 13.53 18.44
C LEU A 596 -17.55 14.03 19.73
N GLY A 597 -17.30 15.30 20.08
CA GLY A 597 -18.07 16.05 21.08
C GLY A 597 -17.78 15.73 22.55
N VAL A 598 -16.65 15.11 22.87
CA VAL A 598 -16.27 14.78 24.26
C VAL A 598 -15.22 15.76 24.75
N SER A 599 -15.55 16.47 25.83
CA SER A 599 -14.94 17.74 26.20
C SER A 599 -14.14 17.82 27.49
N SER A 600 -13.64 16.69 27.98
CA SER A 600 -12.56 16.55 28.96
C SER A 600 -12.74 15.21 29.67
N GLY A 601 -11.66 14.45 29.84
CA GLY A 601 -11.71 13.13 30.47
C GLY A 601 -12.33 12.06 29.55
N VAL A 602 -11.88 12.02 28.29
CA VAL A 602 -12.26 10.99 27.30
C VAL A 602 -12.16 9.62 27.95
N PRO A 603 -13.29 8.91 28.15
CA PRO A 603 -13.29 7.63 28.83
C PRO A 603 -12.71 6.52 27.96
N VAL A 604 -12.32 6.79 26.71
CA VAL A 604 -11.78 5.79 25.78
C VAL A 604 -10.25 5.87 25.78
N GLU A 605 -9.57 4.75 26.03
CA GLU A 605 -8.10 4.65 26.19
C GLU A 605 -7.56 3.41 25.44
N HIS A 606 -6.26 3.38 25.15
CA HIS A 606 -5.60 2.16 24.67
C HIS A 606 -5.28 1.22 25.84
N ARG A 607 -5.54 -0.08 25.67
CA ARG A 607 -5.39 -1.12 26.71
C ARG A 607 -3.95 -1.25 27.22
N ASP A 608 -2.97 -1.07 26.34
CA ASP A 608 -1.55 -1.15 26.63
C ASP A 608 -0.97 0.16 27.21
N GLN A 609 -1.73 1.26 27.13
CA GLN A 609 -1.33 2.60 27.57
C GLN A 609 -2.41 3.25 28.45
N PRO A 610 -2.73 2.64 29.62
CA PRO A 610 -3.75 3.14 30.53
C PRO A 610 -3.40 4.57 31.01
N GLY A 611 -4.35 5.49 30.88
CA GLY A 611 -4.18 6.91 31.20
C GLY A 611 -4.22 7.85 30.00
N GLU A 612 -3.86 7.39 28.79
CA GLU A 612 -3.86 8.21 27.58
C GLU A 612 -5.18 8.09 26.80
N PRO A 613 -5.85 9.22 26.46
CA PRO A 613 -7.14 9.20 25.78
C PRO A 613 -7.02 8.88 24.28
N ALA A 614 -7.75 7.86 23.82
CA ALA A 614 -7.82 7.44 22.42
C ALA A 614 -8.97 8.15 21.69
N THR A 615 -8.73 9.35 21.17
CA THR A 615 -9.75 10.16 20.46
C THR A 615 -9.88 9.79 18.98
N GLU A 616 -8.82 9.22 18.41
CA GLU A 616 -8.79 8.65 17.08
C GLU A 616 -8.09 7.29 17.17
N PHE A 617 -8.65 6.28 16.50
CA PHE A 617 -8.08 4.94 16.44
C PHE A 617 -8.49 4.26 15.13
N SER A 618 -7.66 3.34 14.66
CA SER A 618 -7.89 2.59 13.42
C SER A 618 -8.96 1.50 13.62
N CYS A 619 -9.62 1.12 12.53
CA CYS A 619 -10.51 -0.06 12.54
C CYS A 619 -9.77 -1.34 13.00
N ARG A 620 -8.45 -1.47 12.72
CA ARG A 620 -7.64 -2.61 13.16
C ARG A 620 -7.44 -2.69 14.68
N GLU A 621 -7.23 -1.55 15.35
CA GLU A 621 -7.11 -1.51 16.81
C GLU A 621 -8.43 -1.89 17.51
N LEU A 622 -9.57 -1.57 16.88
CA LEU A 622 -10.89 -1.99 17.34
C LEU A 622 -11.08 -3.52 17.21
N GLU A 623 -10.69 -4.12 16.07
CA GLU A 623 -10.82 -5.57 15.83
C GLU A 623 -10.00 -6.43 16.80
N VAL A 624 -8.81 -5.97 17.21
CA VAL A 624 -7.90 -6.72 18.11
C VAL A 624 -8.30 -6.53 19.60
N GLY A 625 -9.18 -5.58 19.91
CA GLY A 625 -9.66 -5.31 21.26
C GLY A 625 -8.71 -4.47 22.12
N ASP A 626 -7.91 -3.61 21.47
CA ASP A 626 -6.94 -2.73 22.13
C ASP A 626 -7.56 -1.41 22.63
N ILE A 627 -8.82 -1.12 22.29
CA ILE A 627 -9.54 0.08 22.72
C ILE A 627 -10.47 -0.26 23.89
N VAL A 628 -10.42 0.51 24.99
CA VAL A 628 -11.23 0.29 26.20
C VAL A 628 -11.96 1.56 26.63
N TYR A 629 -13.21 1.43 27.08
CA TYR A 629 -13.94 2.48 27.79
C TYR A 629 -13.76 2.32 29.30
N VAL A 630 -13.40 3.39 30.01
CA VAL A 630 -13.09 3.46 31.44
C VAL A 630 -14.00 4.48 32.11
N HIS A 631 -14.94 4.00 32.93
CA HIS A 631 -15.84 4.87 33.69
C HIS A 631 -15.19 5.34 34.98
N ARG A 632 -14.63 6.55 35.03
CA ARG A 632 -13.91 7.06 36.22
C ARG A 632 -14.82 7.70 37.29
N GLY A 633 -16.13 7.77 37.07
CA GLY A 633 -17.13 8.34 37.99
C GLY A 633 -17.92 9.51 37.37
N GLY A 634 -19.12 9.79 37.88
CA GLY A 634 -20.05 10.78 37.30
C GLY A 634 -21.13 10.14 36.40
N PRO A 635 -21.98 10.93 35.72
CA PRO A 635 -22.91 10.42 34.72
C PRO A 635 -22.14 9.89 33.50
N ALA A 636 -22.52 8.71 33.00
CA ALA A 636 -21.95 8.17 31.77
C ALA A 636 -22.19 9.11 30.58
N GLN A 637 -21.12 9.33 29.81
CA GLN A 637 -21.15 10.16 28.62
C GLN A 637 -21.43 9.29 27.40
N ASP A 638 -22.46 9.67 26.64
CA ASP A 638 -22.75 9.09 25.33
C ASP A 638 -21.57 9.35 24.37
N LEU A 639 -21.11 8.30 23.69
CA LEU A 639 -19.97 8.37 22.76
C LEU A 639 -20.50 8.55 21.35
N THR A 640 -20.13 9.64 20.68
CA THR A 640 -20.52 9.85 19.28
C THR A 640 -19.34 9.54 18.38
N PHE A 641 -19.47 8.50 17.57
CA PHE A 641 -18.42 8.08 16.64
C PHE A 641 -18.70 8.62 15.25
N ARG A 642 -17.63 8.89 14.52
CA ARG A 642 -17.62 9.12 13.06
C ARG A 642 -16.47 8.31 12.49
N VAL A 643 -16.66 7.68 11.34
CA VAL A 643 -15.59 6.95 10.65
C VAL A 643 -15.28 7.63 9.33
N SER A 644 -14.01 7.65 8.93
CA SER A 644 -13.55 8.23 7.66
C SER A 644 -12.58 7.29 6.95
N ASP A 645 -12.70 7.25 5.64
CA ASP A 645 -11.76 6.66 4.67
C ASP A 645 -10.61 7.62 4.26
N GLY A 646 -10.64 8.86 4.77
CA GLY A 646 -9.73 9.95 4.42
C GLY A 646 -10.26 10.96 3.37
N MET A 647 -11.36 10.66 2.67
CA MET A 647 -12.00 11.56 1.68
C MET A 647 -13.41 11.96 2.10
N GLN A 648 -14.22 11.00 2.54
CA GLN A 648 -15.56 11.20 3.10
C GLN A 648 -15.62 10.62 4.51
N ALA A 649 -16.62 11.06 5.27
CA ALA A 649 -16.75 10.62 6.65
C ALA A 649 -18.22 10.50 7.00
N SER A 650 -18.53 9.41 7.69
CA SER A 650 -19.89 8.97 8.01
C SER A 650 -20.71 10.07 8.69
N ALA A 651 -22.04 9.91 8.66
CA ALA A 651 -22.87 10.64 9.63
C ALA A 651 -22.45 10.24 11.06
N PRO A 652 -22.48 11.17 12.04
CA PRO A 652 -22.20 10.86 13.43
C PRO A 652 -23.19 9.83 13.98
N ALA A 653 -22.69 8.81 14.64
CA ALA A 653 -23.47 7.72 15.21
C ALA A 653 -23.20 7.64 16.73
N THR A 654 -24.24 7.86 17.54
CA THR A 654 -24.10 7.96 19.00
C THR A 654 -24.38 6.62 19.67
N LEU A 655 -23.37 6.07 20.33
CA LEU A 655 -23.48 5.00 21.32
C LEU A 655 -23.83 5.61 22.68
N LYS A 656 -25.06 5.41 23.12
CA LYS A 656 -25.51 5.85 24.44
C LYS A 656 -24.88 5.01 25.52
N VAL A 657 -24.26 5.64 26.52
CA VAL A 657 -23.60 4.93 27.60
C VAL A 657 -24.38 5.18 28.88
N VAL A 658 -24.79 4.11 29.55
CA VAL A 658 -25.47 4.19 30.84
C VAL A 658 -24.58 3.53 31.88
N ALA A 659 -24.09 4.33 32.82
CA ALA A 659 -23.39 3.83 34.00
C ALA A 659 -24.41 3.47 35.08
N VAL A 660 -24.32 2.23 35.55
CA VAL A 660 -25.15 1.72 36.63
C VAL A 660 -24.22 1.35 37.78
N ARG A 661 -24.58 1.72 39.02
CA ARG A 661 -23.79 1.31 40.19
C ARG A 661 -23.60 -0.22 40.23
N PRO A 662 -22.39 -0.72 40.49
CA PRO A 662 -22.17 -2.13 40.78
C PRO A 662 -23.06 -2.57 41.94
N ALA A 663 -24.07 -3.37 41.64
CA ALA A 663 -24.90 -4.01 42.64
C ALA A 663 -24.29 -5.37 42.95
N ILE A 664 -23.57 -5.47 44.06
CA ILE A 664 -23.01 -6.72 44.56
C ILE A 664 -24.15 -7.51 45.23
N GLN A 665 -24.71 -8.49 44.53
CA GLN A 665 -25.71 -9.40 45.07
C GLN A 665 -25.08 -10.74 45.42
N ILE A 666 -25.32 -11.19 46.64
CA ILE A 666 -24.86 -12.52 47.05
C ILE A 666 -25.86 -13.53 46.53
N LEU A 667 -25.48 -14.26 45.50
CA LEU A 667 -26.30 -15.33 44.94
C LEU A 667 -26.30 -16.54 45.89
N HIS A 668 -25.12 -16.94 46.38
CA HIS A 668 -24.97 -18.02 47.35
C HIS A 668 -23.99 -17.61 48.45
N ASN A 669 -24.43 -17.72 49.70
CA ASN A 669 -23.60 -17.68 50.91
C ASN A 669 -24.18 -18.71 51.88
N THR A 670 -24.06 -19.98 51.49
CA THR A 670 -24.63 -21.09 52.27
C THR A 670 -23.72 -21.52 53.41
N GLY A 671 -22.51 -20.95 53.49
CA GLY A 671 -21.45 -21.37 54.39
C GLY A 671 -20.82 -22.68 53.96
N LEU A 672 -19.96 -23.22 54.82
CA LEU A 672 -19.45 -24.59 54.71
C LEU A 672 -19.81 -25.35 55.97
N HIS A 673 -20.36 -26.54 55.77
CA HIS A 673 -20.46 -27.53 56.83
C HIS A 673 -19.38 -28.57 56.58
N LEU A 674 -18.48 -28.73 57.55
CA LEU A 674 -17.46 -29.75 57.48
C LEU A 674 -17.27 -30.39 58.85
N ALA A 675 -16.85 -31.66 58.83
CA ALA A 675 -16.45 -32.34 60.05
C ALA A 675 -15.09 -31.80 60.50
N GLN A 676 -14.86 -31.78 61.81
CA GLN A 676 -13.55 -31.43 62.37
C GLN A 676 -12.42 -32.26 61.75
N GLY A 677 -11.39 -31.58 61.22
CA GLY A 677 -10.23 -32.21 60.55
C GLY A 677 -10.40 -32.56 59.07
N SER A 678 -11.51 -32.15 58.44
CA SER A 678 -11.75 -32.34 57.00
C SER A 678 -11.48 -31.06 56.18
N ALA A 679 -11.49 -31.18 54.85
CA ALA A 679 -11.42 -30.06 53.93
C ALA A 679 -12.65 -30.01 53.04
N ALA A 680 -13.13 -28.82 52.70
CA ALA A 680 -14.27 -28.62 51.82
C ALA A 680 -13.95 -27.52 50.79
N ALA A 681 -14.14 -27.83 49.50
CA ALA A 681 -13.95 -26.85 48.43
C ALA A 681 -15.03 -25.76 48.52
N ILE A 682 -14.62 -24.51 48.31
CA ILE A 682 -15.55 -23.39 48.15
C ILE A 682 -15.93 -23.38 46.69
N LEU A 683 -17.14 -23.84 46.39
CA LEU A 683 -17.71 -23.87 45.05
C LEU A 683 -18.67 -22.69 44.85
N PRO A 684 -19.09 -22.38 43.61
CA PRO A 684 -20.11 -21.36 43.36
C PRO A 684 -21.44 -21.61 44.09
N ALA A 685 -21.75 -22.86 44.44
CA ALA A 685 -22.92 -23.21 45.26
C ALA A 685 -22.78 -22.80 46.74
N ASN A 686 -21.55 -22.56 47.20
CA ASN A 686 -21.24 -22.15 48.56
C ASN A 686 -21.13 -20.64 48.67
N LEU A 687 -20.28 -20.06 47.81
CA LEU A 687 -19.97 -18.64 47.77
C LEU A 687 -19.97 -18.18 46.31
N SER A 688 -20.99 -17.44 45.90
CA SER A 688 -21.03 -16.81 44.59
C SER A 688 -21.66 -15.44 44.69
N VAL A 689 -21.06 -14.48 43.99
CA VAL A 689 -21.53 -13.10 43.92
C VAL A 689 -21.96 -12.84 42.50
N GLU A 690 -23.19 -12.41 42.32
CA GLU A 690 -23.65 -11.84 41.07
C GLU A 690 -23.47 -10.33 41.11
N THR A 691 -23.05 -9.79 39.99
CA THR A 691 -23.03 -8.35 39.75
C THR A 691 -24.05 -8.06 38.67
N ASN A 692 -24.54 -6.83 38.60
CA ASN A 692 -25.35 -6.36 37.48
C ASN A 692 -24.54 -6.09 36.19
N ALA A 693 -23.32 -6.65 36.06
CA ALA A 693 -22.51 -6.54 34.86
C ALA A 693 -23.11 -7.41 33.73
N VAL A 694 -23.68 -6.79 32.70
CA VAL A 694 -24.20 -7.49 31.51
C VAL A 694 -23.19 -7.35 30.37
N GLY A 695 -22.64 -8.48 29.90
CA GLY A 695 -21.66 -8.51 28.81
C GLY A 695 -20.38 -7.74 29.13
N GLN A 696 -19.97 -7.70 30.40
CA GLN A 696 -18.76 -7.05 30.87
C GLN A 696 -18.06 -8.00 31.86
N ASP A 697 -16.82 -8.40 31.57
CA ASP A 697 -16.03 -9.27 32.46
C ASP A 697 -15.44 -8.42 33.59
N VAL A 698 -16.06 -8.49 34.78
CA VAL A 698 -15.67 -7.68 35.94
C VAL A 698 -15.05 -8.58 37.00
N SER A 699 -13.83 -8.25 37.41
CA SER A 699 -13.11 -9.01 38.43
C SER A 699 -13.72 -8.81 39.82
N VAL A 700 -14.35 -9.87 40.34
CA VAL A 700 -14.84 -9.91 41.73
C VAL A 700 -13.75 -10.46 42.63
N LEU A 701 -13.25 -9.63 43.54
CA LEU A 701 -12.17 -9.96 44.48
C LEU A 701 -12.74 -10.19 45.88
N PHE A 702 -12.45 -11.35 46.46
CA PHE A 702 -12.74 -11.68 47.86
C PHE A 702 -11.46 -11.52 48.69
N ARG A 703 -11.52 -10.74 49.76
CA ARG A 703 -10.43 -10.60 50.75
C ARG A 703 -10.90 -11.02 52.13
N VAL A 704 -10.18 -11.92 52.78
CA VAL A 704 -10.40 -12.27 54.19
C VAL A 704 -9.78 -11.16 55.04
N THR A 705 -10.60 -10.46 55.81
CA THR A 705 -10.16 -9.32 56.66
C THR A 705 -9.89 -9.74 58.12
N GLY A 706 -10.43 -10.87 58.56
CA GLY A 706 -10.24 -11.43 59.90
C GLY A 706 -9.17 -12.52 59.97
N THR A 707 -8.60 -12.74 61.15
CA THR A 707 -7.69 -13.88 61.41
C THR A 707 -8.48 -15.17 61.62
N LEU A 708 -8.13 -16.23 60.88
CA LEU A 708 -8.69 -17.57 61.03
C LEU A 708 -8.15 -18.27 62.31
N GLN A 709 -9.01 -18.93 63.07
CA GLN A 709 -8.75 -19.59 64.36
C GLN A 709 -8.80 -21.13 64.29
N PHE A 710 -9.65 -21.74 63.45
CA PHE A 710 -9.89 -23.20 63.45
C PHE A 710 -9.51 -23.90 62.12
N GLY A 711 -8.98 -23.13 61.17
CA GLY A 711 -8.54 -23.64 59.87
C GLY A 711 -7.77 -22.63 59.04
N GLU A 712 -7.48 -23.03 57.81
CA GLU A 712 -6.77 -22.24 56.81
C GLU A 712 -7.48 -22.30 55.45
N LEU A 713 -7.41 -21.20 54.70
CA LEU A 713 -7.97 -21.08 53.37
C LEU A 713 -6.86 -21.30 52.34
N GLN A 714 -7.08 -22.18 51.37
CA GLN A 714 -6.07 -22.58 50.39
C GLN A 714 -6.52 -22.36 48.95
N LYS A 715 -5.58 -21.97 48.06
CA LYS A 715 -5.76 -21.83 46.61
C LYS A 715 -4.77 -22.70 45.82
N GLN A 716 -5.24 -23.33 44.75
CA GLN A 716 -4.42 -24.17 43.86
C GLN A 716 -3.67 -23.33 42.80
N GLY A 717 -2.40 -23.68 42.52
CA GLY A 717 -1.54 -23.01 41.53
C GLY A 717 -2.04 -23.15 40.07
N ALA A 718 -1.63 -22.23 39.18
CA ALA A 718 -2.07 -22.19 37.78
C ALA A 718 -1.00 -22.76 36.83
N GLY A 719 -1.21 -24.00 36.37
CA GLY A 719 -0.42 -24.61 35.28
C GLY A 719 0.93 -25.21 35.70
N GLY A 720 1.30 -26.34 35.10
CA GLY A 720 2.55 -27.06 35.38
C GLY A 720 2.47 -28.05 36.56
N VAL A 721 3.59 -28.72 36.89
CA VAL A 721 3.67 -29.68 38.02
C VAL A 721 3.32 -28.99 39.36
N GLU A 722 3.60 -27.68 39.47
CA GLU A 722 3.17 -26.81 40.58
C GLU A 722 1.64 -26.63 40.67
N GLY A 723 0.89 -26.90 39.60
CA GLY A 723 -0.58 -26.81 39.56
C GLY A 723 -1.31 -27.86 40.40
N THR A 724 -0.61 -28.82 41.01
CA THR A 724 -1.22 -29.80 41.92
C THR A 724 -1.15 -29.40 43.40
N GLU A 725 -0.33 -28.39 43.74
CA GLU A 725 -0.10 -27.98 45.13
C GLU A 725 -1.09 -26.88 45.57
N TRP A 726 -1.48 -26.94 46.85
CA TRP A 726 -2.41 -26.02 47.50
C TRP A 726 -1.63 -25.07 48.41
N TRP A 727 -1.82 -23.76 48.23
CA TRP A 727 -1.11 -22.69 48.95
C TRP A 727 -2.07 -21.92 49.85
N ASP A 728 -1.64 -21.53 51.04
CA ASP A 728 -2.46 -20.68 51.91
C ASP A 728 -2.70 -19.31 51.26
N THR A 729 -3.94 -18.83 51.27
CA THR A 729 -4.32 -17.52 50.71
C THR A 729 -5.33 -16.79 51.57
N LEU A 730 -5.27 -15.46 51.56
CA LEU A 730 -6.29 -14.58 52.15
C LEU A 730 -7.05 -13.77 51.10
N ALA A 731 -6.71 -13.92 49.82
CA ALA A 731 -7.40 -13.25 48.72
C ALA A 731 -7.56 -14.17 47.51
N PHE A 732 -8.75 -14.16 46.92
CA PHE A 732 -9.07 -14.98 45.75
C PHE A 732 -10.15 -14.30 44.91
N HIS A 733 -10.23 -14.65 43.63
CA HIS A 733 -11.22 -14.07 42.71
C HIS A 733 -12.38 -15.04 42.53
N GLN A 734 -13.54 -14.55 42.07
CA GLN A 734 -14.68 -15.44 41.77
C GLN A 734 -14.33 -16.53 40.75
N ARG A 735 -13.55 -16.22 39.72
CA ARG A 735 -13.02 -17.22 38.77
C ARG A 735 -12.23 -18.36 39.44
N ASP A 736 -11.59 -18.10 40.59
CA ASP A 736 -10.86 -19.15 41.33
C ASP A 736 -11.85 -20.12 42.01
N VAL A 737 -13.00 -19.61 42.48
CA VAL A 737 -14.11 -20.39 43.05
C VAL A 737 -14.83 -21.19 41.96
N GLU A 738 -15.12 -20.57 40.82
CA GLU A 738 -15.74 -21.20 39.65
C GLU A 738 -14.92 -22.36 39.11
N GLN A 739 -13.59 -22.24 39.14
CA GLN A 739 -12.67 -23.30 38.74
C GLN A 739 -12.42 -24.34 39.86
N GLY A 740 -13.07 -24.22 41.01
CA GLY A 740 -12.91 -25.15 42.15
C GLY A 740 -11.53 -25.12 42.80
N ARG A 741 -10.78 -24.03 42.61
CA ARG A 741 -9.39 -23.89 43.06
C ARG A 741 -9.25 -23.29 44.45
N VAL A 742 -10.33 -23.11 45.21
CA VAL A 742 -10.32 -22.55 46.57
C VAL A 742 -10.96 -23.55 47.53
N ARG A 743 -10.34 -23.82 48.69
CA ARG A 743 -10.89 -24.72 49.72
C ARG A 743 -10.62 -24.23 51.14
N TYR A 744 -11.45 -24.67 52.08
CA TYR A 744 -11.25 -24.50 53.51
C TYR A 744 -10.79 -25.81 54.15
N LEU A 745 -9.73 -25.78 54.96
CA LEU A 745 -9.22 -26.94 55.71
C LEU A 745 -9.34 -26.68 57.22
N SER A 746 -10.10 -27.50 57.95
CA SER A 746 -10.16 -27.45 59.42
C SER A 746 -8.89 -28.07 60.00
N THR A 747 -8.05 -27.24 60.62
CA THR A 747 -6.78 -27.65 61.24
C THR A 747 -6.86 -27.72 62.77
N ASP A 748 -8.02 -27.40 63.34
CA ASP A 748 -8.27 -27.40 64.78
C ASP A 748 -8.11 -28.80 65.44
N PRO A 749 -7.10 -28.98 66.32
CA PRO A 749 -6.85 -30.25 66.98
C PRO A 749 -7.66 -30.44 68.29
N GLN A 750 -8.40 -29.43 68.76
CA GLN A 750 -9.04 -29.47 70.09
C GLN A 750 -10.41 -30.17 70.05
N HIS A 751 -10.64 -31.19 70.89
CA HIS A 751 -11.95 -31.83 70.98
C HIS A 751 -12.98 -30.88 71.61
N HIS A 752 -13.97 -30.43 70.82
CA HIS A 752 -15.00 -29.49 71.25
C HIS A 752 -16.30 -30.21 71.65
N THR A 753 -16.90 -29.83 72.79
CA THR A 753 -18.17 -30.43 73.27
C THR A 753 -19.41 -29.92 72.53
N GLN A 754 -19.28 -28.90 71.68
CA GLN A 754 -20.33 -28.25 70.89
C GLN A 754 -19.79 -27.97 69.48
N ASP A 755 -20.69 -27.88 68.49
CA ASP A 755 -20.30 -27.44 67.13
C ASP A 755 -19.67 -26.04 67.22
N THR A 756 -18.52 -25.87 66.59
CA THR A 756 -17.80 -24.58 66.55
C THR A 756 -18.06 -23.92 65.19
N VAL A 757 -18.26 -22.60 65.21
CA VAL A 757 -18.50 -21.82 63.99
C VAL A 757 -17.36 -20.82 63.85
N GLU A 758 -16.71 -20.86 62.69
CA GLU A 758 -15.71 -19.89 62.28
C GLU A 758 -16.30 -18.97 61.22
N ASP A 759 -16.48 -17.70 61.56
CA ASP A 759 -16.99 -16.71 60.62
C ASP A 759 -15.82 -16.11 59.82
N LEU A 760 -15.71 -16.49 58.53
CA LEU A 760 -14.83 -15.78 57.62
C LEU A 760 -15.45 -14.44 57.25
N ILE A 761 -14.81 -13.36 57.71
CA ILE A 761 -15.21 -12.00 57.38
C ILE A 761 -14.58 -11.63 56.03
N LEU A 762 -15.39 -11.72 54.98
CA LEU A 762 -15.00 -11.40 53.61
C LEU A 762 -15.35 -9.95 53.27
N GLU A 763 -14.42 -9.28 52.62
CA GLU A 763 -14.65 -8.05 51.88
C GLU A 763 -14.71 -8.41 50.39
N VAL A 764 -15.86 -8.16 49.77
CA VAL A 764 -16.08 -8.40 48.34
C VAL A 764 -15.94 -7.08 47.62
N GLN A 765 -14.98 -6.98 46.70
CA GLN A 765 -14.69 -5.77 45.96
C GLN A 765 -14.98 -5.97 44.48
N VAL A 766 -15.77 -5.06 43.89
CA VAL A 766 -16.08 -4.98 42.45
C VAL A 766 -15.91 -3.52 42.03
N GLY A 767 -14.80 -3.21 41.34
CA GLY A 767 -14.41 -1.82 41.11
C GLY A 767 -14.11 -1.08 42.43
N GLN A 768 -14.80 0.04 42.65
CA GLN A 768 -14.76 0.79 43.93
C GLN A 768 -15.86 0.40 44.92
N GLU A 769 -16.87 -0.35 44.50
CA GLU A 769 -17.91 -0.84 45.41
C GLU A 769 -17.36 -2.01 46.22
N THR A 770 -17.40 -1.85 47.54
CA THR A 770 -16.95 -2.86 48.50
C THR A 770 -18.13 -3.28 49.36
N LEU A 771 -18.51 -4.55 49.27
CA LEU A 771 -19.38 -5.17 50.25
C LEU A 771 -18.50 -5.69 51.40
N SER A 772 -18.29 -4.83 52.39
CA SER A 772 -17.54 -5.14 53.61
C SER A 772 -18.36 -5.98 54.59
N ASN A 773 -17.69 -6.82 55.38
CA ASN A 773 -18.28 -7.64 56.46
C ASN A 773 -19.25 -8.74 55.99
N LEU A 774 -19.01 -9.34 54.82
CA LEU A 774 -19.73 -10.55 54.43
C LEU A 774 -19.27 -11.71 55.31
N SER A 775 -20.13 -12.14 56.23
CA SER A 775 -19.90 -13.32 57.06
C SER A 775 -20.16 -14.59 56.26
N PHE A 776 -19.14 -15.39 56.05
CA PHE A 776 -19.24 -16.74 55.48
C PHE A 776 -19.00 -17.77 56.60
N PRO A 777 -20.07 -18.35 57.18
CA PRO A 777 -19.95 -19.21 58.34
C PRO A 777 -19.41 -20.59 57.95
N VAL A 778 -18.33 -20.99 58.60
CA VAL A 778 -17.78 -22.33 58.49
C VAL A 778 -18.10 -23.08 59.77
N THR A 779 -19.12 -23.94 59.69
CA THR A 779 -19.56 -24.75 60.81
C THR A 779 -18.77 -26.05 60.84
N ILE A 780 -17.94 -26.18 61.86
CA ILE A 780 -17.15 -27.36 62.15
C ILE A 780 -17.99 -28.23 63.10
N GLN A 781 -18.59 -29.28 62.56
CA GLN A 781 -19.47 -30.18 63.31
C GLN A 781 -18.66 -30.96 64.35
N ARG A 782 -19.15 -31.01 65.60
CA ARG A 782 -18.49 -31.73 66.70
C ARG A 782 -18.44 -33.22 66.41
N ALA A 783 -17.30 -33.85 66.67
CA ALA A 783 -17.18 -35.28 66.56
C ALA A 783 -17.79 -35.97 67.80
N THR A 784 -18.89 -36.70 67.65
CA THR A 784 -19.56 -37.41 68.77
C THR A 784 -19.07 -38.84 68.97
N VAL A 785 -18.30 -39.39 68.03
CA VAL A 785 -17.71 -40.73 68.10
C VAL A 785 -16.25 -40.60 68.50
N TRP A 786 -15.86 -41.31 69.56
CA TRP A 786 -14.48 -41.34 70.05
C TRP A 786 -13.95 -42.78 70.11
N MET A 787 -12.63 -42.93 70.04
CA MET A 787 -11.98 -44.24 70.14
C MET A 787 -11.83 -44.64 71.61
N LEU A 788 -12.62 -45.60 72.06
CA LEU A 788 -12.48 -46.26 73.37
C LEU A 788 -11.13 -47.00 73.46
N ARG A 789 -10.66 -47.62 72.37
CA ARG A 789 -9.35 -48.28 72.27
C ARG A 789 -8.69 -48.02 70.92
N LEU A 790 -7.42 -47.61 70.95
CA LEU A 790 -6.54 -47.37 69.80
C LEU A 790 -5.12 -47.84 70.11
N GLU A 791 -4.89 -49.16 70.10
CA GLU A 791 -3.59 -49.77 70.44
C GLU A 791 -2.85 -50.28 69.17
N PRO A 792 -1.53 -49.99 69.00
CA PRO A 792 -0.78 -50.31 67.78
C PRO A 792 -0.57 -51.80 67.55
N LEU A 793 -0.60 -52.22 66.28
CA LEU A 793 -0.38 -53.61 65.87
C LEU A 793 1.12 -53.92 65.70
N HIS A 794 1.60 -54.99 66.33
CA HIS A 794 2.98 -55.46 66.17
C HIS A 794 3.00 -56.78 65.40
N THR A 795 3.70 -56.84 64.26
CA THR A 795 3.70 -58.01 63.36
C THR A 795 5.11 -58.45 62.98
N GLN A 796 5.30 -59.76 62.78
CA GLN A 796 6.53 -60.34 62.22
C GLN A 796 6.30 -60.83 60.79
N ASN A 797 7.19 -60.45 59.88
CA ASN A 797 7.13 -60.84 58.49
C ASN A 797 7.38 -62.37 58.34
N PRO A 798 6.56 -63.15 57.60
CA PRO A 798 5.48 -62.74 56.69
C PRO A 798 4.07 -63.06 57.22
N HIS A 799 3.85 -63.14 58.53
CA HIS A 799 2.60 -63.63 59.10
C HIS A 799 1.48 -62.58 59.03
N GLN A 800 0.29 -63.03 58.64
CA GLN A 800 -0.94 -62.23 58.62
C GLN A 800 -1.50 -62.14 60.04
N GLU A 801 -1.68 -60.92 60.54
CA GLU A 801 -2.14 -60.62 61.90
C GLU A 801 -3.59 -60.10 61.87
N THR A 802 -4.43 -60.53 62.82
CA THR A 802 -5.85 -60.18 62.86
C THR A 802 -6.10 -58.97 63.76
N LEU A 803 -6.76 -57.94 63.23
CA LEU A 803 -7.22 -56.78 63.99
C LEU A 803 -8.49 -57.15 64.76
N THR A 804 -8.53 -56.80 66.04
CA THR A 804 -9.58 -57.15 67.00
C THR A 804 -10.03 -55.92 67.79
N PRO A 805 -11.13 -55.99 68.57
CA PRO A 805 -11.59 -54.87 69.40
C PRO A 805 -10.60 -54.45 70.50
N ALA A 806 -9.56 -55.25 70.78
CA ALA A 806 -8.47 -54.82 71.65
C ALA A 806 -7.61 -53.72 71.00
N HIS A 807 -7.54 -53.72 69.66
CA HIS A 807 -6.78 -52.75 68.88
C HIS A 807 -7.61 -51.51 68.54
N LEU A 808 -8.87 -51.71 68.13
CA LEU A 808 -9.77 -50.67 67.62
C LEU A 808 -11.20 -50.85 68.18
N GLU A 809 -11.63 -49.93 69.02
CA GLU A 809 -13.01 -49.89 69.53
C GLU A 809 -13.52 -48.46 69.65
N ALA A 810 -14.73 -48.19 69.13
CA ALA A 810 -15.36 -46.87 69.12
C ALA A 810 -16.59 -46.80 70.05
N SER A 811 -16.88 -45.62 70.59
CA SER A 811 -18.02 -45.34 71.48
C SER A 811 -18.62 -43.95 71.23
N LEU A 812 -19.86 -43.73 71.72
CA LEU A 812 -20.54 -42.43 71.74
C LEU A 812 -20.32 -41.73 73.11
N GLU A 813 -20.40 -40.39 73.17
CA GLU A 813 -20.18 -39.60 74.40
C GLU A 813 -21.40 -39.42 75.34
N GLU A 814 -22.65 -39.53 74.86
CA GLU A 814 -23.85 -39.23 75.67
C GLU A 814 -24.67 -40.52 75.97
N GLU A 815 -24.56 -41.03 77.21
CA GLU A 815 -25.42 -42.08 77.80
C GLU A 815 -26.68 -41.43 78.42
N GLU A 816 -27.80 -42.16 78.42
CA GLU A 816 -29.11 -41.83 79.03
C GLU A 816 -30.22 -41.23 78.14
N GLU A 817 -30.43 -41.76 76.94
CA GLU A 817 -31.80 -41.92 76.40
C GLU A 817 -32.02 -43.32 75.83
N GLU A 818 -33.18 -43.92 76.13
CA GLU A 818 -33.58 -45.29 75.76
C GLU A 818 -33.60 -45.47 74.23
N GLY A 819 -32.46 -45.90 73.67
CA GLY A 819 -32.31 -46.15 72.24
C GLY A 819 -30.87 -46.12 71.70
N SER A 820 -29.84 -46.15 72.56
CA SER A 820 -28.42 -46.07 72.16
C SER A 820 -28.08 -47.05 71.02
N PRO A 821 -27.43 -46.59 69.94
CA PRO A 821 -27.13 -47.42 68.79
C PRO A 821 -26.23 -48.59 69.19
N GLN A 822 -26.60 -49.80 68.75
CA GLN A 822 -25.85 -51.01 69.10
C GLN A 822 -24.43 -50.98 68.48
N PRO A 823 -23.42 -51.62 69.11
CA PRO A 823 -22.01 -51.56 68.68
C PRO A 823 -21.76 -51.88 67.20
N HIS A 824 -22.64 -52.67 66.57
CA HIS A 824 -22.58 -53.03 65.15
C HIS A 824 -22.87 -51.88 64.17
N THR A 825 -23.16 -50.68 64.65
CA THR A 825 -23.43 -49.50 63.81
C THR A 825 -22.17 -48.69 63.44
N PHE A 826 -21.02 -48.93 64.08
CA PHE A 826 -19.77 -48.21 63.78
C PHE A 826 -19.05 -48.78 62.56
N HIS A 827 -18.72 -47.93 61.59
CA HIS A 827 -18.00 -48.22 60.35
C HIS A 827 -16.73 -47.40 60.28
N TYR A 828 -15.59 -48.07 60.16
CA TYR A 828 -14.25 -47.53 60.02
C TYR A 828 -13.96 -47.34 58.53
N GLU A 829 -13.92 -46.11 58.07
CA GLU A 829 -13.62 -45.74 56.69
C GLU A 829 -12.14 -45.40 56.55
N LEU A 830 -11.46 -46.05 55.62
CA LEU A 830 -10.04 -45.87 55.33
C LEU A 830 -9.84 -44.57 54.53
N VAL A 831 -9.19 -43.58 55.13
CA VAL A 831 -8.83 -42.31 54.45
C VAL A 831 -7.46 -42.44 53.76
N GLN A 832 -6.57 -43.23 54.33
CA GLN A 832 -5.26 -43.55 53.78
C GLN A 832 -4.85 -44.97 54.17
N ALA A 833 -4.66 -45.84 53.19
CA ALA A 833 -4.29 -47.24 53.34
C ALA A 833 -2.82 -47.41 53.78
N PRO A 834 -2.45 -48.58 54.35
CA PRO A 834 -1.08 -48.85 54.75
C PRO A 834 -0.16 -48.87 53.52
N ARG A 835 1.07 -48.32 53.67
CA ARG A 835 2.03 -48.20 52.56
C ARG A 835 2.93 -49.43 52.44
N ARG A 836 3.16 -50.16 53.54
CA ARG A 836 4.10 -51.30 53.65
C ARG A 836 3.40 -52.65 53.87
N GLY A 837 2.07 -52.66 53.83
CA GLY A 837 1.24 -53.85 53.86
C GLY A 837 -0.17 -53.60 53.36
N ASN A 838 -0.99 -54.65 53.39
CA ASN A 838 -2.38 -54.61 52.96
C ASN A 838 -3.30 -54.90 54.14
N LEU A 839 -4.28 -54.03 54.37
CA LEU A 839 -5.46 -54.38 55.17
C LEU A 839 -6.37 -55.26 54.31
N LEU A 840 -6.84 -56.38 54.84
CA LEU A 840 -7.71 -57.32 54.13
C LEU A 840 -8.95 -57.61 54.98
N LEU A 841 -10.13 -57.46 54.39
CA LEU A 841 -11.42 -57.86 54.95
C LEU A 841 -11.83 -59.18 54.30
N GLN A 842 -11.92 -60.28 55.07
CA GLN A 842 -12.22 -61.62 54.52
C GLN A 842 -11.32 -62.06 53.34
N GLY A 843 -10.10 -61.52 53.27
CA GLY A 843 -9.14 -61.81 52.20
C GLY A 843 -9.16 -60.84 51.01
N THR A 844 -10.13 -59.92 50.92
CA THR A 844 -10.11 -58.83 49.93
C THR A 844 -9.38 -57.61 50.48
N ARG A 845 -8.41 -57.09 49.71
CA ARG A 845 -7.61 -55.91 50.08
C ARG A 845 -8.52 -54.67 50.12
N LEU A 846 -8.41 -53.88 51.19
CA LEU A 846 -9.07 -52.60 51.35
C LEU A 846 -8.23 -51.46 50.78
N SER A 847 -8.85 -50.62 49.94
CA SER A 847 -8.30 -49.40 49.33
C SER A 847 -8.71 -48.13 50.09
N ASP A 848 -8.13 -46.98 49.72
CA ASP A 848 -8.60 -45.66 50.18
C ASP A 848 -10.08 -45.47 49.78
N GLY A 849 -10.92 -45.12 50.75
CA GLY A 849 -12.38 -44.99 50.64
C GLY A 849 -13.17 -46.26 51.00
N GLU A 850 -12.54 -47.42 51.14
CA GLU A 850 -13.23 -48.63 51.61
C GLU A 850 -13.41 -48.64 53.14
N SER A 851 -14.33 -49.45 53.66
CA SER A 851 -14.64 -49.48 55.08
C SER A 851 -14.82 -50.89 55.66
N PHE A 852 -14.66 -51.00 56.98
CA PHE A 852 -14.99 -52.21 57.75
C PHE A 852 -15.76 -51.83 59.01
N SER A 853 -16.57 -52.73 59.56
CA SER A 853 -17.40 -52.45 60.74
C SER A 853 -16.76 -52.92 62.06
N GLN A 854 -17.25 -52.39 63.19
CA GLN A 854 -16.90 -52.92 64.52
C GLN A 854 -17.24 -54.41 64.65
N SER A 855 -18.27 -54.88 63.92
CA SER A 855 -18.65 -56.29 63.87
C SER A 855 -17.61 -57.15 63.14
N ASP A 856 -16.93 -56.58 62.14
CA ASP A 856 -15.83 -57.26 61.43
C ASP A 856 -14.63 -57.44 62.33
N LEU A 857 -14.31 -56.46 63.17
CA LEU A 857 -13.28 -56.56 64.19
C LEU A 857 -13.65 -57.60 65.26
N GLN A 858 -14.87 -57.58 65.78
CA GLN A 858 -15.34 -58.59 66.75
C GLN A 858 -15.32 -60.01 66.19
N ALA A 859 -15.59 -60.18 64.89
CA ALA A 859 -15.52 -61.45 64.20
C ALA A 859 -14.09 -61.83 63.74
N GLY A 860 -13.09 -60.97 63.94
CA GLY A 860 -11.71 -61.20 63.50
C GLY A 860 -11.56 -61.30 61.98
N ARG A 861 -12.40 -60.60 61.22
CA ARG A 861 -12.42 -60.64 59.74
C ARG A 861 -11.44 -59.68 59.09
N VAL A 862 -10.94 -58.70 59.84
CA VAL A 862 -9.97 -57.70 59.36
C VAL A 862 -8.57 -58.17 59.72
N THR A 863 -7.71 -58.25 58.73
CA THR A 863 -6.33 -58.75 58.88
C THR A 863 -5.35 -57.84 58.17
N TYR A 864 -4.17 -57.69 58.74
CA TYR A 864 -3.07 -56.96 58.12
C TYR A 864 -2.00 -57.94 57.65
N ARG A 865 -1.50 -57.73 56.44
CA ARG A 865 -0.39 -58.50 55.86
C ARG A 865 0.69 -57.56 55.35
N ALA A 866 1.87 -57.59 55.96
CA ALA A 866 3.03 -56.86 55.46
C ALA A 866 3.42 -57.40 54.06
N THR A 867 3.61 -56.49 53.10
CA THR A 867 4.03 -56.80 51.72
C THR A 867 5.52 -56.57 51.52
N MET A 868 6.11 -55.69 52.33
CA MET A 868 7.51 -55.30 52.23
C MET A 868 8.42 -56.28 53.00
N ARG A 869 9.31 -57.02 52.32
CA ARG A 869 10.36 -57.86 52.93
C ARG A 869 11.69 -57.10 52.98
N THR A 870 12.11 -56.69 54.18
CA THR A 870 13.33 -55.89 54.43
C THR A 870 14.12 -56.51 55.58
N SER A 871 15.46 -56.38 55.57
CA SER A 871 16.33 -56.99 56.60
C SER A 871 16.26 -56.30 57.97
N GLU A 872 15.70 -55.09 58.04
CA GLU A 872 15.59 -54.25 59.24
C GLU A 872 14.11 -54.05 59.63
N ALA A 873 13.85 -53.72 60.90
CA ALA A 873 12.49 -53.42 61.37
C ALA A 873 11.96 -52.13 60.73
N ALA A 874 10.67 -52.10 60.42
CA ALA A 874 10.00 -51.03 59.68
C ALA A 874 8.61 -50.73 60.25
N ASP A 875 8.19 -49.47 60.25
CA ASP A 875 6.85 -49.05 60.69
C ASP A 875 5.91 -48.79 59.51
N ASP A 876 4.62 -49.07 59.67
CA ASP A 876 3.55 -48.74 58.74
C ASP A 876 2.38 -48.11 59.50
N SER A 877 1.42 -47.51 58.81
CA SER A 877 0.23 -46.93 59.43
C SER A 877 -0.88 -46.71 58.43
N PHE A 878 -2.13 -46.64 58.89
CA PHE A 878 -3.25 -46.18 58.06
C PHE A 878 -4.05 -45.11 58.80
N ARG A 879 -4.69 -44.19 58.05
CA ARG A 879 -5.57 -43.17 58.61
C ARG A 879 -7.02 -43.53 58.34
N PHE A 880 -7.88 -43.32 59.33
CA PHE A 880 -9.28 -43.70 59.24
C PHE A 880 -10.18 -42.75 60.03
N ARG A 881 -11.46 -42.74 59.69
CA ARG A 881 -12.53 -42.12 60.49
C ARG A 881 -13.59 -43.15 60.80
N VAL A 882 -14.31 -42.96 61.90
CA VAL A 882 -15.40 -43.84 62.31
C VAL A 882 -16.72 -43.10 62.11
N THR A 883 -17.66 -43.75 61.43
CA THR A 883 -19.02 -43.23 61.18
C THR A 883 -20.05 -44.20 61.73
N SER A 884 -21.08 -43.67 62.39
CA SER A 884 -22.30 -44.38 62.79
C SER A 884 -23.45 -43.40 62.54
N PRO A 885 -23.95 -43.31 61.28
CA PRO A 885 -24.81 -42.22 60.85
C PRO A 885 -25.97 -41.94 61.83
N PRO A 886 -26.16 -40.68 62.27
CA PRO A 886 -25.51 -39.45 61.78
C PRO A 886 -24.17 -39.09 62.46
N HIS A 887 -23.65 -39.91 63.38
CA HIS A 887 -22.46 -39.63 64.19
C HIS A 887 -21.15 -39.92 63.46
N PHE A 888 -20.09 -39.15 63.73
CA PHE A 888 -18.75 -39.36 63.17
C PHE A 888 -17.65 -39.03 64.18
N SER A 889 -16.44 -39.52 63.90
CA SER A 889 -15.23 -39.31 64.69
C SER A 889 -14.26 -38.32 64.02
N PRO A 890 -13.26 -37.79 64.75
CA PRO A 890 -12.10 -37.15 64.13
C PRO A 890 -11.30 -38.16 63.29
N LEU A 891 -10.30 -37.66 62.57
CA LEU A 891 -9.39 -38.49 61.78
C LEU A 891 -8.30 -39.12 62.67
N TYR A 892 -8.28 -40.44 62.80
CA TYR A 892 -7.28 -41.17 63.58
C TYR A 892 -6.20 -41.79 62.69
N THR A 893 -5.01 -42.00 63.25
CA THR A 893 -3.91 -42.73 62.60
C THR A 893 -3.62 -43.99 63.42
N PHE A 894 -3.68 -45.15 62.78
CA PHE A 894 -3.38 -46.45 63.40
C PHE A 894 -1.94 -46.88 63.11
N PRO A 895 -1.05 -46.99 64.11
CA PRO A 895 0.34 -47.41 63.91
C PRO A 895 0.49 -48.93 63.81
N ILE A 896 1.42 -49.39 62.97
CA ILE A 896 1.78 -50.80 62.75
C ILE A 896 3.31 -50.94 62.78
N HIS A 897 3.85 -51.85 63.59
CA HIS A 897 5.29 -52.10 63.69
C HIS A 897 5.64 -53.47 63.07
N ILE A 898 6.54 -53.52 62.08
CA ILE A 898 6.92 -54.70 61.28
C ILE A 898 8.38 -55.13 61.59
N GLY A 899 8.60 -56.38 62.00
CA GLY A 899 9.95 -56.94 62.23
C GLY A 899 10.72 -57.32 60.94
N GLY A 900 12.06 -57.27 60.97
CA GLY A 900 12.95 -57.54 59.82
C GLY A 900 13.15 -59.02 59.44
N ASP A 901 13.36 -59.30 58.14
CA ASP A 901 13.56 -60.61 57.49
C ASP A 901 14.97 -60.74 56.88
N PRO A 902 15.85 -61.59 57.44
CA PRO A 902 17.25 -61.73 56.99
C PRO A 902 17.44 -62.39 55.61
N ASN A 903 16.40 -62.94 54.97
CA ASN A 903 16.50 -63.61 53.67
C ASN A 903 16.11 -62.73 52.46
N ALA A 904 15.82 -61.44 52.66
CA ALA A 904 15.37 -60.54 51.61
C ALA A 904 16.47 -60.24 50.53
N PRO A 905 16.12 -60.10 49.23
CA PRO A 905 17.06 -59.70 48.18
C PRO A 905 17.62 -58.30 48.42
N VAL A 906 18.92 -58.13 48.16
CA VAL A 906 19.67 -56.87 48.35
C VAL A 906 19.87 -56.19 47.00
N LEU A 907 19.42 -54.94 46.89
CA LEU A 907 19.59 -54.06 45.74
C LEU A 907 20.83 -53.17 45.91
N THR A 908 21.70 -53.18 44.91
CA THR A 908 22.77 -52.20 44.70
C THR A 908 22.21 -51.13 43.77
N ASN A 909 22.14 -49.87 44.21
CA ASN A 909 21.60 -48.73 43.47
C ASN A 909 22.47 -47.49 43.74
N VAL A 910 23.49 -47.29 42.91
CA VAL A 910 24.52 -46.25 43.05
C VAL A 910 24.42 -45.29 41.86
N LEU A 911 24.43 -43.98 42.15
CA LEU A 911 24.29 -42.87 41.19
C LEU A 911 25.24 -43.00 39.98
N LEU A 912 24.70 -42.82 38.76
CA LEU A 912 25.50 -42.68 37.53
C LEU A 912 25.75 -41.19 37.25
N MET A 913 27.01 -40.79 37.07
CA MET A 913 27.38 -39.43 36.67
C MET A 913 27.56 -39.36 35.15
N VAL A 914 26.86 -38.45 34.48
CA VAL A 914 26.94 -38.26 33.02
C VAL A 914 27.05 -36.76 32.72
N PRO A 915 27.99 -36.30 31.87
CA PRO A 915 27.98 -34.89 31.45
C PRO A 915 26.76 -34.60 30.59
N GLU A 916 26.30 -33.35 30.59
CA GLU A 916 25.28 -32.86 29.66
C GLU A 916 25.64 -33.21 28.20
N GLY A 917 24.65 -33.61 27.40
CA GLY A 917 24.82 -34.24 26.08
C GLY A 917 25.54 -35.59 26.01
N GLY A 918 26.06 -36.07 27.14
CA GLY A 918 26.91 -37.24 27.23
C GLY A 918 26.17 -38.57 27.24
N GLU A 919 26.96 -39.65 27.25
CA GLU A 919 26.45 -41.02 27.46
C GLU A 919 27.24 -41.74 28.57
N GLY A 920 26.54 -42.58 29.35
CA GLY A 920 27.09 -43.33 30.47
C GLY A 920 26.67 -44.80 30.44
N VAL A 921 27.57 -45.71 30.82
CA VAL A 921 27.33 -47.17 30.79
C VAL A 921 26.76 -47.65 32.12
N LEU A 922 25.59 -48.29 32.08
CA LEU A 922 25.00 -48.90 33.27
C LEU A 922 25.56 -50.32 33.48
N SER A 923 26.28 -50.53 34.59
CA SER A 923 26.90 -51.80 34.98
C SER A 923 26.35 -52.34 36.30
N ALA A 924 26.72 -53.57 36.66
CA ALA A 924 26.40 -54.19 37.94
C ALA A 924 26.92 -53.43 39.18
N ASP A 925 27.88 -52.52 39.03
CA ASP A 925 28.35 -51.67 40.14
C ASP A 925 27.36 -50.53 40.46
N HIS A 926 26.57 -50.14 39.46
CA HIS A 926 25.56 -49.09 39.55
C HIS A 926 24.21 -49.68 39.94
N LEU A 927 23.80 -50.75 39.27
CA LEU A 927 22.49 -51.36 39.45
C LEU A 927 22.59 -52.90 39.47
N PHE A 928 22.29 -53.53 40.61
CA PHE A 928 22.33 -55.01 40.73
C PHE A 928 21.54 -55.57 41.92
N VAL A 929 20.65 -56.52 41.67
CA VAL A 929 19.83 -57.24 42.64
C VAL A 929 20.36 -58.66 42.81
N LYS A 930 20.58 -59.07 44.07
CA LYS A 930 20.96 -60.45 44.42
C LYS A 930 20.28 -60.90 45.70
N SER A 931 19.86 -62.16 45.77
CA SER A 931 19.49 -62.82 47.03
C SER A 931 20.51 -63.91 47.37
N LEU A 932 20.41 -64.49 48.57
CA LEU A 932 21.21 -65.68 48.95
C LEU A 932 20.98 -66.87 47.99
N ASN A 933 19.82 -66.94 47.33
CA ASN A 933 19.38 -68.08 46.55
C ASN A 933 19.40 -67.86 45.03
N SER A 934 19.60 -66.63 44.55
CA SER A 934 19.64 -66.31 43.12
C SER A 934 20.39 -65.01 42.85
N ALA A 935 21.18 -64.99 41.78
CA ALA A 935 21.72 -63.79 41.17
C ALA A 935 21.13 -63.54 39.77
N SER A 936 20.03 -64.22 39.40
CA SER A 936 19.38 -64.06 38.09
C SER A 936 18.07 -63.29 38.21
N TYR A 937 18.09 -62.02 37.83
CA TYR A 937 16.94 -61.10 37.85
C TYR A 937 16.74 -60.41 36.49
N LEU A 938 15.48 -60.19 36.13
CA LEU A 938 15.00 -59.42 34.98
C LEU A 938 14.45 -58.08 35.48
N TYR A 939 14.93 -56.97 34.92
CA TYR A 939 14.54 -55.60 35.20
C TYR A 939 13.60 -55.10 34.10
N GLU A 940 12.47 -54.53 34.49
CA GLU A 940 11.53 -53.81 33.63
C GLU A 940 11.55 -52.33 33.98
N VAL A 941 11.72 -51.47 32.98
CA VAL A 941 11.74 -50.00 33.11
C VAL A 941 10.29 -49.52 33.05
N MET A 942 9.82 -48.89 34.13
CA MET A 942 8.41 -48.50 34.27
C MET A 942 8.09 -47.20 33.54
N GLU A 943 9.00 -46.23 33.64
CA GLU A 943 8.92 -44.93 32.98
C GLU A 943 10.27 -44.65 32.34
N GLN A 944 10.25 -44.10 31.13
CA GLN A 944 11.47 -43.70 30.44
C GLN A 944 12.08 -42.46 31.12
N PRO A 945 13.39 -42.21 30.98
CA PRO A 945 14.03 -41.03 31.56
C PRO A 945 13.42 -39.73 31.01
N HIS A 946 13.39 -38.68 31.82
CA HIS A 946 12.77 -37.40 31.44
C HIS A 946 13.74 -36.52 30.61
N HIS A 947 15.04 -36.63 30.89
CA HIS A 947 16.11 -35.81 30.30
C HIS A 947 17.11 -36.69 29.52
N GLY A 948 16.65 -37.84 29.01
CA GLY A 948 17.52 -38.76 28.30
C GLY A 948 16.83 -40.02 27.81
N LYS A 949 17.61 -40.97 27.30
CA LYS A 949 17.10 -42.26 26.81
C LYS A 949 18.01 -43.43 27.16
N LEU A 950 17.39 -44.56 27.45
CA LEU A 950 18.06 -45.85 27.64
C LEU A 950 18.13 -46.62 26.31
N ALA A 951 19.35 -46.93 25.85
CA ALA A 951 19.61 -47.60 24.58
C ALA A 951 20.53 -48.82 24.71
N TRP A 952 20.34 -49.81 23.83
CA TRP A 952 21.26 -50.93 23.68
C TRP A 952 22.55 -50.49 22.98
N ARG A 953 23.70 -50.97 23.46
CA ARG A 953 24.99 -50.78 22.76
C ARG A 953 25.07 -51.65 21.50
N ASP A 954 24.55 -51.17 20.36
CA ASP A 954 24.58 -51.87 19.08
C ASP A 954 25.83 -51.49 18.24
N PRO A 955 26.70 -52.44 17.84
CA PRO A 955 27.87 -52.15 17.00
C PRO A 955 27.53 -51.61 15.59
N LYS A 956 26.27 -51.71 15.12
CA LYS A 956 25.87 -51.21 13.79
C LYS A 956 25.12 -49.87 13.79
N GLY A 957 25.02 -49.20 14.94
CA GLY A 957 24.55 -47.80 15.02
C GLY A 957 23.05 -47.60 14.79
N LYS A 958 22.21 -48.60 15.07
CA LYS A 958 20.76 -48.41 15.25
C LYS A 958 20.44 -48.55 16.74
N SER A 959 20.05 -47.45 17.38
CA SER A 959 19.64 -47.44 18.79
C SER A 959 18.16 -47.79 18.90
N THR A 960 17.83 -48.90 19.58
CA THR A 960 16.45 -49.22 19.96
C THR A 960 16.23 -48.93 21.46
N PRO A 961 15.07 -48.37 21.83
CA PRO A 961 14.75 -48.06 23.23
C PRO A 961 14.65 -49.33 24.06
N VAL A 962 15.20 -49.29 25.29
CA VAL A 962 15.20 -50.45 26.20
C VAL A 962 14.04 -50.35 27.18
N THR A 963 13.20 -51.38 27.18
CA THR A 963 12.09 -51.51 28.14
C THR A 963 12.35 -52.57 29.21
N SER A 964 13.25 -53.52 28.96
CA SER A 964 13.68 -54.51 29.95
C SER A 964 15.09 -55.04 29.69
N PHE A 965 15.79 -55.48 30.74
CA PHE A 965 17.16 -56.02 30.71
C PHE A 965 17.41 -56.98 31.89
N THR A 966 18.51 -57.72 31.91
CA THR A 966 18.81 -58.74 32.94
C THR A 966 20.09 -58.43 33.72
N ASN A 967 20.30 -59.11 34.86
CA ASN A 967 21.59 -59.08 35.57
C ASN A 967 22.77 -59.45 34.64
N GLU A 968 22.55 -60.36 33.69
CA GLU A 968 23.54 -60.71 32.67
C GLU A 968 23.85 -59.53 31.73
N ASP A 969 22.86 -58.72 31.35
CA ASP A 969 23.06 -57.50 30.56
C ASP A 969 23.91 -56.47 31.30
N LEU A 970 23.68 -56.30 32.60
CA LEU A 970 24.41 -55.40 33.49
C LEU A 970 25.86 -55.88 33.73
N LEU A 971 26.06 -57.18 33.89
CA LEU A 971 27.40 -57.79 34.01
C LEU A 971 28.22 -57.61 32.72
N HIS A 972 27.57 -57.68 31.56
CA HIS A 972 28.20 -57.45 30.26
C HIS A 972 28.24 -55.95 29.87
N GLY A 973 27.66 -55.06 30.68
CA GLY A 973 27.59 -53.62 30.44
C GLY A 973 26.94 -53.25 29.10
N ARG A 974 25.87 -53.94 28.69
CA ARG A 974 25.21 -53.74 27.38
C ARG A 974 24.30 -52.51 27.30
N LEU A 975 23.97 -51.92 28.44
CA LEU A 975 23.00 -50.83 28.59
C LEU A 975 23.72 -49.48 28.66
N VAL A 976 23.21 -48.47 27.95
CA VAL A 976 23.75 -47.11 27.93
C VAL A 976 22.63 -46.11 28.18
N TYR A 977 22.85 -45.15 29.07
CA TYR A 977 22.03 -43.96 29.23
C TYR A 977 22.64 -42.81 28.44
N GLN A 978 21.84 -42.08 27.67
CA GLN A 978 22.26 -40.91 26.89
C GLN A 978 21.39 -39.71 27.29
N HIS A 979 22.01 -38.63 27.76
CA HIS A 979 21.35 -37.38 28.10
C HIS A 979 20.95 -36.60 26.85
N ASP A 980 19.90 -35.78 26.92
CA ASP A 980 19.28 -35.11 25.77
C ASP A 980 19.76 -33.67 25.50
N ASP A 981 20.80 -33.21 26.21
CA ASP A 981 21.34 -31.82 26.14
C ASP A 981 20.40 -30.75 26.73
N SER A 982 19.48 -31.12 27.63
CA SER A 982 18.68 -30.14 28.37
C SER A 982 19.36 -29.65 29.66
N GLU A 983 19.32 -28.35 29.92
CA GLU A 983 19.89 -27.65 31.09
C GLU A 983 19.28 -28.13 32.42
N THR A 984 19.70 -29.31 32.86
CA THR A 984 19.20 -30.03 34.03
C THR A 984 20.34 -30.72 34.76
N ILE A 985 20.17 -30.92 36.07
CA ILE A 985 21.23 -31.45 36.96
C ILE A 985 20.99 -32.89 37.42
N GLU A 986 19.78 -33.44 37.20
CA GLU A 986 19.41 -34.80 37.60
C GLU A 986 18.29 -35.41 36.73
N ASP A 987 18.27 -36.75 36.62
CA ASP A 987 17.23 -37.53 35.93
C ASP A 987 16.95 -38.86 36.69
N ASP A 988 15.69 -39.31 36.73
CA ASP A 988 15.23 -40.44 37.55
C ASP A 988 14.58 -41.55 36.69
N ILE A 989 14.95 -42.82 36.94
CA ILE A 989 14.52 -43.98 36.14
C ILE A 989 13.89 -45.08 37.04
N PRO A 990 12.56 -45.17 37.16
CA PRO A 990 11.89 -46.19 37.96
C PRO A 990 11.90 -47.58 37.28
N PHE A 991 12.23 -48.64 38.04
CA PHE A 991 12.29 -50.02 37.54
C PHE A 991 11.74 -51.07 38.53
N VAL A 992 11.44 -52.27 38.00
CA VAL A 992 11.06 -53.47 38.77
C VAL A 992 11.95 -54.66 38.38
N ALA A 993 12.60 -55.30 39.34
CA ALA A 993 13.46 -56.47 39.15
C ALA A 993 12.82 -57.76 39.68
N THR A 994 12.66 -58.78 38.84
CA THR A 994 11.99 -60.05 39.15
C THR A 994 12.93 -61.25 38.97
N ARG A 995 12.89 -62.24 39.87
CA ARG A 995 13.76 -63.43 39.81
C ARG A 995 13.41 -64.36 38.62
N GLN A 996 14.37 -64.68 37.75
CA GLN A 996 14.19 -65.66 36.67
C GLN A 996 14.28 -67.10 37.22
N GLY A 997 13.15 -67.80 37.31
CA GLY A 997 13.05 -69.17 37.84
C GLY A 997 12.74 -70.22 36.79
N GLU A 998 13.68 -71.14 36.55
CA GLU A 998 13.46 -72.36 35.77
C GLU A 998 12.73 -73.43 36.61
N GLY A 999 11.50 -73.77 36.22
CA GLY A 999 10.89 -75.06 36.52
C GLY A 999 10.25 -75.27 37.90
N SER A 1000 8.96 -75.65 37.87
CA SER A 1000 8.28 -76.49 38.85
C SER A 1000 8.07 -75.93 40.27
N GLY A 1001 6.90 -75.30 40.46
CA GLY A 1001 6.05 -75.54 41.63
C GLY A 1001 6.47 -74.93 42.96
N ASP A 1002 5.87 -73.78 43.26
CA ASP A 1002 5.54 -73.32 44.62
C ASP A 1002 6.65 -72.64 45.45
N MET A 1003 7.49 -71.80 44.82
CA MET A 1003 8.28 -70.79 45.54
C MET A 1003 7.98 -69.37 45.04
N ALA A 1004 7.55 -68.50 45.96
CA ALA A 1004 7.06 -67.15 45.72
C ALA A 1004 8.08 -66.23 45.02
N TRP A 1005 7.66 -65.68 43.88
CA TRP A 1005 8.15 -64.54 43.10
C TRP A 1005 8.86 -63.48 43.98
N GLU A 1006 10.17 -63.33 43.82
CA GLU A 1006 10.97 -62.28 44.47
C GLU A 1006 11.00 -61.07 43.52
N GLU A 1007 10.27 -59.99 43.86
CA GLU A 1007 10.24 -58.72 43.14
C GLU A 1007 10.89 -57.59 43.98
N VAL A 1008 11.70 -56.75 43.34
CA VAL A 1008 12.38 -55.59 43.95
C VAL A 1008 12.15 -54.35 43.10
N ARG A 1009 11.52 -53.30 43.64
CA ARG A 1009 11.25 -52.04 42.93
C ARG A 1009 12.22 -50.95 43.39
N GLY A 1010 12.70 -50.12 42.49
CA GLY A 1010 13.61 -49.02 42.81
C GLY A 1010 13.59 -47.90 41.76
N VAL A 1011 14.16 -46.74 42.11
CA VAL A 1011 14.41 -45.63 41.17
C VAL A 1011 15.91 -45.48 41.03
N PHE A 1012 16.41 -45.61 39.81
CA PHE A 1012 17.81 -45.40 39.49
C PHE A 1012 18.03 -43.92 39.14
N ARG A 1013 18.90 -43.23 39.87
CA ARG A 1013 19.16 -41.79 39.67
C ARG A 1013 20.41 -41.55 38.84
N VAL A 1014 20.33 -40.62 37.91
CA VAL A 1014 21.44 -40.10 37.10
C VAL A 1014 21.68 -38.66 37.50
N ALA A 1015 22.91 -38.30 37.84
CA ALA A 1015 23.30 -36.91 38.07
C ALA A 1015 24.02 -36.37 36.84
N ILE A 1016 23.54 -35.25 36.34
CA ILE A 1016 24.05 -34.59 35.15
C ILE A 1016 25.09 -33.57 35.60
N GLN A 1017 26.30 -33.68 35.05
CA GLN A 1017 27.32 -32.67 35.26
C GLN A 1017 27.05 -31.53 34.26
N PRO A 1018 26.59 -30.35 34.72
CA PRO A 1018 26.24 -29.24 33.83
C PRO A 1018 27.47 -28.82 33.01
N VAL A 1019 27.26 -28.60 31.73
CA VAL A 1019 28.31 -28.16 30.81
C VAL A 1019 27.98 -26.71 30.45
N ASN A 1020 28.84 -25.79 30.87
CA ASN A 1020 28.70 -24.40 30.44
C ASN A 1020 28.82 -24.35 28.91
N ASP A 1021 27.68 -24.19 28.23
CA ASP A 1021 27.54 -24.13 26.76
C ASP A 1021 26.62 -22.98 26.28
N HIS A 1022 25.93 -22.28 27.20
CA HIS A 1022 25.18 -21.05 26.94
C HIS A 1022 25.99 -19.79 27.25
N ALA A 1023 25.72 -18.71 26.51
CA ALA A 1023 26.40 -17.42 26.68
C ALA A 1023 25.49 -16.38 27.35
N PRO A 1024 26.01 -15.46 28.19
CA PRO A 1024 25.20 -14.48 28.90
C PRO A 1024 24.54 -13.44 27.98
N VAL A 1025 23.30 -13.04 28.30
CA VAL A 1025 22.44 -12.18 27.46
C VAL A 1025 22.04 -10.89 28.21
N GLN A 1026 21.89 -9.76 27.52
CA GLN A 1026 21.53 -8.46 28.12
C GLN A 1026 20.02 -8.33 28.36
N THR A 1027 19.61 -7.96 29.58
CA THR A 1027 18.19 -7.83 29.99
C THR A 1027 17.73 -6.38 30.20
N ILE A 1028 18.63 -5.45 30.55
CA ILE A 1028 18.33 -4.02 30.71
C ILE A 1028 19.30 -3.17 29.88
N SER A 1029 18.76 -2.20 29.12
CA SER A 1029 19.53 -1.30 28.24
C SER A 1029 18.88 0.09 28.17
N ARG A 1030 19.34 1.04 28.99
CA ARG A 1030 18.90 2.46 28.96
C ARG A 1030 20.04 3.40 28.54
N VAL A 1031 19.69 4.55 27.98
CA VAL A 1031 20.66 5.62 27.66
C VAL A 1031 21.16 6.26 28.95
N PHE A 1032 22.47 6.28 29.17
CA PHE A 1032 23.07 6.81 30.39
C PHE A 1032 23.42 8.30 30.24
N HIS A 1033 22.54 9.17 30.75
CA HIS A 1033 22.76 10.62 30.77
C HIS A 1033 23.70 11.07 31.89
N VAL A 1034 24.73 11.87 31.56
CA VAL A 1034 25.70 12.41 32.51
C VAL A 1034 26.03 13.88 32.19
N ALA A 1035 26.34 14.71 33.19
CA ALA A 1035 26.79 16.07 32.94
C ALA A 1035 28.16 16.10 32.22
N ARG A 1036 28.36 17.01 31.26
CA ARG A 1036 29.62 17.19 30.51
C ARG A 1036 30.78 17.50 31.46
N GLY A 1037 31.69 16.53 31.58
CA GLY A 1037 32.85 16.60 32.48
C GLY A 1037 32.52 16.27 33.94
N GLY A 1038 31.28 15.85 34.21
CA GLY A 1038 30.81 15.38 35.49
C GLY A 1038 30.99 13.87 35.68
N GLN A 1039 30.33 13.34 36.70
CA GLN A 1039 30.32 11.92 37.05
C GLN A 1039 28.90 11.52 37.42
N ARG A 1040 28.56 10.22 37.43
CA ARG A 1040 27.29 9.67 37.92
C ARG A 1040 27.44 8.16 38.20
N LEU A 1041 26.70 7.64 39.18
CA LEU A 1041 26.69 6.20 39.51
C LEU A 1041 26.07 5.39 38.37
N LEU A 1042 26.66 4.24 38.05
CA LEU A 1042 26.13 3.25 37.09
C LEU A 1042 25.52 2.08 37.86
N THR A 1043 24.24 1.77 37.63
CA THR A 1043 23.51 0.73 38.39
C THR A 1043 22.84 -0.30 37.47
N THR A 1044 22.17 -1.29 38.08
CA THR A 1044 21.34 -2.27 37.35
C THR A 1044 20.10 -1.64 36.69
N ASP A 1045 19.71 -0.42 37.06
CA ASP A 1045 18.61 0.30 36.42
C ASP A 1045 19.02 0.84 35.03
N ASP A 1046 20.34 0.95 34.80
CA ASP A 1046 20.93 1.40 33.54
C ASP A 1046 21.32 0.22 32.64
N VAL A 1047 21.92 -0.85 33.23
CA VAL A 1047 22.41 -2.03 32.49
C VAL A 1047 22.44 -3.32 33.34
N ALA A 1048 21.94 -4.45 32.80
CA ALA A 1048 21.94 -5.78 33.45
C ALA A 1048 21.94 -6.95 32.44
N PHE A 1049 22.38 -8.15 32.87
CA PHE A 1049 22.59 -9.38 32.10
C PHE A 1049 22.14 -10.65 32.85
N SER A 1050 21.85 -11.74 32.14
CA SER A 1050 21.47 -13.05 32.73
C SER A 1050 22.07 -14.24 31.95
N ASP A 1051 22.39 -15.34 32.63
CA ASP A 1051 22.91 -16.58 32.05
C ASP A 1051 21.97 -17.77 32.31
N ALA A 1052 21.84 -18.68 31.34
CA ALA A 1052 20.91 -19.80 31.38
C ALA A 1052 21.53 -21.10 31.91
N ASP A 1053 22.86 -21.23 31.96
CA ASP A 1053 23.55 -22.46 32.40
C ASP A 1053 23.11 -22.92 33.80
N SER A 1054 22.72 -24.18 33.91
CA SER A 1054 22.28 -24.79 35.16
C SER A 1054 23.41 -24.86 36.20
N GLY A 1055 23.28 -24.06 37.27
CA GLY A 1055 24.26 -23.97 38.35
C GLY A 1055 25.17 -22.74 38.29
N PHE A 1056 25.01 -21.87 37.29
CA PHE A 1056 25.63 -20.54 37.23
C PHE A 1056 24.72 -19.47 37.89
N SER A 1057 25.29 -18.39 38.44
CA SER A 1057 24.53 -17.31 39.11
C SER A 1057 24.87 -15.96 38.50
N ASP A 1058 23.85 -15.18 38.11
CA ASP A 1058 24.02 -13.84 37.51
C ASP A 1058 24.88 -12.87 38.34
N ALA A 1059 24.91 -13.04 39.67
CA ALA A 1059 25.75 -12.25 40.56
C ALA A 1059 27.26 -12.44 40.28
N GLN A 1060 27.64 -13.53 39.62
CA GLN A 1060 29.01 -13.88 39.26
C GLN A 1060 29.42 -13.38 37.86
N LEU A 1061 28.49 -12.86 37.05
CA LEU A 1061 28.79 -12.32 35.72
C LEU A 1061 29.82 -11.19 35.83
N VAL A 1062 30.90 -11.35 35.08
CA VAL A 1062 32.03 -10.43 35.09
C VAL A 1062 31.94 -9.52 33.87
N LEU A 1063 31.72 -8.23 34.11
CA LEU A 1063 31.71 -7.19 33.09
C LEU A 1063 33.09 -6.57 32.98
N THR A 1064 33.67 -6.61 31.79
CA THR A 1064 34.98 -6.09 31.46
C THR A 1064 34.86 -5.00 30.41
N ARG A 1065 35.34 -3.79 30.73
CA ARG A 1065 35.35 -2.65 29.79
C ARG A 1065 36.50 -2.81 28.80
N LYS A 1066 36.20 -2.84 27.50
CA LYS A 1066 37.21 -3.05 26.44
C LYS A 1066 37.90 -1.75 26.01
N ASP A 1067 37.12 -0.76 25.61
CA ASP A 1067 37.59 0.57 25.17
C ASP A 1067 36.57 1.64 25.63
N LEU A 1068 37.06 2.74 26.22
CA LEU A 1068 36.24 3.91 26.58
C LEU A 1068 37.06 5.16 26.28
N LEU A 1069 36.63 5.90 25.25
CA LEU A 1069 37.32 7.08 24.74
C LEU A 1069 36.72 8.40 25.27
N PHE A 1070 35.58 8.33 25.96
CA PHE A 1070 34.76 9.46 26.41
C PHE A 1070 34.48 9.44 27.93
N GLY A 1071 35.35 8.78 28.71
CA GLY A 1071 35.25 8.76 30.16
C GLY A 1071 36.17 7.75 30.84
N SER A 1072 35.94 7.54 32.14
CA SER A 1072 36.53 6.49 32.94
C SER A 1072 35.51 5.87 33.88
N ILE A 1073 35.51 4.54 34.00
CA ILE A 1073 34.79 3.83 35.05
C ILE A 1073 35.75 3.63 36.23
N VAL A 1074 35.34 4.06 37.41
CA VAL A 1074 36.15 4.06 38.64
C VAL A 1074 35.39 3.43 39.80
N ALA A 1075 36.12 2.97 40.81
CA ALA A 1075 35.50 2.47 42.04
C ALA A 1075 34.88 3.64 42.82
N MET A 1076 33.66 3.49 43.31
CA MET A 1076 32.97 4.55 44.06
C MET A 1076 33.73 4.94 45.35
N GLU A 1077 34.32 3.96 46.06
CA GLU A 1077 35.11 4.20 47.28
C GLU A 1077 36.46 4.87 47.01
N GLU A 1078 37.05 4.67 45.83
CA GLU A 1078 38.33 5.26 45.40
C GLU A 1078 38.20 5.80 43.96
N PRO A 1079 37.66 7.02 43.76
CA PRO A 1079 37.40 7.58 42.43
C PRO A 1079 38.65 7.77 41.57
N THR A 1080 39.84 7.75 42.18
CA THR A 1080 41.13 7.79 41.48
C THR A 1080 41.54 6.43 40.89
N ARG A 1081 40.85 5.35 41.25
CA ARG A 1081 41.18 3.98 40.85
C ARG A 1081 40.27 3.55 39.68
N PRO A 1082 40.76 3.55 38.43
CA PRO A 1082 40.00 3.01 37.31
C PRO A 1082 39.76 1.52 37.50
N ILE A 1083 38.51 1.10 37.32
CA ILE A 1083 38.11 -0.31 37.34
C ILE A 1083 37.81 -0.74 35.91
N TYR A 1084 38.49 -1.78 35.48
CA TYR A 1084 38.35 -2.37 34.14
C TYR A 1084 37.42 -3.58 34.16
N ARG A 1085 37.23 -4.17 35.33
CA ARG A 1085 36.48 -5.40 35.56
C ARG A 1085 35.69 -5.25 36.85
N PHE A 1086 34.40 -5.53 36.80
CA PHE A 1086 33.46 -5.48 37.92
C PHE A 1086 32.35 -6.52 37.69
N THR A 1087 31.58 -6.87 38.72
CA THR A 1087 30.49 -7.84 38.60
C THR A 1087 29.14 -7.15 38.46
N GLN A 1088 28.12 -7.91 38.04
CA GLN A 1088 26.74 -7.40 38.09
C GLN A 1088 26.29 -7.05 39.51
N GLU A 1089 26.78 -7.79 40.52
CA GLU A 1089 26.50 -7.49 41.93
C GLU A 1089 27.10 -6.15 42.38
N ASP A 1090 28.22 -5.72 41.79
CA ASP A 1090 28.83 -4.41 42.08
C ASP A 1090 27.95 -3.25 41.58
N LEU A 1091 27.31 -3.41 40.41
CA LEU A 1091 26.31 -2.47 39.88
C LEU A 1091 25.10 -2.40 40.81
N ARG A 1092 24.59 -3.57 41.25
CA ARG A 1092 23.44 -3.67 42.15
C ARG A 1092 23.69 -2.98 43.50
N LYS A 1093 24.93 -3.05 43.98
CA LYS A 1093 25.39 -2.39 45.22
C LYS A 1093 25.83 -0.93 45.05
N LYS A 1094 25.66 -0.33 43.86
CA LYS A 1094 26.03 1.06 43.54
C LYS A 1094 27.51 1.38 43.80
N GLN A 1095 28.41 0.43 43.51
CA GLN A 1095 29.86 0.58 43.72
C GLN A 1095 30.63 1.06 42.48
N VAL A 1096 29.94 1.23 41.34
CA VAL A 1096 30.53 1.59 40.05
C VAL A 1096 30.17 3.04 39.71
N LEU A 1097 31.19 3.86 39.42
CA LEU A 1097 31.03 5.27 39.10
C LEU A 1097 31.57 5.55 37.69
N PHE A 1098 30.79 6.24 36.85
CA PHE A 1098 31.24 6.73 35.56
C PHE A 1098 31.65 8.20 35.67
N VAL A 1099 32.80 8.57 35.12
CA VAL A 1099 33.32 9.94 35.06
C VAL A 1099 33.50 10.31 33.58
N HIS A 1100 32.80 11.33 33.11
CA HIS A 1100 32.84 11.75 31.70
C HIS A 1100 34.10 12.54 31.37
N SER A 1101 34.77 12.18 30.28
CA SER A 1101 35.92 12.92 29.75
C SER A 1101 36.13 12.61 28.27
N GLY A 1102 35.88 13.57 27.38
CA GLY A 1102 36.03 13.39 25.94
C GLY A 1102 34.78 13.81 25.17
N ALA A 1103 34.39 12.99 24.19
CA ALA A 1103 33.26 13.25 23.30
C ALA A 1103 31.91 13.10 24.03
N ASP A 1104 30.96 13.97 23.71
CA ASP A 1104 29.67 14.08 24.40
C ASP A 1104 28.67 12.96 24.11
N HIS A 1105 28.98 12.07 23.19
CA HIS A 1105 28.13 10.94 22.82
C HIS A 1105 29.02 9.79 22.39
N GLY A 1106 28.79 8.60 22.94
CA GLY A 1106 29.48 7.39 22.51
C GLY A 1106 28.94 6.11 23.15
N TRP A 1107 29.39 4.97 22.61
CA TRP A 1107 29.00 3.63 23.06
C TRP A 1107 30.11 2.97 23.85
N LEU A 1108 29.80 2.57 25.09
CA LEU A 1108 30.69 1.84 25.97
C LEU A 1108 30.54 0.36 25.69
N GLN A 1109 31.61 -0.27 25.17
CA GLN A 1109 31.62 -1.70 24.91
C GLN A 1109 31.96 -2.48 26.17
N LEU A 1110 30.98 -3.23 26.68
CA LEU A 1110 31.09 -4.14 27.82
C LEU A 1110 31.24 -5.56 27.30
N GLN A 1111 32.31 -6.24 27.69
CA GLN A 1111 32.48 -7.68 27.50
C GLN A 1111 32.02 -8.39 28.77
N VAL A 1112 30.92 -9.12 28.67
CA VAL A 1112 30.33 -9.86 29.79
C VAL A 1112 30.71 -11.31 29.63
N SER A 1113 31.24 -11.88 30.70
CA SER A 1113 31.71 -13.27 30.72
C SER A 1113 31.24 -13.97 31.99
N ASP A 1114 30.76 -15.18 31.79
CA ASP A 1114 30.50 -16.21 32.80
C ASP A 1114 31.80 -16.92 33.26
N GLY A 1115 32.86 -16.85 32.44
CA GLY A 1115 34.15 -17.52 32.65
C GLY A 1115 34.60 -18.38 31.46
N GLN A 1116 33.69 -18.78 30.58
CA GLN A 1116 33.95 -19.64 29.42
C GLN A 1116 33.39 -19.05 28.13
N HIS A 1117 32.17 -18.50 28.14
CA HIS A 1117 31.60 -17.69 27.08
C HIS A 1117 31.82 -16.19 27.31
N GLN A 1118 31.79 -15.44 26.21
CA GLN A 1118 31.96 -13.99 26.21
C GLN A 1118 30.93 -13.36 25.27
N ALA A 1119 30.04 -12.56 25.84
CA ALA A 1119 29.12 -11.71 25.11
C ALA A 1119 29.64 -10.27 25.09
N THR A 1120 29.33 -9.53 24.02
CA THR A 1120 29.66 -8.10 23.93
C THR A 1120 28.39 -7.28 23.82
N ALA A 1121 28.21 -6.31 24.71
CA ALA A 1121 27.08 -5.39 24.72
C ALA A 1121 27.57 -3.94 24.63
N MET A 1122 26.72 -3.07 24.11
CA MET A 1122 26.97 -1.64 23.94
C MET A 1122 26.03 -0.85 24.83
N LEU A 1123 26.58 -0.05 25.75
CA LEU A 1123 25.81 0.92 26.53
C LEU A 1123 25.99 2.32 25.94
N GLU A 1124 24.90 2.96 25.55
CA GLU A 1124 24.91 4.33 25.03
C GLU A 1124 25.07 5.34 26.17
N VAL A 1125 26.07 6.20 26.06
CA VAL A 1125 26.38 7.26 27.04
C VAL A 1125 26.25 8.61 26.35
N GLN A 1126 25.44 9.49 26.92
CA GLN A 1126 25.23 10.83 26.40
C GLN A 1126 25.56 11.86 27.48
N ALA A 1127 26.55 12.69 27.19
CA ALA A 1127 26.91 13.82 28.01
C ALA A 1127 26.28 15.12 27.48
N SER A 1128 25.65 15.86 28.37
CA SER A 1128 25.01 17.14 28.04
C SER A 1128 25.37 18.18 29.11
N GLU A 1129 25.03 19.45 28.85
CA GLU A 1129 25.14 20.46 29.90
C GLU A 1129 24.31 20.02 31.14
N PRO A 1130 24.80 20.25 32.36
CA PRO A 1130 24.09 19.84 33.55
C PRO A 1130 22.70 20.49 33.63
N TYR A 1131 21.65 19.67 33.80
CA TYR A 1131 20.26 20.12 33.79
C TYR A 1131 19.49 19.60 35.01
N LEU A 1132 18.44 20.35 35.37
CA LEU A 1132 17.40 19.96 36.30
C LEU A 1132 16.07 20.14 35.56
N HIS A 1133 15.35 19.04 35.34
CA HIS A 1133 14.06 19.06 34.65
C HIS A 1133 12.98 18.60 35.61
N VAL A 1134 12.07 19.50 35.97
CA VAL A 1134 10.90 19.15 36.81
C VAL A 1134 9.78 18.75 35.84
N ALA A 1135 9.43 17.47 35.82
CA ALA A 1135 8.37 16.96 34.95
C ALA A 1135 7.03 17.54 35.40
N ASN A 1136 6.19 17.93 34.43
CA ASN A 1136 4.90 18.60 34.68
C ASN A 1136 3.93 17.59 35.33
N SER A 1137 3.88 17.57 36.67
CA SER A 1137 3.15 16.59 37.48
C SER A 1137 1.83 17.17 38.01
N SER A 1138 0.94 16.32 38.51
CA SER A 1138 -0.46 16.59 38.88
C SER A 1138 -0.74 17.93 39.59
N SER A 1139 -1.79 18.64 39.17
CA SER A 1139 -2.28 19.86 39.83
C SER A 1139 -2.74 19.59 41.26
N LEU A 1140 -2.43 20.49 42.20
CA LEU A 1140 -2.86 20.37 43.59
C LEU A 1140 -4.31 20.87 43.75
N VAL A 1141 -5.25 20.00 44.11
CA VAL A 1141 -6.66 20.38 44.32
C VAL A 1141 -6.93 20.66 45.80
N VAL A 1142 -7.47 21.83 46.13
CA VAL A 1142 -7.74 22.26 47.51
C VAL A 1142 -9.12 22.89 47.62
N PRO A 1143 -9.98 22.52 48.59
CA PRO A 1143 -11.29 23.15 48.75
C PRO A 1143 -11.18 24.63 49.13
N GLN A 1144 -12.18 25.45 48.82
CA GLN A 1144 -12.19 26.88 49.13
C GLN A 1144 -11.94 27.15 50.64
N GLY A 1145 -10.74 27.63 50.96
CA GLY A 1145 -10.30 27.93 52.33
C GLY A 1145 -9.62 26.76 53.07
N GLY A 1146 -9.39 25.64 52.37
CA GLY A 1146 -8.72 24.44 52.88
C GLY A 1146 -7.21 24.40 52.69
N GLN A 1147 -6.61 23.22 52.93
CA GLN A 1147 -5.16 22.96 52.85
C GLN A 1147 -4.85 21.67 52.07
N GLY A 1148 -3.65 21.55 51.48
CA GLY A 1148 -3.17 20.36 50.75
C GLY A 1148 -1.64 20.19 50.80
N THR A 1149 -1.14 18.95 50.75
CA THR A 1149 0.30 18.60 50.89
C THR A 1149 1.02 18.55 49.55
N ILE A 1150 2.28 19.01 49.48
CA ILE A 1150 3.15 18.94 48.29
C ILE A 1150 4.26 17.90 48.56
N ASP A 1151 4.30 16.82 47.77
CA ASP A 1151 5.27 15.72 47.87
C ASP A 1151 6.01 15.46 46.52
N THR A 1152 6.80 14.39 46.42
CA THR A 1152 7.54 14.07 45.18
C THR A 1152 6.67 13.59 44.02
N ALA A 1153 5.41 13.21 44.26
CA ALA A 1153 4.48 12.86 43.18
C ALA A 1153 3.95 14.13 42.49
N VAL A 1154 3.79 15.23 43.25
CA VAL A 1154 3.37 16.55 42.75
C VAL A 1154 4.53 17.33 42.10
N LEU A 1155 5.79 17.06 42.48
CA LEU A 1155 6.99 17.69 41.91
C LEU A 1155 8.07 16.66 41.56
N GLN A 1156 7.90 15.93 40.45
CA GLN A 1156 8.89 14.95 39.96
C GLN A 1156 10.11 15.63 39.32
N LEU A 1157 11.32 15.12 39.58
CA LEU A 1157 12.59 15.71 39.13
C LEU A 1157 13.46 14.69 38.37
N ASP A 1158 13.82 15.01 37.12
CA ASP A 1158 14.82 14.32 36.30
C ASP A 1158 16.09 15.16 36.14
N THR A 1159 17.27 14.52 36.12
CA THR A 1159 18.57 15.19 36.10
C THR A 1159 19.73 14.28 35.72
N ASN A 1160 20.74 14.85 35.04
CA ASN A 1160 22.02 14.20 34.73
C ASN A 1160 23.13 14.46 35.78
N LEU A 1161 22.79 15.07 36.92
CA LEU A 1161 23.71 15.38 38.03
C LEU A 1161 23.94 14.17 38.96
N ASP A 1162 25.12 14.06 39.58
CA ASP A 1162 25.45 13.06 40.62
C ASP A 1162 24.81 13.43 41.97
N ILE A 1163 23.48 13.30 42.08
CA ILE A 1163 22.75 13.60 43.32
C ILE A 1163 22.76 12.36 44.22
N ARG A 1164 23.50 12.43 45.34
CA ARG A 1164 23.67 11.29 46.26
C ARG A 1164 22.70 11.34 47.45
N SER A 1165 22.15 12.51 47.77
CA SER A 1165 21.17 12.69 48.83
C SER A 1165 20.05 13.66 48.44
N GLY A 1166 18.83 13.41 48.93
CA GLY A 1166 17.69 14.31 48.70
C GLY A 1166 17.82 15.70 49.35
N ASN A 1167 18.86 15.94 50.15
CA ASN A 1167 19.15 17.24 50.74
C ASN A 1167 19.89 18.20 49.80
N GLU A 1168 20.42 17.71 48.67
CA GLU A 1168 21.21 18.51 47.72
C GLU A 1168 20.35 19.34 46.76
N VAL A 1169 19.05 19.05 46.69
CA VAL A 1169 18.08 19.76 45.85
C VAL A 1169 17.21 20.66 46.72
N HIS A 1170 17.20 21.95 46.40
CA HIS A 1170 16.45 22.99 47.11
C HIS A 1170 15.44 23.68 46.19
N TYR A 1171 14.24 23.89 46.70
CA TYR A 1171 13.15 24.60 46.04
C TYR A 1171 12.97 25.96 46.73
N HIS A 1172 12.98 27.04 45.96
CA HIS A 1172 12.78 28.42 46.41
C HIS A 1172 11.56 29.03 45.75
N VAL A 1173 10.66 29.62 46.51
CA VAL A 1173 9.44 30.24 45.97
C VAL A 1173 9.79 31.61 45.39
N THR A 1174 9.61 31.79 44.08
CA THR A 1174 9.92 33.04 43.34
C THR A 1174 8.70 33.94 43.22
N ALA A 1175 7.51 33.37 43.06
CA ALA A 1175 6.23 34.06 43.14
C ALA A 1175 5.29 33.24 44.04
N GLY A 1176 4.93 33.83 45.17
CA GLY A 1176 4.01 33.20 46.11
C GLY A 1176 2.58 33.17 45.58
N PRO A 1177 1.73 32.30 46.16
CA PRO A 1177 0.32 32.19 45.78
C PRO A 1177 -0.44 33.51 46.00
N GLN A 1178 -1.32 33.88 45.06
CA GLN A 1178 -2.12 35.11 45.14
C GLN A 1178 -3.27 34.98 46.16
N TRP A 1179 -3.77 33.76 46.33
CA TRP A 1179 -4.95 33.45 47.13
C TRP A 1179 -4.65 32.43 48.24
N GLY A 1180 -3.38 32.24 48.63
CA GLY A 1180 -2.98 31.29 49.66
C GLY A 1180 -1.63 31.56 50.34
N GLN A 1181 -1.09 30.56 51.04
CA GLN A 1181 0.25 30.56 51.64
C GLN A 1181 0.83 29.13 51.77
N LEU A 1182 2.17 29.00 51.76
CA LEU A 1182 2.89 27.74 52.01
C LEU A 1182 3.36 27.62 53.46
N LEU A 1183 3.27 26.43 54.03
CA LEU A 1183 3.52 26.10 55.44
C LEU A 1183 4.41 24.86 55.57
N ARG A 1184 5.37 24.90 56.52
CA ARG A 1184 6.13 23.75 57.03
C ARG A 1184 6.04 23.78 58.55
N ASP A 1185 5.59 22.68 59.17
CA ASP A 1185 5.36 22.60 60.62
C ASP A 1185 4.52 23.79 61.17
N GLY A 1186 3.55 24.25 60.39
CA GLY A 1186 2.66 25.37 60.71
C GLY A 1186 3.27 26.78 60.55
N GLN A 1187 4.53 26.92 60.13
CA GLN A 1187 5.16 28.21 59.86
C GLN A 1187 5.27 28.48 58.36
N SER A 1188 5.05 29.74 57.96
CA SER A 1188 5.17 30.12 56.55
C SER A 1188 6.60 29.99 56.05
N VAL A 1189 6.78 29.26 54.95
CA VAL A 1189 8.10 29.00 54.35
C VAL A 1189 8.16 29.47 52.91
N THR A 1190 9.35 29.91 52.49
CA THR A 1190 9.67 30.31 51.12
C THR A 1190 10.74 29.42 50.48
N SER A 1191 11.22 28.40 51.20
CA SER A 1191 12.19 27.43 50.68
C SER A 1191 12.12 26.08 51.41
N PHE A 1192 12.37 24.99 50.69
CA PHE A 1192 12.39 23.61 51.21
C PHE A 1192 13.31 22.71 50.35
N SER A 1193 13.56 21.46 50.77
CA SER A 1193 14.43 20.50 50.08
C SER A 1193 13.65 19.33 49.46
N GLN A 1194 14.26 18.56 48.56
CA GLN A 1194 13.61 17.35 48.04
C GLN A 1194 13.41 16.28 49.11
N ARG A 1195 14.24 16.25 50.16
CA ARG A 1195 14.00 15.42 51.34
C ARG A 1195 12.71 15.83 52.07
N ASP A 1196 12.41 17.13 52.16
CA ASP A 1196 11.17 17.61 52.76
C ASP A 1196 9.93 17.16 51.96
N LEU A 1197 10.05 17.04 50.63
CA LEU A 1197 9.00 16.47 49.76
C LEU A 1197 8.85 14.96 49.97
N LEU A 1198 9.96 14.22 50.06
CA LEU A 1198 9.96 12.77 50.36
C LEU A 1198 9.35 12.45 51.73
N ASP A 1199 9.53 13.36 52.70
CA ASP A 1199 8.98 13.22 54.05
C ASP A 1199 7.54 13.80 54.17
N GLY A 1200 7.00 14.41 53.11
CA GLY A 1200 5.63 14.95 53.05
C GLY A 1200 5.38 16.19 53.95
N ALA A 1201 6.40 17.02 54.18
CA ALA A 1201 6.38 18.07 55.22
C ALA A 1201 5.84 19.45 54.77
N ILE A 1202 5.55 19.66 53.47
CA ILE A 1202 5.18 20.96 52.89
C ILE A 1202 3.68 21.01 52.57
N LEU A 1203 2.99 22.06 53.04
CA LEU A 1203 1.54 22.24 52.89
C LEU A 1203 1.20 23.60 52.27
N TYR A 1204 0.21 23.65 51.39
CA TYR A 1204 -0.42 24.86 50.86
C TYR A 1204 -1.77 25.12 51.55
N SER A 1205 -2.11 26.39 51.82
CA SER A 1205 -3.36 26.81 52.50
C SER A 1205 -4.03 27.97 51.75
N HIS A 1206 -5.28 27.83 51.34
CA HIS A 1206 -6.06 28.87 50.60
C HIS A 1206 -6.75 29.88 51.55
N ASN A 1207 -6.93 31.13 51.10
CA ASN A 1207 -7.44 32.25 51.93
C ASN A 1207 -8.97 32.45 51.88
N GLY A 1208 -9.68 31.72 51.02
CA GLY A 1208 -11.15 31.76 50.91
C GLY A 1208 -11.72 32.65 49.79
N SER A 1209 -10.89 33.20 48.89
CA SER A 1209 -11.36 33.93 47.71
C SER A 1209 -12.23 33.08 46.76
N LEU A 1210 -12.99 33.70 45.85
CA LEU A 1210 -13.79 33.00 44.83
C LEU A 1210 -12.98 32.65 43.56
N SER A 1211 -11.67 32.86 43.58
CA SER A 1211 -10.82 32.54 42.43
C SER A 1211 -10.66 31.02 42.35
N PRO A 1212 -11.06 30.36 41.25
CA PRO A 1212 -11.04 28.90 41.13
C PRO A 1212 -9.63 28.33 40.94
N GLN A 1213 -8.65 29.19 40.67
CA GLN A 1213 -7.26 28.80 40.43
C GLN A 1213 -6.30 29.77 41.12
N ASP A 1214 -5.19 29.22 41.63
CA ASP A 1214 -4.04 29.94 42.17
C ASP A 1214 -2.75 29.31 41.60
N THR A 1215 -1.65 30.04 41.58
CA THR A 1215 -0.38 29.58 40.98
C THR A 1215 0.81 29.94 41.86
N LEU A 1216 1.76 29.00 41.99
CA LEU A 1216 3.01 29.20 42.70
C LEU A 1216 4.18 29.02 41.74
N ALA A 1217 5.12 29.96 41.73
CA ALA A 1217 6.36 29.83 40.96
C ALA A 1217 7.51 29.44 41.88
N PHE A 1218 8.33 28.48 41.45
CA PHE A 1218 9.50 27.98 42.16
C PHE A 1218 10.74 28.11 41.29
N SER A 1219 11.89 28.23 41.94
CA SER A 1219 13.21 27.98 41.39
C SER A 1219 13.80 26.77 42.10
N VAL A 1220 14.15 25.73 41.36
CA VAL A 1220 14.72 24.47 41.88
C VAL A 1220 16.21 24.47 41.58
N ALA A 1221 17.04 24.33 42.61
CA ALA A 1221 18.49 24.39 42.50
C ALA A 1221 19.15 23.16 43.11
N ALA A 1222 20.12 22.58 42.39
CA ALA A 1222 21.02 21.55 42.88
C ALA A 1222 22.44 21.92 42.48
N GLY A 1223 23.26 22.31 43.46
CA GLY A 1223 24.56 22.91 43.20
C GLY A 1223 24.46 24.22 42.38
N PRO A 1224 25.21 24.40 41.28
CA PRO A 1224 25.19 25.63 40.47
C PRO A 1224 24.03 25.68 39.46
N VAL A 1225 23.31 24.58 39.25
CA VAL A 1225 22.24 24.47 38.25
C VAL A 1225 20.92 24.85 38.90
N HIS A 1226 20.16 25.72 38.25
CA HIS A 1226 18.82 26.11 38.70
C HIS A 1226 17.84 26.13 37.52
N THR A 1227 16.59 25.74 37.76
CA THR A 1227 15.49 25.79 36.79
C THR A 1227 14.28 26.43 37.44
N ASN A 1228 13.43 27.10 36.66
CA ASN A 1228 12.20 27.70 37.17
C ASN A 1228 11.00 26.85 36.74
N THR A 1229 10.05 26.63 37.64
CA THR A 1229 8.83 25.85 37.39
C THR A 1229 7.62 26.49 38.09
N PHE A 1230 6.41 26.05 37.77
CA PHE A 1230 5.16 26.54 38.34
C PHE A 1230 4.30 25.37 38.82
N LEU A 1231 3.61 25.51 39.95
CA LEU A 1231 2.57 24.61 40.43
C LEU A 1231 1.21 25.30 40.29
N GLN A 1232 0.29 24.68 39.57
CA GLN A 1232 -1.11 25.12 39.52
C GLN A 1232 -1.91 24.50 40.67
N VAL A 1233 -2.69 25.35 41.35
CA VAL A 1233 -3.57 24.95 42.44
C VAL A 1233 -5.02 25.23 42.04
N THR A 1234 -5.86 24.22 42.07
CA THR A 1234 -7.28 24.32 41.69
C THR A 1234 -8.16 24.36 42.95
N ILE A 1235 -9.04 25.35 43.04
CA ILE A 1235 -9.90 25.63 44.19
C ILE A 1235 -11.32 25.13 43.93
N ALA A 1236 -11.76 24.13 44.70
CA ALA A 1236 -13.14 23.64 44.60
C ALA A 1236 -14.12 24.61 45.29
N LEU A 1237 -14.99 25.26 44.50
CA LEU A 1237 -16.01 26.23 44.94
C LEU A 1237 -17.37 25.54 45.19
N GLU A 1238 -18.08 25.91 46.26
CA GLU A 1238 -19.40 25.36 46.60
C GLU A 1238 -20.55 26.08 45.85
N GLY A 1239 -21.14 25.43 44.84
CA GLY A 1239 -22.40 25.82 44.20
C GLY A 1239 -22.41 25.64 42.67
N PRO A 1240 -23.56 25.30 42.05
CA PRO A 1240 -23.61 25.04 40.61
C PRO A 1240 -23.46 26.32 39.78
N LEU A 1241 -22.41 26.38 38.97
CA LEU A 1241 -22.10 27.44 38.01
C LEU A 1241 -22.93 27.25 36.73
N ALA A 1242 -23.30 28.35 36.06
CA ALA A 1242 -24.00 28.29 34.77
C ALA A 1242 -23.07 27.73 33.68
N PRO A 1243 -23.53 26.84 32.79
CA PRO A 1243 -22.68 26.21 31.76
C PRO A 1243 -22.28 27.17 30.64
N LEU A 1244 -21.16 26.88 29.97
CA LEU A 1244 -20.75 27.56 28.73
C LEU A 1244 -21.78 27.29 27.62
N GLN A 1245 -22.23 28.34 26.93
CA GLN A 1245 -23.20 28.26 25.84
C GLN A 1245 -22.56 28.71 24.52
N LEU A 1246 -22.57 27.82 23.52
CA LEU A 1246 -22.23 28.14 22.14
C LEU A 1246 -23.42 28.87 21.47
N VAL A 1247 -23.29 30.18 21.30
CA VAL A 1247 -24.37 31.06 20.81
C VAL A 1247 -24.34 31.19 19.29
N GLN A 1248 -23.16 31.21 18.67
CA GLN A 1248 -22.99 31.30 17.21
C GLN A 1248 -21.91 30.33 16.73
N HIS A 1249 -22.24 29.56 15.68
CA HIS A 1249 -21.36 28.58 15.05
C HIS A 1249 -21.75 28.44 13.57
N LYS A 1250 -21.16 29.29 12.71
CA LYS A 1250 -21.47 29.34 11.26
C LYS A 1250 -20.24 29.03 10.42
N LYS A 1251 -20.48 28.46 9.23
CA LYS A 1251 -19.45 28.20 8.22
C LYS A 1251 -18.78 29.51 7.77
N ILE A 1252 -17.45 29.49 7.65
CA ILE A 1252 -16.65 30.66 7.30
C ILE A 1252 -16.24 30.55 5.82
N TYR A 1253 -16.67 31.50 5.00
CA TYR A 1253 -16.30 31.56 3.59
C TYR A 1253 -15.04 32.42 3.41
N VAL A 1254 -14.04 31.88 2.72
CA VAL A 1254 -12.77 32.56 2.44
C VAL A 1254 -12.48 32.48 0.95
N PHE A 1255 -12.02 33.57 0.33
CA PHE A 1255 -11.61 33.52 -1.07
C PHE A 1255 -10.19 32.96 -1.20
N GLN A 1256 -9.93 32.19 -2.25
CA GLN A 1256 -8.64 31.56 -2.48
C GLN A 1256 -7.47 32.57 -2.41
N GLY A 1257 -6.58 32.40 -1.43
CA GLY A 1257 -5.39 33.24 -1.22
C GLY A 1257 -5.62 34.53 -0.43
N GLU A 1258 -6.85 34.80 0.01
CA GLU A 1258 -7.18 35.92 0.90
C GLU A 1258 -7.20 35.49 2.38
N ALA A 1259 -7.27 36.47 3.29
CA ALA A 1259 -7.43 36.26 4.73
C ALA A 1259 -8.88 36.55 5.14
N ALA A 1260 -9.46 35.73 6.03
CA ALA A 1260 -10.80 35.94 6.58
C ALA A 1260 -10.73 36.26 8.08
N GLU A 1261 -11.31 37.39 8.50
CA GLU A 1261 -11.50 37.74 9.92
C GLU A 1261 -12.58 36.86 10.55
N ILE A 1262 -12.28 36.27 11.71
CA ILE A 1262 -13.25 35.51 12.51
C ILE A 1262 -13.94 36.48 13.48
N ARG A 1263 -15.25 36.64 13.32
CA ARG A 1263 -16.05 37.62 14.08
C ARG A 1263 -17.05 36.96 15.01
N ARG A 1264 -17.56 37.74 15.98
CA ARG A 1264 -18.57 37.30 16.96
C ARG A 1264 -19.83 36.69 16.32
N ASP A 1265 -20.27 37.20 15.18
CA ASP A 1265 -21.48 36.70 14.49
C ASP A 1265 -21.28 35.35 13.78
N GLN A 1266 -20.03 34.88 13.69
CA GLN A 1266 -19.63 33.58 13.18
C GLN A 1266 -19.28 32.60 14.31
N LEU A 1267 -18.62 33.10 15.38
CA LEU A 1267 -18.17 32.32 16.53
C LEU A 1267 -18.34 33.09 17.85
N GLU A 1268 -19.29 32.67 18.68
CA GLU A 1268 -19.56 33.28 20.00
C GLU A 1268 -19.87 32.22 21.06
N VAL A 1269 -19.13 32.26 22.16
CA VAL A 1269 -19.36 31.49 23.38
C VAL A 1269 -19.49 32.43 24.57
N VAL A 1270 -20.50 32.20 25.41
CA VAL A 1270 -20.77 33.02 26.61
C VAL A 1270 -21.00 32.15 27.84
N GLN A 1271 -20.66 32.67 29.02
CA GLN A 1271 -20.98 32.08 30.30
C GLN A 1271 -21.36 33.18 31.30
N GLU A 1272 -22.42 32.97 32.06
CA GLU A 1272 -22.94 33.98 32.99
C GLU A 1272 -21.91 34.27 34.10
N ALA A 1273 -21.63 35.55 34.37
CA ALA A 1273 -20.64 36.06 35.32
C ALA A 1273 -19.14 35.87 34.97
N VAL A 1274 -18.79 35.27 33.83
CA VAL A 1274 -17.41 35.23 33.31
C VAL A 1274 -17.18 36.33 32.27
N LEU A 1275 -16.04 37.02 32.31
CA LEU A 1275 -15.72 38.07 31.34
C LEU A 1275 -15.24 37.45 30.01
N PRO A 1276 -15.53 38.05 28.84
CA PRO A 1276 -15.06 37.52 27.55
C PRO A 1276 -13.53 37.40 27.40
N ALA A 1277 -12.76 38.09 28.23
CA ALA A 1277 -11.30 37.98 28.26
C ALA A 1277 -10.83 36.65 28.89
N ASP A 1278 -11.65 36.04 29.75
CA ASP A 1278 -11.35 34.82 30.49
C ASP A 1278 -11.88 33.55 29.78
N ILE A 1279 -12.73 33.71 28.75
CA ILE A 1279 -13.19 32.63 27.88
C ILE A 1279 -12.16 32.44 26.77
N MET A 1280 -11.37 31.38 26.86
CA MET A 1280 -10.22 31.08 26.01
C MET A 1280 -10.53 29.94 25.04
N PHE A 1281 -10.31 30.18 23.75
CA PHE A 1281 -10.27 29.20 22.67
C PHE A 1281 -8.85 28.68 22.52
N SER A 1282 -8.68 27.37 22.42
CA SER A 1282 -7.41 26.69 22.18
C SER A 1282 -7.53 25.79 20.95
N LEU A 1283 -6.53 25.83 20.08
CA LEU A 1283 -6.50 25.09 18.82
C LEU A 1283 -6.17 23.62 19.09
N ARG A 1284 -7.11 22.71 18.79
CA ARG A 1284 -6.90 21.27 18.94
C ARG A 1284 -6.31 20.66 17.68
N SER A 1285 -6.87 20.98 16.51
CA SER A 1285 -6.27 20.67 15.21
C SER A 1285 -6.14 21.94 14.37
N PRO A 1286 -4.94 22.24 13.83
CA PRO A 1286 -4.74 23.38 12.94
C PRO A 1286 -5.40 23.15 11.57
N PRO A 1287 -5.60 24.20 10.78
CA PRO A 1287 -6.13 24.05 9.43
C PRO A 1287 -5.13 23.30 8.53
N ASN A 1288 -5.64 22.44 7.65
CA ASN A 1288 -4.84 21.63 6.73
C ASN A 1288 -4.34 22.44 5.53
N ALA A 1289 -5.11 23.45 5.11
CA ALA A 1289 -4.83 24.29 3.95
C ALA A 1289 -4.51 25.75 4.31
N GLY A 1290 -4.34 26.09 5.59
CA GLY A 1290 -4.11 27.46 6.05
C GLY A 1290 -3.57 27.56 7.48
N TYR A 1291 -3.53 28.79 8.02
CA TYR A 1291 -3.05 29.06 9.38
C TYR A 1291 -3.92 30.12 10.05
N LEU A 1292 -4.06 30.05 11.38
CA LEU A 1292 -4.68 31.09 12.19
C LEU A 1292 -3.61 32.05 12.74
N VAL A 1293 -3.85 33.34 12.57
CA VAL A 1293 -2.97 34.41 13.03
C VAL A 1293 -3.75 35.45 13.83
N MET A 1294 -3.08 36.12 14.76
CA MET A 1294 -3.65 37.22 15.51
C MET A 1294 -2.93 38.53 15.22
N VAL A 1295 -3.70 39.62 15.14
CA VAL A 1295 -3.18 40.97 14.99
C VAL A 1295 -2.71 41.51 16.34
N SER A 1296 -1.41 41.63 16.52
CA SER A 1296 -0.78 42.24 17.70
C SER A 1296 -0.43 43.71 17.40
N HIS A 1297 -0.95 44.65 18.19
CA HIS A 1297 -0.51 46.05 18.12
C HIS A 1297 0.78 46.22 18.92
N GLY A 1298 1.84 46.73 18.27
CA GLY A 1298 3.10 47.06 18.94
C GLY A 1298 2.90 48.08 20.07
N ALA A 1299 3.81 48.09 21.04
CA ALA A 1299 3.73 48.95 22.23
C ALA A 1299 3.71 50.46 21.89
N SER A 1300 4.08 50.83 20.67
CA SER A 1300 3.93 52.17 20.12
C SER A 1300 2.97 52.18 18.92
N ALA A 1301 2.14 53.21 18.81
CA ALA A 1301 1.21 53.40 17.69
C ALA A 1301 1.90 53.61 16.31
N GLU A 1302 3.24 53.70 16.27
CA GLU A 1302 4.02 53.83 15.04
C GLU A 1302 4.55 52.49 14.51
N GLU A 1303 4.49 51.40 15.30
CA GLU A 1303 4.89 50.07 14.81
C GLU A 1303 3.74 49.40 14.03
N PRO A 1304 4.01 48.89 12.82
CA PRO A 1304 3.02 48.16 12.05
C PRO A 1304 2.58 46.91 12.83
N PRO A 1305 1.28 46.59 12.83
CA PRO A 1305 0.77 45.43 13.55
C PRO A 1305 1.42 44.15 13.02
N SER A 1306 1.88 43.28 13.94
CA SER A 1306 2.42 41.96 13.59
C SER A 1306 1.29 40.94 13.49
N LEU A 1307 1.43 40.01 12.55
CA LEU A 1307 0.56 38.83 12.40
C LEU A 1307 1.33 37.64 12.94
N ASP A 1308 1.04 37.27 14.18
CA ASP A 1308 1.71 36.17 14.86
C ASP A 1308 0.82 34.91 14.78
N PRO A 1309 1.38 33.72 14.46
CA PRO A 1309 0.65 32.46 14.52
C PRO A 1309 0.13 32.20 15.94
N VAL A 1310 -1.14 31.81 16.07
CA VAL A 1310 -1.77 31.62 17.39
C VAL A 1310 -2.30 30.20 17.58
N GLN A 1311 -1.99 29.63 18.75
CA GLN A 1311 -2.54 28.36 19.23
C GLN A 1311 -3.70 28.56 20.21
N SER A 1312 -3.87 29.75 20.78
CA SER A 1312 -4.98 30.07 21.67
C SER A 1312 -5.33 31.55 21.61
N PHE A 1313 -6.60 31.89 21.81
CA PHE A 1313 -7.13 33.26 21.76
C PHE A 1313 -8.41 33.41 22.58
N SER A 1314 -8.69 34.61 23.10
CA SER A 1314 -9.90 34.83 23.93
C SER A 1314 -11.14 35.15 23.08
N GLN A 1315 -12.35 34.98 23.67
CA GLN A 1315 -13.60 35.47 23.08
C GLN A 1315 -13.55 36.99 22.84
N GLU A 1316 -12.84 37.75 23.68
CA GLU A 1316 -12.60 39.17 23.44
C GLU A 1316 -11.82 39.41 22.12
N ALA A 1317 -10.81 38.59 21.81
CA ALA A 1317 -10.06 38.69 20.56
C ALA A 1317 -10.96 38.45 19.33
N VAL A 1318 -11.83 37.43 19.37
CA VAL A 1318 -12.84 37.16 18.33
C VAL A 1318 -13.85 38.29 18.21
N ASN A 1319 -14.34 38.80 19.35
CA ASN A 1319 -15.27 39.92 19.38
C ASN A 1319 -14.69 41.18 18.75
N SER A 1320 -13.38 41.39 18.88
CA SER A 1320 -12.65 42.50 18.28
C SER A 1320 -12.17 42.25 16.84
N GLY A 1321 -12.41 41.06 16.27
CA GLY A 1321 -11.99 40.72 14.90
C GLY A 1321 -10.46 40.59 14.74
N ARG A 1322 -9.72 40.32 15.83
CA ARG A 1322 -8.25 40.24 15.79
C ARG A 1322 -7.71 38.89 15.29
N VAL A 1323 -8.55 37.87 15.18
CA VAL A 1323 -8.16 36.52 14.75
C VAL A 1323 -8.51 36.36 13.27
N LEU A 1324 -7.53 35.99 12.45
CA LEU A 1324 -7.71 35.77 11.01
C LEU A 1324 -7.28 34.37 10.60
N TYR A 1325 -7.99 33.80 9.64
CA TYR A 1325 -7.56 32.62 8.89
C TYR A 1325 -6.88 33.05 7.59
N LEU A 1326 -5.71 32.47 7.30
CA LEU A 1326 -4.93 32.67 6.08
C LEU A 1326 -4.88 31.39 5.27
N HIS A 1327 -5.46 31.39 4.07
CA HIS A 1327 -5.42 30.25 3.16
C HIS A 1327 -4.06 30.16 2.44
N SER A 1328 -3.44 28.98 2.42
CA SER A 1328 -2.06 28.75 1.97
C SER A 1328 -1.88 27.70 0.87
N ARG A 1329 -2.84 26.78 0.66
CA ARG A 1329 -2.72 25.68 -0.31
C ARG A 1329 -3.62 25.87 -1.55
N PRO A 1330 -3.06 26.23 -2.71
CA PRO A 1330 -3.82 26.33 -3.95
C PRO A 1330 -4.46 24.97 -4.31
N GLY A 1331 -5.79 24.92 -4.44
CA GLY A 1331 -6.54 23.74 -4.88
C GLY A 1331 -7.32 23.00 -3.78
N ALA A 1332 -7.14 23.38 -2.51
CA ALA A 1332 -7.98 22.91 -1.42
C ALA A 1332 -9.24 23.78 -1.31
N TRP A 1333 -10.40 23.25 -1.74
CA TRP A 1333 -11.68 23.97 -1.79
C TRP A 1333 -12.42 24.02 -0.45
N SER A 1334 -11.97 23.23 0.52
CA SER A 1334 -12.45 23.20 1.89
C SER A 1334 -11.27 23.08 2.84
N ASP A 1335 -11.43 23.64 4.03
CA ASP A 1335 -10.49 23.51 5.15
C ASP A 1335 -11.30 23.46 6.45
N SER A 1336 -10.71 22.96 7.52
CA SER A 1336 -11.35 22.94 8.84
C SER A 1336 -10.30 22.97 9.94
N PHE A 1337 -10.67 23.53 11.08
CA PHE A 1337 -9.87 23.45 12.30
C PHE A 1337 -10.78 23.20 13.50
N SER A 1338 -10.27 22.55 14.54
CA SER A 1338 -11.03 22.27 15.76
C SER A 1338 -10.53 23.10 16.95
N LEU A 1339 -11.46 23.53 17.79
CA LEU A 1339 -11.24 24.42 18.92
C LEU A 1339 -11.81 23.81 20.21
N ASP A 1340 -11.13 24.07 21.31
CA ASP A 1340 -11.61 23.82 22.67
C ASP A 1340 -11.79 25.16 23.40
N VAL A 1341 -12.90 25.32 24.14
CA VAL A 1341 -13.29 26.59 24.77
C VAL A 1341 -13.45 26.40 26.26
N ALA A 1342 -12.62 27.09 27.03
CA ALA A 1342 -12.61 27.03 28.48
C ALA A 1342 -12.68 28.43 29.09
N SER A 1343 -13.47 28.59 30.14
CA SER A 1343 -13.51 29.80 30.98
C SER A 1343 -12.66 29.70 32.24
N GLY A 1344 -12.13 28.52 32.52
CA GLY A 1344 -11.55 28.15 33.82
C GLY A 1344 -12.60 27.82 34.91
N LEU A 1345 -13.91 27.87 34.60
CA LEU A 1345 -15.01 27.61 35.54
C LEU A 1345 -16.09 26.72 34.88
N GLY A 1346 -16.29 25.51 35.39
CA GLY A 1346 -17.22 24.53 34.81
C GLY A 1346 -16.63 23.76 33.62
N ASP A 1347 -17.44 22.92 32.99
CA ASP A 1347 -16.98 22.03 31.92
C ASP A 1347 -16.66 22.83 30.63
N PRO A 1348 -15.48 22.63 30.01
CA PRO A 1348 -15.14 23.27 28.75
C PRO A 1348 -15.95 22.69 27.58
N LEU A 1349 -16.10 23.45 26.50
CA LEU A 1349 -16.68 22.99 25.23
C LEU A 1349 -15.53 22.58 24.31
N GLU A 1350 -15.28 21.29 24.11
CA GLU A 1350 -14.20 20.77 23.24
C GLU A 1350 -14.74 20.24 21.92
N GLY A 1351 -13.86 20.19 20.93
CA GLY A 1351 -14.14 19.61 19.62
C GLY A 1351 -15.06 20.47 18.74
N ILE A 1352 -15.11 21.79 18.97
CA ILE A 1352 -15.86 22.70 18.11
C ILE A 1352 -15.15 22.78 16.76
N SER A 1353 -15.65 22.02 15.78
CA SER A 1353 -15.17 22.02 14.40
C SER A 1353 -15.63 23.27 13.68
N VAL A 1354 -14.71 24.12 13.23
CA VAL A 1354 -15.00 25.30 12.41
C VAL A 1354 -14.72 24.96 10.96
N GLU A 1355 -15.79 24.84 10.17
CA GLU A 1355 -15.71 24.55 8.74
C GLU A 1355 -15.42 25.83 7.93
N LEU A 1356 -14.43 25.74 7.04
CA LEU A 1356 -14.08 26.78 6.07
C LEU A 1356 -14.29 26.28 4.65
N GLU A 1357 -14.92 27.12 3.82
CA GLU A 1357 -15.16 26.83 2.42
C GLU A 1357 -14.46 27.88 1.58
N VAL A 1358 -13.57 27.42 0.68
CA VAL A 1358 -12.70 28.26 -0.12
C VAL A 1358 -13.40 28.55 -1.44
N LEU A 1359 -13.91 29.77 -1.58
CA LEU A 1359 -14.58 30.24 -2.80
C LEU A 1359 -13.51 30.71 -3.80
N PRO A 1360 -13.65 30.40 -5.10
CA PRO A 1360 -12.73 30.93 -6.11
C PRO A 1360 -12.82 32.45 -6.16
N THR A 1361 -11.68 33.13 -6.33
CA THR A 1361 -11.60 34.60 -6.37
C THR A 1361 -12.35 35.22 -7.57
N VAL A 1362 -12.72 34.41 -8.55
CA VAL A 1362 -13.34 34.82 -9.81
C VAL A 1362 -14.54 33.91 -10.09
N ILE A 1363 -15.65 34.47 -10.57
CA ILE A 1363 -16.82 33.68 -10.98
C ILE A 1363 -16.43 32.84 -12.21
N PRO A 1364 -16.48 31.50 -12.14
CA PRO A 1364 -16.07 30.64 -13.24
C PRO A 1364 -17.18 30.55 -14.28
N LEU A 1365 -17.10 31.42 -15.30
CA LEU A 1365 -18.03 31.49 -16.42
C LEU A 1365 -17.44 30.72 -17.61
N ASP A 1366 -18.03 29.58 -17.95
CA ASP A 1366 -17.68 28.74 -19.09
C ASP A 1366 -18.62 29.01 -20.28
N VAL A 1367 -18.05 29.12 -21.48
CA VAL A 1367 -18.82 29.40 -22.70
C VAL A 1367 -18.38 28.51 -23.86
N GLN A 1368 -19.32 28.21 -24.76
CA GLN A 1368 -19.08 27.42 -25.97
C GLN A 1368 -19.41 28.22 -27.23
N ASN A 1369 -18.46 28.26 -28.17
CA ASN A 1369 -18.65 28.88 -29.49
C ASN A 1369 -19.73 28.13 -30.29
N PHE A 1370 -20.45 28.85 -31.15
CA PHE A 1370 -21.52 28.26 -31.96
C PHE A 1370 -21.54 28.83 -33.38
N SER A 1371 -22.22 28.10 -34.28
CA SER A 1371 -22.34 28.46 -35.68
C SER A 1371 -23.78 28.87 -36.02
N VAL A 1372 -23.95 29.90 -36.86
CA VAL A 1372 -25.24 30.40 -37.33
C VAL A 1372 -25.15 30.70 -38.83
N PRO A 1373 -26.11 30.29 -39.67
CA PRO A 1373 -26.14 30.74 -41.07
C PRO A 1373 -26.34 32.26 -41.15
N GLU A 1374 -25.81 32.91 -42.19
CA GLU A 1374 -26.00 34.34 -42.40
C GLU A 1374 -27.49 34.74 -42.31
N GLY A 1375 -27.77 35.73 -41.45
CA GLY A 1375 -29.14 36.18 -41.13
C GLY A 1375 -29.93 35.26 -40.19
N GLY A 1376 -29.30 34.20 -39.66
CA GLY A 1376 -29.88 33.25 -38.74
C GLY A 1376 -29.89 33.69 -37.27
N THR A 1377 -30.44 32.84 -36.39
CA THR A 1377 -30.62 33.11 -34.96
C THR A 1377 -30.23 31.92 -34.08
N ARG A 1378 -29.79 32.18 -32.83
CA ARG A 1378 -29.40 31.15 -31.86
C ARG A 1378 -29.71 31.55 -30.41
N THR A 1379 -30.39 30.69 -29.65
CA THR A 1379 -30.67 30.90 -28.22
C THR A 1379 -29.44 30.60 -27.35
N LEU A 1380 -29.15 31.47 -26.37
CA LEU A 1380 -28.11 31.32 -25.35
C LEU A 1380 -28.70 30.61 -24.13
N ALA A 1381 -28.36 29.33 -23.95
CA ALA A 1381 -28.77 28.46 -22.85
C ALA A 1381 -27.68 27.43 -22.56
N PRO A 1382 -27.65 26.76 -21.39
CA PRO A 1382 -26.71 25.66 -21.15
C PRO A 1382 -26.87 24.56 -22.23
N PRO A 1383 -25.77 24.06 -22.81
CA PRO A 1383 -24.38 24.22 -22.38
C PRO A 1383 -23.61 25.40 -23.03
N LEU A 1384 -24.25 26.29 -23.80
CA LEU A 1384 -23.54 27.41 -24.45
C LEU A 1384 -22.95 28.41 -23.46
N VAL A 1385 -23.65 28.70 -22.36
CA VAL A 1385 -23.18 29.50 -21.23
C VAL A 1385 -23.40 28.66 -19.97
N GLN A 1386 -22.38 28.49 -19.13
CA GLN A 1386 -22.42 27.75 -17.85
C GLN A 1386 -21.62 28.49 -16.78
N ILE A 1387 -22.07 28.42 -15.53
CA ILE A 1387 -21.30 28.89 -14.36
C ILE A 1387 -20.97 27.64 -13.54
N THR A 1388 -19.69 27.31 -13.45
CA THR A 1388 -19.22 26.06 -12.84
C THR A 1388 -19.16 26.18 -11.30
N GLY A 1389 -19.70 25.19 -10.59
CA GLY A 1389 -19.74 25.17 -9.12
C GLY A 1389 -21.07 25.63 -8.51
N PRO A 1390 -21.44 25.08 -7.33
CA PRO A 1390 -22.82 25.15 -6.83
C PRO A 1390 -23.21 26.51 -6.24
N TYR A 1391 -22.25 27.34 -5.85
CA TYR A 1391 -22.51 28.54 -5.04
C TYR A 1391 -23.05 29.73 -5.86
N PHE A 1392 -22.32 30.17 -6.90
CA PHE A 1392 -22.69 31.37 -7.68
C PHE A 1392 -24.05 31.27 -8.39
N PRO A 1393 -24.45 30.13 -9.01
CA PRO A 1393 -25.76 30.02 -9.68
C PRO A 1393 -26.97 30.24 -8.75
N THR A 1394 -26.79 30.06 -7.44
CA THR A 1394 -27.85 30.28 -6.44
C THR A 1394 -28.05 31.76 -6.07
N LEU A 1395 -27.15 32.65 -6.49
CA LEU A 1395 -27.19 34.07 -6.13
C LEU A 1395 -28.26 34.81 -6.94
N PRO A 1396 -29.28 35.39 -6.27
CA PRO A 1396 -30.36 36.09 -6.97
C PRO A 1396 -29.88 37.35 -7.70
N GLY A 1397 -28.75 37.94 -7.30
CA GLY A 1397 -28.14 39.12 -7.92
C GLY A 1397 -27.12 38.84 -9.02
N LEU A 1398 -26.98 37.59 -9.50
CA LEU A 1398 -26.03 37.23 -10.55
C LEU A 1398 -26.51 37.71 -11.94
N VAL A 1399 -25.79 38.69 -12.50
CA VAL A 1399 -26.10 39.28 -13.81
C VAL A 1399 -24.94 39.11 -14.79
N LEU A 1400 -25.27 38.81 -16.04
CA LEU A 1400 -24.35 38.78 -17.18
C LEU A 1400 -24.38 40.13 -17.90
N GLN A 1401 -23.24 40.79 -17.98
CA GLN A 1401 -23.04 42.07 -18.63
C GLN A 1401 -22.33 41.87 -19.96
N VAL A 1402 -22.83 42.49 -21.02
CA VAL A 1402 -22.22 42.51 -22.35
C VAL A 1402 -21.25 43.70 -22.38
N LEU A 1403 -19.96 43.41 -22.27
CA LEU A 1403 -18.93 44.45 -22.31
C LEU A 1403 -18.67 44.93 -23.73
N GLU A 1404 -18.62 43.99 -24.67
CA GLU A 1404 -18.49 44.25 -26.10
C GLU A 1404 -19.66 43.58 -26.83
N PRO A 1405 -20.58 44.35 -27.43
CA PRO A 1405 -21.71 43.79 -28.16
C PRO A 1405 -21.26 43.19 -29.50
N PRO A 1406 -22.06 42.27 -30.08
CA PRO A 1406 -21.82 41.74 -31.43
C PRO A 1406 -21.71 42.87 -32.47
N GLN A 1407 -20.76 42.74 -33.41
CA GLN A 1407 -20.52 43.72 -34.48
C GLN A 1407 -21.43 43.47 -35.69
N HIS A 1408 -21.80 42.21 -35.93
CA HIS A 1408 -22.57 41.74 -37.09
C HIS A 1408 -23.87 41.05 -36.67
N GLY A 1409 -24.44 41.49 -35.55
CA GLY A 1409 -25.66 40.93 -34.98
C GLY A 1409 -26.14 41.67 -33.73
N ALA A 1410 -27.13 41.09 -33.05
CA ALA A 1410 -27.69 41.64 -31.82
C ALA A 1410 -28.11 40.52 -30.85
N LEU A 1411 -27.93 40.76 -29.55
CA LEU A 1411 -28.49 39.94 -28.49
C LEU A 1411 -29.88 40.48 -28.13
N GLN A 1412 -30.91 39.63 -28.17
CA GLN A 1412 -32.31 40.01 -27.99
C GLN A 1412 -33.01 39.09 -27.00
N LYS A 1413 -34.02 39.62 -26.30
CA LYS A 1413 -34.91 38.84 -25.42
C LYS A 1413 -36.15 38.42 -26.20
N GLU A 1414 -36.62 37.19 -26.00
CA GLU A 1414 -37.70 36.61 -26.80
C GLU A 1414 -38.97 37.47 -26.88
N ASP A 1415 -39.36 38.10 -25.76
CA ASP A 1415 -40.60 38.87 -25.60
C ASP A 1415 -40.51 40.37 -25.94
N HIS A 1416 -39.32 40.92 -26.22
CA HIS A 1416 -39.16 42.38 -26.41
C HIS A 1416 -38.45 42.71 -27.73
N SER A 1417 -39.24 43.16 -28.71
CA SER A 1417 -38.79 43.67 -30.01
C SER A 1417 -38.29 45.12 -29.95
N GLN A 1418 -37.45 45.48 -28.98
CA GLN A 1418 -36.77 46.77 -29.03
C GLN A 1418 -35.53 46.63 -29.92
N ASP A 1419 -35.34 47.56 -30.87
CA ASP A 1419 -34.30 47.56 -31.92
C ASP A 1419 -32.84 47.64 -31.40
N GLY A 1420 -32.58 47.38 -30.12
CA GLY A 1420 -31.26 47.46 -29.49
C GLY A 1420 -30.77 46.11 -28.95
N SER A 1421 -29.47 45.84 -29.15
CA SER A 1421 -28.79 44.70 -28.52
C SER A 1421 -28.79 44.86 -26.98
N LEU A 1422 -29.12 43.79 -26.26
CA LEU A 1422 -29.14 43.75 -24.80
C LEU A 1422 -27.73 44.01 -24.24
N SER A 1423 -27.61 44.94 -23.29
CA SER A 1423 -26.34 45.22 -22.60
C SER A 1423 -26.17 44.40 -21.32
N THR A 1424 -27.25 43.91 -20.71
CA THR A 1424 -27.23 43.13 -19.46
C THR A 1424 -28.45 42.23 -19.36
N PHE A 1425 -28.29 41.03 -18.80
CA PHE A 1425 -29.38 40.07 -18.51
C PHE A 1425 -29.01 39.19 -17.31
N SER A 1426 -29.98 38.56 -16.66
CA SER A 1426 -29.79 37.72 -15.47
C SER A 1426 -29.43 36.27 -15.82
N TRP A 1427 -28.77 35.56 -14.89
CA TRP A 1427 -28.50 34.12 -15.05
C TRP A 1427 -29.78 33.29 -15.22
N ARG A 1428 -30.83 33.64 -14.48
CA ARG A 1428 -32.16 32.99 -14.58
C ARG A 1428 -32.75 33.10 -15.99
N GLU A 1429 -32.57 34.22 -16.68
CA GLU A 1429 -33.05 34.38 -18.07
C GLU A 1429 -32.31 33.47 -19.06
N VAL A 1430 -31.06 33.10 -18.77
CA VAL A 1430 -30.29 32.11 -19.56
C VAL A 1430 -30.78 30.70 -19.28
N GLU A 1431 -31.04 30.35 -18.02
CA GLU A 1431 -31.62 29.05 -17.64
C GLU A 1431 -33.01 28.83 -18.25
N GLU A 1432 -33.82 29.90 -18.29
CA GLU A 1432 -35.15 29.90 -18.92
C GLU A 1432 -35.10 30.04 -20.45
N GLN A 1433 -33.90 30.08 -21.06
CA GLN A 1433 -33.67 30.12 -22.51
C GLN A 1433 -34.27 31.34 -23.22
N LEU A 1434 -34.35 32.49 -22.54
CA LEU A 1434 -35.04 33.69 -23.05
C LEU A 1434 -34.17 34.63 -23.90
N ILE A 1435 -32.84 34.41 -23.92
CA ILE A 1435 -31.86 35.28 -24.57
C ILE A 1435 -31.37 34.63 -25.86
N ARG A 1436 -31.35 35.36 -26.98
CA ARG A 1436 -30.89 34.86 -28.29
C ARG A 1436 -30.01 35.84 -29.04
N TYR A 1437 -29.08 35.32 -29.82
CA TYR A 1437 -28.29 36.04 -30.82
C TYR A 1437 -28.98 36.01 -32.19
N VAL A 1438 -28.90 37.13 -32.93
CA VAL A 1438 -29.46 37.32 -34.28
C VAL A 1438 -28.42 37.98 -35.16
N HIS A 1439 -28.02 37.35 -36.27
CA HIS A 1439 -27.05 37.92 -37.22
C HIS A 1439 -27.72 38.93 -38.17
N ASP A 1440 -26.99 39.97 -38.59
CA ASP A 1440 -27.53 41.11 -39.35
C ASP A 1440 -27.65 40.90 -40.88
N GLY A 1441 -27.02 39.85 -41.40
CA GLY A 1441 -27.01 39.50 -42.84
C GLY A 1441 -25.88 40.15 -43.63
N SER A 1442 -24.77 40.49 -42.97
CA SER A 1442 -23.53 40.91 -43.61
C SER A 1442 -22.60 39.72 -43.92
N GLU A 1443 -21.85 39.79 -45.03
CA GLU A 1443 -20.88 38.79 -45.51
C GLU A 1443 -19.62 38.67 -44.64
N THR A 1444 -19.83 38.39 -43.36
CA THR A 1444 -18.80 38.16 -42.37
C THR A 1444 -18.79 36.70 -42.01
N GLN A 1445 -17.59 36.13 -41.84
CA GLN A 1445 -17.43 34.72 -41.48
C GLN A 1445 -17.43 34.52 -39.97
N THR A 1446 -17.26 35.60 -39.21
CA THR A 1446 -17.16 35.58 -37.75
C THR A 1446 -17.78 36.83 -37.14
N ASP A 1447 -18.52 36.67 -36.04
CA ASP A 1447 -18.94 37.74 -35.14
C ASP A 1447 -18.54 37.37 -33.71
N ALA A 1448 -18.49 38.32 -32.79
CA ALA A 1448 -18.11 38.06 -31.41
C ALA A 1448 -18.71 39.05 -30.42
N PHE A 1449 -18.94 38.59 -29.19
CA PHE A 1449 -19.34 39.45 -28.07
C PHE A 1449 -18.69 38.97 -26.77
N VAL A 1450 -18.50 39.88 -25.81
CA VAL A 1450 -17.81 39.60 -24.54
C VAL A 1450 -18.79 39.68 -23.38
N LEU A 1451 -18.91 38.60 -22.61
CA LEU A 1451 -19.71 38.53 -21.38
C LEU A 1451 -18.84 38.62 -20.13
N LEU A 1452 -19.39 39.25 -19.11
CA LEU A 1452 -18.86 39.27 -17.75
C LEU A 1452 -20.00 38.96 -16.78
N ALA A 1453 -19.86 37.90 -15.97
CA ALA A 1453 -20.76 37.65 -14.86
C ALA A 1453 -20.38 38.56 -13.69
N ASN A 1454 -21.35 39.21 -13.08
CA ASN A 1454 -21.17 40.13 -11.96
C ASN A 1454 -22.12 39.76 -10.83
N ALA A 1455 -21.57 39.41 -9.68
CA ALA A 1455 -22.30 39.18 -8.44
C ALA A 1455 -22.04 40.37 -7.50
N SER A 1456 -22.83 41.43 -7.66
CA SER A 1456 -22.66 42.69 -6.94
C SER A 1456 -22.70 42.57 -5.42
N GLU A 1457 -23.41 41.56 -4.89
CA GLU A 1457 -23.56 41.29 -3.47
C GLU A 1457 -22.27 40.76 -2.79
N MET A 1458 -21.29 40.26 -3.56
CA MET A 1458 -19.97 39.84 -3.06
C MET A 1458 -18.80 40.64 -3.64
N ASP A 1459 -19.10 41.61 -4.51
CA ASP A 1459 -18.08 42.37 -5.24
C ASP A 1459 -17.11 41.45 -6.01
N ARG A 1460 -17.67 40.41 -6.64
CA ARG A 1460 -16.96 39.42 -7.45
C ARG A 1460 -17.48 39.42 -8.89
N GLN A 1461 -16.54 39.28 -9.83
CA GLN A 1461 -16.83 39.25 -11.27
C GLN A 1461 -16.12 38.03 -11.89
N SER A 1462 -16.64 37.55 -13.02
CA SER A 1462 -15.89 36.61 -13.86
C SER A 1462 -14.77 37.35 -14.59
N GLN A 1463 -13.81 36.60 -15.13
CA GLN A 1463 -13.03 37.13 -16.25
C GLN A 1463 -13.98 37.45 -17.42
N PRO A 1464 -13.72 38.48 -18.23
CA PRO A 1464 -14.41 38.69 -19.49
C PRO A 1464 -14.21 37.49 -20.41
N VAL A 1465 -15.30 36.89 -20.90
CA VAL A 1465 -15.24 35.72 -21.79
C VAL A 1465 -15.90 36.05 -23.12
N ALA A 1466 -15.15 35.88 -24.21
CA ALA A 1466 -15.60 36.17 -25.56
C ALA A 1466 -16.29 34.94 -26.18
N PHE A 1467 -17.50 35.12 -26.71
CA PHE A 1467 -18.12 34.20 -27.65
C PHE A 1467 -17.60 34.48 -29.05
N THR A 1468 -17.05 33.47 -29.72
CA THR A 1468 -16.81 33.53 -31.16
C THR A 1468 -17.95 32.81 -31.87
N ILE A 1469 -18.61 33.52 -32.77
CA ILE A 1469 -19.71 33.00 -33.58
C ILE A 1469 -19.17 32.75 -34.98
N THR A 1470 -19.34 31.54 -35.50
CA THR A 1470 -18.97 31.20 -36.89
C THR A 1470 -20.19 31.37 -37.79
N ILE A 1471 -20.11 32.27 -38.76
CA ILE A 1471 -21.20 32.53 -39.68
C ILE A 1471 -21.03 31.61 -40.89
N LEU A 1472 -22.06 30.82 -41.20
CA LEU A 1472 -22.07 29.98 -42.41
C LEU A 1472 -22.55 30.84 -43.59
N PRO A 1473 -21.70 31.11 -44.59
CA PRO A 1473 -22.02 32.01 -45.71
C PRO A 1473 -23.13 31.45 -46.59
N VAL A 1474 -23.91 32.34 -47.22
CA VAL A 1474 -25.01 32.02 -48.13
C VAL A 1474 -24.70 32.64 -49.50
N ASN A 1475 -24.66 31.86 -50.59
CA ASN A 1475 -24.26 32.35 -51.93
C ASN A 1475 -25.23 33.42 -52.49
N ASP A 1476 -24.94 34.69 -52.23
CA ASP A 1476 -25.69 35.86 -52.71
C ASP A 1476 -24.81 37.01 -53.27
N GLN A 1477 -23.48 36.86 -53.23
CA GLN A 1477 -22.46 37.77 -53.77
C GLN A 1477 -21.90 37.31 -55.14
N PRO A 1478 -21.56 38.23 -56.06
CA PRO A 1478 -20.94 37.87 -57.34
C PRO A 1478 -19.39 37.80 -57.30
N PRO A 1479 -18.75 36.90 -58.09
CA PRO A 1479 -17.30 36.67 -58.06
C PRO A 1479 -16.47 37.78 -58.70
N VAL A 1480 -15.25 38.00 -58.18
CA VAL A 1480 -14.34 39.11 -58.57
C VAL A 1480 -12.97 38.62 -59.03
N LEU A 1481 -12.47 39.14 -60.15
CA LEU A 1481 -11.11 38.85 -60.65
C LEU A 1481 -10.06 39.71 -59.93
N THR A 1482 -9.10 39.09 -59.26
CA THR A 1482 -8.06 39.80 -58.47
C THR A 1482 -6.72 39.91 -59.19
N THR A 1483 -6.36 38.93 -60.02
CA THR A 1483 -5.00 38.87 -60.62
C THR A 1483 -5.08 38.49 -62.10
N ASN A 1484 -4.37 39.23 -62.97
CA ASN A 1484 -4.31 38.99 -64.42
C ASN A 1484 -3.05 39.63 -65.05
N THR A 1485 -1.86 39.08 -64.77
CA THR A 1485 -0.57 39.69 -65.16
C THR A 1485 0.00 39.17 -66.49
N GLY A 1486 -0.49 38.05 -67.00
CA GLY A 1486 0.05 37.38 -68.19
C GLY A 1486 1.30 36.50 -67.92
N LEU A 1487 1.83 35.90 -68.98
CA LEU A 1487 2.80 34.78 -68.93
C LEU A 1487 4.00 34.99 -69.88
N GLN A 1488 5.24 34.74 -69.42
CA GLN A 1488 6.46 34.77 -70.25
C GLN A 1488 7.18 33.41 -70.21
N ILE A 1489 7.60 32.91 -71.38
CA ILE A 1489 8.04 31.52 -71.60
C ILE A 1489 9.18 31.43 -72.64
N TRP A 1490 9.63 30.21 -72.96
CA TRP A 1490 10.60 29.94 -74.02
C TRP A 1490 9.90 29.48 -75.29
N GLU A 1491 10.50 29.72 -76.46
CA GLU A 1491 9.92 29.35 -77.75
C GLU A 1491 9.61 27.85 -77.81
N GLY A 1492 8.32 27.52 -77.96
CA GLY A 1492 7.84 26.13 -78.03
C GLY A 1492 7.63 25.44 -76.69
N ALA A 1493 7.74 26.15 -75.56
CA ALA A 1493 7.53 25.59 -74.24
C ALA A 1493 6.05 25.30 -73.94
N ILE A 1494 5.83 24.29 -73.09
CA ILE A 1494 4.55 23.98 -72.45
C ILE A 1494 4.75 24.23 -70.96
N VAL A 1495 3.99 25.16 -70.37
CA VAL A 1495 4.14 25.54 -68.96
C VAL A 1495 2.79 25.61 -68.26
N PRO A 1496 2.70 25.32 -66.96
CA PRO A 1496 1.52 25.64 -66.17
C PRO A 1496 1.30 27.16 -66.10
N ILE A 1497 0.03 27.59 -66.09
CA ILE A 1497 -0.33 28.97 -65.78
C ILE A 1497 -0.28 29.09 -64.25
N PRO A 1498 0.62 29.92 -63.69
CA PRO A 1498 0.73 30.05 -62.24
C PRO A 1498 -0.40 30.92 -61.66
N PRO A 1499 -0.84 30.67 -60.41
CA PRO A 1499 -1.90 31.43 -59.75
C PRO A 1499 -1.53 32.89 -59.51
N GLU A 1500 -0.24 33.22 -59.43
CA GLU A 1500 0.20 34.62 -59.39
C GLU A 1500 -0.07 35.37 -60.71
N ALA A 1501 -0.33 34.65 -61.81
CA ALA A 1501 -0.62 35.26 -63.10
C ALA A 1501 -2.12 35.45 -63.35
N LEU A 1502 -2.99 34.54 -62.86
CA LEU A 1502 -4.43 34.57 -63.09
C LEU A 1502 -5.18 34.05 -61.84
N ARG A 1503 -5.99 34.90 -61.20
CA ARG A 1503 -6.74 34.55 -59.98
C ARG A 1503 -8.05 35.31 -59.84
N GLY A 1504 -9.08 34.61 -59.38
CA GLY A 1504 -10.42 35.09 -59.08
C GLY A 1504 -10.82 34.62 -57.69
N THR A 1505 -11.63 35.42 -57.01
CA THR A 1505 -12.03 35.23 -55.61
C THR A 1505 -13.48 35.63 -55.45
N ASP A 1506 -14.17 34.96 -54.54
CA ASP A 1506 -15.54 35.24 -54.12
C ASP A 1506 -15.62 34.96 -52.61
N ASN A 1507 -16.38 35.75 -51.85
CA ASN A 1507 -16.34 35.63 -50.38
C ASN A 1507 -17.25 34.52 -49.84
N ASP A 1508 -18.28 34.15 -50.60
CA ASP A 1508 -19.30 33.15 -50.24
C ASP A 1508 -19.16 31.82 -51.02
N SER A 1509 -18.30 31.77 -52.05
CA SER A 1509 -18.13 30.65 -52.98
C SER A 1509 -16.66 30.21 -53.11
N GLY A 1510 -16.41 28.89 -53.00
CA GLY A 1510 -15.06 28.32 -52.95
C GLY A 1510 -14.35 28.26 -54.31
N PRO A 1511 -13.01 28.05 -54.35
CA PRO A 1511 -12.24 28.02 -55.60
C PRO A 1511 -12.62 26.84 -56.53
N GLU A 1512 -13.29 25.82 -56.02
CA GLU A 1512 -13.85 24.70 -56.78
C GLU A 1512 -15.04 25.15 -57.64
N ASP A 1513 -15.83 26.10 -57.12
CA ASP A 1513 -17.09 26.60 -57.71
C ASP A 1513 -16.82 27.76 -58.69
N LEU A 1514 -15.66 28.39 -58.58
CA LEU A 1514 -15.20 29.46 -59.47
C LEU A 1514 -14.69 28.91 -60.81
N VAL A 1515 -15.53 28.96 -61.84
CA VAL A 1515 -15.27 28.43 -63.18
C VAL A 1515 -14.88 29.54 -64.17
N TYR A 1516 -13.70 29.40 -64.76
CA TYR A 1516 -13.24 30.14 -65.93
C TYR A 1516 -13.76 29.51 -67.21
N THR A 1517 -14.34 30.30 -68.10
CA THR A 1517 -14.77 29.88 -69.44
C THR A 1517 -14.00 30.70 -70.48
N ILE A 1518 -13.20 30.04 -71.33
CA ILE A 1518 -12.21 30.70 -72.20
C ILE A 1518 -12.53 30.64 -73.70
N GLU A 1519 -12.09 31.66 -74.45
CA GLU A 1519 -11.97 31.64 -75.91
C GLU A 1519 -10.62 31.04 -76.37
N GLN A 1520 -10.53 30.60 -77.63
CA GLN A 1520 -9.32 29.95 -78.14
C GLN A 1520 -8.10 30.91 -78.16
N PRO A 1521 -6.94 30.52 -77.60
CA PRO A 1521 -5.77 31.41 -77.52
C PRO A 1521 -5.12 31.71 -78.89
N SER A 1522 -4.60 32.92 -79.05
CA SER A 1522 -4.04 33.41 -80.33
C SER A 1522 -2.62 32.93 -80.64
N ASN A 1523 -1.85 32.46 -79.65
CA ASN A 1523 -0.47 31.98 -79.79
C ASN A 1523 -0.19 30.67 -79.03
N GLY A 1524 -1.21 29.85 -78.89
CA GLY A 1524 -1.07 28.57 -78.20
C GLY A 1524 -2.41 27.89 -77.98
N ARG A 1525 -2.41 26.99 -77.00
CA ARG A 1525 -3.60 26.25 -76.55
C ARG A 1525 -3.52 26.01 -75.05
N ILE A 1526 -4.68 25.87 -74.42
CA ILE A 1526 -4.81 25.51 -73.01
C ILE A 1526 -5.25 24.05 -72.89
N ALA A 1527 -4.61 23.31 -72.00
CA ALA A 1527 -4.90 21.91 -71.73
C ALA A 1527 -4.77 21.61 -70.23
N LEU A 1528 -5.42 20.55 -69.76
CA LEU A 1528 -5.20 20.03 -68.41
C LEU A 1528 -4.04 19.04 -68.43
N ARG A 1529 -3.24 19.01 -67.36
CA ARG A 1529 -2.07 18.14 -67.22
C ARG A 1529 -2.35 16.64 -67.44
N VAL A 1530 -3.57 16.19 -67.15
CA VAL A 1530 -4.03 14.80 -67.35
C VAL A 1530 -4.22 14.45 -68.82
N ALA A 1531 -4.50 15.44 -69.68
CA ALA A 1531 -4.74 15.28 -71.11
C ALA A 1531 -4.08 16.44 -71.90
N PRO A 1532 -2.74 16.51 -71.96
CA PRO A 1532 -2.00 17.68 -72.48
C PRO A 1532 -2.18 17.92 -74.00
N ASP A 1533 -2.69 16.94 -74.73
CA ASP A 1533 -3.03 17.05 -76.15
C ASP A 1533 -4.49 17.43 -76.42
N THR A 1534 -5.31 17.47 -75.38
CA THR A 1534 -6.73 17.82 -75.46
C THR A 1534 -6.91 19.28 -75.07
N GLU A 1535 -7.44 20.09 -75.99
CA GLU A 1535 -7.75 21.49 -75.71
C GLU A 1535 -8.97 21.57 -74.77
N VAL A 1536 -8.87 22.44 -73.76
CA VAL A 1536 -9.90 22.62 -72.73
C VAL A 1536 -10.42 24.05 -72.80
N HIS A 1537 -11.75 24.22 -72.74
CA HIS A 1537 -12.41 25.53 -72.81
C HIS A 1537 -12.93 26.04 -71.45
N ARG A 1538 -12.90 25.21 -70.40
CA ARG A 1538 -13.33 25.57 -69.05
C ARG A 1538 -12.43 24.94 -67.99
N PHE A 1539 -12.10 25.67 -66.94
CA PHE A 1539 -11.35 25.17 -65.80
C PHE A 1539 -11.72 25.94 -64.53
N THR A 1540 -11.47 25.38 -63.34
CA THR A 1540 -11.79 26.02 -62.05
C THR A 1540 -10.59 26.77 -61.47
N GLN A 1541 -10.83 27.69 -60.51
CA GLN A 1541 -9.75 28.33 -59.76
C GLN A 1541 -8.90 27.28 -59.02
N ALA A 1542 -9.51 26.26 -58.42
CA ALA A 1542 -8.78 25.18 -57.75
C ALA A 1542 -7.87 24.37 -58.68
N GLN A 1543 -8.29 24.14 -59.94
CA GLN A 1543 -7.43 23.51 -60.95
C GLN A 1543 -6.22 24.38 -61.32
N LEU A 1544 -6.37 25.70 -61.25
CA LEU A 1544 -5.28 26.65 -61.50
C LEU A 1544 -4.33 26.72 -60.29
N ASP A 1545 -4.87 26.80 -59.08
CA ASP A 1545 -4.11 26.80 -57.81
C ASP A 1545 -3.30 25.51 -57.64
N SER A 1546 -3.82 24.38 -58.10
CA SER A 1546 -3.11 23.09 -58.15
C SER A 1546 -2.13 22.94 -59.33
N GLY A 1547 -1.98 23.97 -60.17
CA GLY A 1547 -1.08 24.02 -61.32
C GLY A 1547 -1.45 23.07 -62.45
N LEU A 1548 -2.68 22.55 -62.49
CA LEU A 1548 -3.10 21.55 -63.48
C LEU A 1548 -3.38 22.15 -64.87
N VAL A 1549 -3.58 23.47 -64.95
CA VAL A 1549 -3.87 24.20 -66.19
C VAL A 1549 -2.55 24.55 -66.91
N LEU A 1550 -2.35 24.00 -68.11
CA LEU A 1550 -1.15 24.18 -68.92
C LEU A 1550 -1.43 25.08 -70.13
N PHE A 1551 -0.49 25.97 -70.43
CA PHE A 1551 -0.40 26.72 -71.69
C PHE A 1551 0.72 26.16 -72.58
N SER A 1552 0.38 25.75 -73.79
CA SER A 1552 1.31 25.25 -74.79
C SER A 1552 1.52 26.28 -75.89
N HIS A 1553 2.71 26.87 -75.99
CA HIS A 1553 3.02 27.91 -76.96
C HIS A 1553 3.21 27.36 -78.38
N ARG A 1554 2.41 27.88 -79.32
CA ARG A 1554 2.53 27.58 -80.75
C ARG A 1554 2.27 28.85 -81.55
N GLY A 1555 3.20 29.19 -82.43
CA GLY A 1555 3.07 30.34 -83.32
C GLY A 1555 3.85 31.55 -82.83
N ALA A 1556 3.23 32.73 -82.91
CA ALA A 1556 3.89 34.00 -82.67
C ALA A 1556 4.41 34.12 -81.23
N LEU A 1557 5.58 34.74 -81.07
CA LEU A 1557 6.23 34.93 -79.77
C LEU A 1557 5.43 35.85 -78.82
N GLU A 1558 4.31 36.45 -79.24
CA GLU A 1558 3.39 37.23 -78.40
C GLU A 1558 1.92 36.96 -78.80
N GLY A 1559 1.01 36.83 -77.82
CA GLY A 1559 -0.44 36.58 -78.00
C GLY A 1559 -1.22 36.44 -76.67
N GLY A 1560 -2.42 35.82 -76.65
CA GLY A 1560 -3.27 35.66 -75.45
C GLY A 1560 -4.67 35.04 -75.68
N PHE A 1561 -5.58 35.06 -74.69
CA PHE A 1561 -6.98 34.56 -74.78
C PHE A 1561 -7.98 35.38 -73.94
N HIS A 1562 -9.27 35.43 -74.33
CA HIS A 1562 -10.36 36.02 -73.53
C HIS A 1562 -11.04 34.99 -72.62
N PHE A 1563 -11.65 35.43 -71.51
CA PHE A 1563 -12.39 34.55 -70.59
C PHE A 1563 -13.43 35.26 -69.72
N ASP A 1564 -14.44 34.52 -69.26
CA ASP A 1564 -15.44 34.92 -68.24
C ASP A 1564 -15.27 34.07 -66.96
N LEU A 1565 -15.58 34.63 -65.78
CA LEU A 1565 -15.50 33.95 -64.47
C LEU A 1565 -16.87 33.93 -63.78
N SER A 1566 -17.32 32.75 -63.32
CA SER A 1566 -18.62 32.53 -62.66
C SER A 1566 -18.51 31.56 -61.48
N ASP A 1567 -19.33 31.75 -60.44
CA ASP A 1567 -19.54 30.92 -59.24
C ASP A 1567 -20.72 29.93 -59.39
N GLY A 1568 -21.42 29.94 -60.53
CA GLY A 1568 -22.62 29.14 -60.80
C GLY A 1568 -23.96 29.88 -60.65
N ALA A 1569 -24.04 30.99 -59.91
CA ALA A 1569 -25.24 31.82 -59.74
C ALA A 1569 -25.08 33.21 -60.39
N HIS A 1570 -23.87 33.76 -60.32
CA HIS A 1570 -23.44 35.07 -60.76
C HIS A 1570 -22.23 34.96 -61.72
N THR A 1571 -22.03 35.95 -62.60
CA THR A 1571 -20.96 35.93 -63.62
C THR A 1571 -20.34 37.31 -63.79
N SER A 1572 -19.01 37.37 -63.75
CA SER A 1572 -18.20 38.58 -63.96
C SER A 1572 -18.13 39.00 -65.44
N PRO A 1573 -17.85 40.28 -65.74
CA PRO A 1573 -17.68 40.76 -67.12
C PRO A 1573 -16.36 40.30 -67.76
N GLY A 1574 -16.37 39.92 -69.04
CA GLY A 1574 -15.23 39.28 -69.71
C GLY A 1574 -13.87 40.01 -69.70
N HIS A 1575 -12.80 39.21 -69.68
CA HIS A 1575 -11.40 39.57 -69.42
C HIS A 1575 -10.43 38.99 -70.48
N PHE A 1576 -9.15 39.41 -70.52
CA PHE A 1576 -8.12 38.92 -71.46
C PHE A 1576 -6.76 38.64 -70.79
N PHE A 1577 -6.11 37.53 -71.12
CA PHE A 1577 -4.83 37.07 -70.57
C PHE A 1577 -3.71 36.99 -71.64
N ARG A 1578 -2.50 37.56 -71.38
CA ARG A 1578 -1.38 37.74 -72.37
C ARG A 1578 -0.22 36.73 -72.20
N VAL A 1579 0.47 36.29 -73.29
CA VAL A 1579 1.59 35.32 -73.29
C VAL A 1579 2.78 35.67 -74.25
N VAL A 1580 4.09 35.49 -73.87
CA VAL A 1580 5.34 35.91 -74.63
C VAL A 1580 6.54 34.89 -74.62
N ALA A 1581 7.40 34.69 -75.67
CA ALA A 1581 8.48 33.63 -75.76
C ALA A 1581 9.99 33.96 -76.20
N GLN A 1582 11.09 33.24 -75.77
CA GLN A 1582 12.60 33.49 -75.96
C GLN A 1582 13.61 32.25 -76.31
N LYS A 1583 15.01 32.35 -76.45
CA LYS A 1583 16.09 31.34 -76.99
C LYS A 1583 17.42 30.91 -76.12
N GLN A 1584 18.31 29.90 -76.48
CA GLN A 1584 19.15 28.85 -75.66
C GLN A 1584 20.80 28.68 -75.63
N ALA A 1585 21.47 27.81 -74.75
CA ALA A 1585 22.98 27.65 -74.36
C ALA A 1585 23.72 26.19 -74.28
N LEU A 1586 25.01 25.94 -73.73
CA LEU A 1586 25.89 24.65 -73.80
C LEU A 1586 26.85 24.19 -72.58
N LEU A 1587 27.22 22.86 -72.41
CA LEU A 1587 27.93 22.16 -71.24
C LEU A 1587 29.16 21.19 -71.53
N SER A 1588 30.02 20.87 -70.52
CA SER A 1588 31.21 19.93 -70.55
C SER A 1588 31.51 19.12 -69.24
N LEU A 1589 32.23 17.97 -69.32
CA LEU A 1589 32.56 17.05 -68.18
C LEU A 1589 33.98 16.42 -68.22
N GLU A 1590 34.77 16.56 -67.15
CA GLU A 1590 36.14 16.05 -66.95
C GLU A 1590 36.26 15.10 -65.70
N GLY A 1591 37.40 14.40 -65.50
CA GLY A 1591 37.66 13.46 -64.36
C GLY A 1591 38.06 12.02 -64.76
N THR A 1592 38.55 11.19 -63.80
CA THR A 1592 39.07 9.83 -64.06
C THR A 1592 37.99 8.79 -64.36
N ARG A 1593 36.75 9.03 -63.92
CA ARG A 1593 35.57 8.16 -64.12
C ARG A 1593 35.77 6.71 -63.68
N LYS A 1594 36.58 6.49 -62.63
CA LYS A 1594 36.80 5.18 -62.00
C LYS A 1594 36.78 5.29 -60.47
N LEU A 1595 36.20 4.29 -59.79
CA LEU A 1595 36.14 4.16 -58.34
C LEU A 1595 36.52 2.73 -57.91
N THR A 1596 37.37 2.57 -56.90
CA THR A 1596 37.73 1.25 -56.34
C THR A 1596 37.24 1.16 -54.89
N VAL A 1597 36.48 0.11 -54.56
CA VAL A 1597 35.71 -0.03 -53.32
C VAL A 1597 35.99 -1.39 -52.67
N CYS A 1598 35.97 -1.44 -51.34
CA CYS A 1598 36.05 -2.68 -50.57
C CYS A 1598 34.65 -3.33 -50.42
N PRO A 1599 34.50 -4.67 -50.40
CA PRO A 1599 33.21 -5.31 -50.14
C PRO A 1599 32.57 -4.84 -48.81
N GLU A 1600 31.27 -4.54 -48.82
CA GLU A 1600 30.47 -4.05 -47.69
C GLU A 1600 30.98 -2.72 -47.10
N SER A 1601 31.72 -1.94 -47.88
CA SER A 1601 32.19 -0.61 -47.46
C SER A 1601 31.43 0.53 -48.13
N VAL A 1602 31.48 1.69 -47.47
CA VAL A 1602 30.92 2.95 -47.95
C VAL A 1602 32.07 3.89 -48.34
N GLN A 1603 32.09 4.38 -49.59
CA GLN A 1603 33.19 5.18 -50.15
C GLN A 1603 32.68 6.50 -50.79
N PRO A 1604 33.20 7.68 -50.41
CA PRO A 1604 32.80 8.96 -51.00
C PRO A 1604 33.29 9.16 -52.44
N LEU A 1605 32.42 9.74 -53.27
CA LEU A 1605 32.74 10.25 -54.60
C LEU A 1605 33.47 11.58 -54.48
N SER A 1606 34.57 11.75 -55.22
CA SER A 1606 35.39 12.96 -55.19
C SER A 1606 35.45 13.66 -56.54
N SER A 1607 35.92 14.90 -56.56
CA SER A 1607 36.18 15.65 -57.79
C SER A 1607 37.23 14.99 -58.70
N GLN A 1608 38.05 14.08 -58.18
CA GLN A 1608 38.98 13.28 -59.00
C GLN A 1608 38.24 12.23 -59.85
N SER A 1609 37.11 11.74 -59.38
CA SER A 1609 36.25 10.82 -60.12
C SER A 1609 35.32 11.54 -61.11
N LEU A 1610 34.76 12.71 -60.75
CA LEU A 1610 33.76 13.45 -61.53
C LEU A 1610 33.88 14.99 -61.36
N SER A 1611 34.07 15.73 -62.46
CA SER A 1611 34.11 17.21 -62.48
C SER A 1611 33.43 17.85 -63.69
N ALA A 1612 32.29 18.52 -63.52
CA ALA A 1612 31.52 19.22 -64.56
C ALA A 1612 31.83 20.72 -64.69
N SER A 1613 31.59 21.29 -65.89
CA SER A 1613 31.73 22.73 -66.21
C SER A 1613 30.78 23.20 -67.34
N SER A 1614 30.49 24.51 -67.44
CA SER A 1614 29.64 25.09 -68.51
C SER A 1614 30.33 26.20 -69.31
N SER A 1615 29.88 26.43 -70.55
CA SER A 1615 30.44 27.48 -71.43
C SER A 1615 30.18 28.92 -70.95
N THR A 1616 29.19 29.13 -70.08
CA THR A 1616 28.87 30.44 -69.47
C THR A 1616 29.47 30.60 -68.07
N GLY A 1617 30.27 29.63 -67.59
CA GLY A 1617 30.84 29.68 -66.25
C GLY A 1617 29.81 29.51 -65.13
N ALA A 1618 28.85 28.59 -65.31
CA ALA A 1618 27.82 28.30 -64.32
C ALA A 1618 28.42 27.79 -63.00
N ASP A 1619 27.85 28.27 -61.89
CA ASP A 1619 28.16 27.86 -60.52
C ASP A 1619 28.08 26.32 -60.38
N PRO A 1620 29.05 25.65 -59.73
CA PRO A 1620 29.00 24.22 -59.42
C PRO A 1620 27.71 23.76 -58.72
N ARG A 1621 27.01 24.64 -58.00
CA ARG A 1621 25.69 24.37 -57.39
C ARG A 1621 24.57 24.17 -58.42
N HIS A 1622 24.74 24.68 -59.64
CA HIS A 1622 23.77 24.58 -60.73
C HIS A 1622 24.11 23.49 -61.75
N LEU A 1623 25.23 22.79 -61.59
CA LEU A 1623 25.63 21.66 -62.44
C LEU A 1623 25.12 20.36 -61.80
N LEU A 1624 23.99 19.87 -62.30
CA LEU A 1624 23.24 18.76 -61.71
C LEU A 1624 23.59 17.44 -62.41
N TYR A 1625 23.95 16.43 -61.62
CA TYR A 1625 24.03 15.04 -62.06
C TYR A 1625 22.72 14.33 -61.75
N ARG A 1626 22.15 13.64 -62.74
CA ARG A 1626 21.01 12.74 -62.58
C ARG A 1626 21.44 11.29 -62.83
N VAL A 1627 21.11 10.39 -61.92
CA VAL A 1627 21.41 8.95 -62.05
C VAL A 1627 20.40 8.33 -63.02
N VAL A 1628 20.85 8.00 -64.23
CA VAL A 1628 20.02 7.36 -65.27
C VAL A 1628 19.99 5.85 -65.13
N ARG A 1629 21.13 5.28 -64.72
CA ARG A 1629 21.26 3.85 -64.42
C ARG A 1629 22.03 3.71 -63.11
N GLY A 1630 21.33 3.27 -62.08
CA GLY A 1630 21.92 3.02 -60.77
C GLY A 1630 22.93 1.86 -60.80
N PRO A 1631 23.82 1.81 -59.80
CA PRO A 1631 24.72 0.68 -59.61
C PRO A 1631 23.95 -0.64 -59.43
N GLN A 1632 24.54 -1.74 -59.87
CA GLN A 1632 23.98 -3.10 -59.78
C GLN A 1632 24.49 -3.87 -58.57
N LEU A 1633 25.61 -3.45 -57.99
CA LEU A 1633 26.27 -4.09 -56.85
C LEU A 1633 26.33 -3.14 -55.64
N GLY A 1634 25.39 -2.22 -55.51
CA GLY A 1634 25.38 -1.24 -54.43
C GLY A 1634 24.36 -0.13 -54.63
N ARG A 1635 24.44 0.90 -53.79
CA ARG A 1635 23.57 2.09 -53.82
C ARG A 1635 24.35 3.38 -53.54
N LEU A 1636 23.77 4.52 -53.91
CA LEU A 1636 24.30 5.86 -53.64
C LEU A 1636 23.52 6.52 -52.50
N LEU A 1637 24.23 7.18 -51.57
CA LEU A 1637 23.70 7.79 -50.35
C LEU A 1637 24.22 9.23 -50.17
N HIS A 1638 23.46 10.08 -49.49
CA HIS A 1638 23.88 11.44 -49.11
C HIS A 1638 24.33 11.45 -47.64
N ALA A 1639 25.52 11.98 -47.35
CA ALA A 1639 26.12 11.94 -46.01
C ALA A 1639 25.30 12.64 -44.91
N GLN A 1640 24.45 13.61 -45.28
CA GLN A 1640 23.65 14.42 -44.35
C GLN A 1640 22.15 14.07 -44.35
N GLN A 1641 21.67 13.29 -45.32
CA GLN A 1641 20.24 13.05 -45.52
C GLN A 1641 19.96 11.57 -45.18
N GLY A 1642 19.57 11.34 -43.93
CA GLY A 1642 19.64 10.04 -43.25
C GLY A 1642 18.39 9.16 -43.30
N SER A 1643 17.62 9.10 -44.39
CA SER A 1643 16.56 8.09 -44.54
C SER A 1643 17.04 6.94 -45.45
N ALA A 1644 16.97 5.71 -44.95
CA ALA A 1644 17.56 4.53 -45.56
C ALA A 1644 16.83 3.99 -46.82
N GLU A 1645 15.72 4.61 -47.24
CA GLU A 1645 14.88 4.10 -48.33
C GLU A 1645 14.88 4.93 -49.62
N GLU A 1646 15.37 6.18 -49.61
CA GLU A 1646 15.35 7.02 -50.81
C GLU A 1646 16.61 6.80 -51.68
N VAL A 1647 16.44 6.09 -52.81
CA VAL A 1647 17.48 5.92 -53.83
C VAL A 1647 17.87 7.29 -54.37
N LEU A 1648 19.11 7.72 -54.11
CA LEU A 1648 19.60 9.04 -54.51
C LEU A 1648 19.52 9.26 -56.04
N VAL A 1649 18.55 10.08 -56.49
CA VAL A 1649 18.24 10.26 -57.92
C VAL A 1649 19.12 11.34 -58.58
N ASN A 1650 19.54 12.34 -57.82
CA ASN A 1650 20.19 13.55 -58.33
C ASN A 1650 21.08 14.21 -57.26
N PHE A 1651 22.20 14.80 -57.69
CA PHE A 1651 23.18 15.48 -56.84
C PHE A 1651 23.95 16.54 -57.62
N THR A 1652 24.55 17.52 -56.94
CA THR A 1652 25.26 18.64 -57.58
C THR A 1652 26.78 18.44 -57.65
N GLN A 1653 27.47 19.15 -58.55
CA GLN A 1653 28.93 19.18 -58.55
C GLN A 1653 29.49 19.74 -57.23
N ALA A 1654 28.78 20.65 -56.57
CA ALA A 1654 29.18 21.18 -55.26
C ALA A 1654 29.18 20.10 -54.17
N GLU A 1655 28.21 19.20 -54.16
CA GLU A 1655 28.15 18.07 -53.22
C GLU A 1655 29.25 17.03 -53.47
N VAL A 1656 29.57 16.76 -54.74
CA VAL A 1656 30.73 15.90 -55.09
C VAL A 1656 32.04 16.54 -54.65
N ASN A 1657 32.17 17.87 -54.79
CA ASN A 1657 33.35 18.60 -54.32
C ASN A 1657 33.48 18.58 -52.80
N ALA A 1658 32.35 18.59 -52.08
CA ALA A 1658 32.31 18.49 -50.63
C ALA A 1658 32.53 17.06 -50.10
N GLY A 1659 32.42 16.04 -50.97
CA GLY A 1659 32.51 14.64 -50.58
C GLY A 1659 31.25 14.09 -49.91
N ASN A 1660 30.09 14.74 -50.12
CA ASN A 1660 28.82 14.39 -49.47
C ASN A 1660 28.14 13.15 -50.08
N ILE A 1661 28.53 12.73 -51.29
CA ILE A 1661 27.89 11.62 -52.00
C ILE A 1661 28.71 10.34 -51.80
N LEU A 1662 28.08 9.30 -51.29
CA LEU A 1662 28.70 8.04 -50.85
C LEU A 1662 28.19 6.88 -51.71
N TYR A 1663 29.07 5.93 -52.06
CA TYR A 1663 28.70 4.63 -52.66
C TYR A 1663 28.82 3.53 -51.60
N GLU A 1664 27.74 2.80 -51.35
CA GLU A 1664 27.71 1.62 -50.47
C GLU A 1664 27.60 0.34 -51.30
N HIS A 1665 28.55 -0.58 -51.13
CA HIS A 1665 28.54 -1.87 -51.84
C HIS A 1665 27.62 -2.89 -51.15
N GLU A 1666 26.70 -3.48 -51.90
CA GLU A 1666 25.84 -4.58 -51.46
C GLU A 1666 26.41 -5.93 -51.93
N MET A 1667 26.58 -6.88 -51.02
CA MET A 1667 27.20 -8.17 -51.30
C MET A 1667 26.35 -9.05 -52.23
N SER A 1668 26.97 -9.54 -53.31
CA SER A 1668 26.35 -10.50 -54.23
C SER A 1668 26.04 -11.84 -53.55
N SER A 1669 25.04 -12.57 -54.07
CA SER A 1669 24.73 -13.94 -53.64
C SER A 1669 25.80 -14.96 -54.06
N GLU A 1670 26.58 -14.67 -55.11
CA GLU A 1670 27.68 -15.53 -55.58
C GLU A 1670 29.05 -15.08 -55.05
N PRO A 1671 29.89 -16.00 -54.51
CA PRO A 1671 31.24 -15.65 -54.03
C PRO A 1671 32.16 -15.15 -55.14
N PHE A 1672 32.81 -14.00 -54.92
CA PHE A 1672 33.77 -13.39 -55.85
C PHE A 1672 35.08 -12.98 -55.16
N TRP A 1673 36.12 -12.73 -55.95
CA TRP A 1673 37.37 -12.10 -55.49
C TRP A 1673 37.47 -10.64 -55.96
N GLU A 1674 37.08 -10.40 -57.21
CA GLU A 1674 36.90 -9.07 -57.83
C GLU A 1674 35.55 -9.02 -58.57
N ALA A 1675 34.81 -7.92 -58.42
CA ALA A 1675 33.56 -7.63 -59.11
C ALA A 1675 33.58 -6.21 -59.72
N HIS A 1676 32.82 -6.00 -60.79
CA HIS A 1676 32.78 -4.73 -61.53
C HIS A 1676 31.34 -4.25 -61.68
N ASP A 1677 31.13 -2.95 -61.45
CA ASP A 1677 29.84 -2.27 -61.52
C ASP A 1677 29.97 -0.95 -62.30
N THR A 1678 28.85 -0.34 -62.70
CA THR A 1678 28.81 0.91 -63.47
C THR A 1678 27.62 1.77 -63.10
N ILE A 1679 27.84 3.09 -63.04
CA ILE A 1679 26.80 4.09 -62.77
C ILE A 1679 26.64 4.98 -64.00
N GLY A 1680 25.43 5.06 -64.54
CA GLY A 1680 25.07 5.93 -65.67
C GLY A 1680 24.55 7.29 -65.19
N LEU A 1681 25.18 8.37 -65.63
CA LEU A 1681 24.91 9.74 -65.20
C LEU A 1681 24.51 10.63 -66.39
N LEU A 1682 23.61 11.58 -66.15
CA LEU A 1682 23.25 12.66 -67.07
C LEU A 1682 23.55 13.99 -66.40
N LEU A 1683 24.47 14.78 -66.97
CA LEU A 1683 24.82 16.12 -66.52
C LEU A 1683 23.90 17.15 -67.19
N SER A 1684 23.18 17.93 -66.39
CA SER A 1684 22.25 18.97 -66.85
C SER A 1684 22.50 20.32 -66.17
N SER A 1685 22.26 21.40 -66.92
CA SER A 1685 22.28 22.79 -66.46
C SER A 1685 21.50 23.62 -67.48
N PRO A 1686 20.16 23.68 -67.34
CA PRO A 1686 19.30 24.44 -68.25
C PRO A 1686 19.77 25.90 -68.38
N PRO A 1687 19.74 26.48 -69.60
CA PRO A 1687 19.07 25.95 -70.77
C PRO A 1687 20.02 25.15 -71.69
N ALA A 1688 21.15 24.64 -71.19
CA ALA A 1688 22.10 23.88 -71.99
C ALA A 1688 21.69 22.42 -72.22
N ARG A 1689 22.08 21.87 -73.38
CA ARG A 1689 21.83 20.45 -73.71
C ARG A 1689 22.57 19.52 -72.76
N ASP A 1690 21.84 18.53 -72.25
CA ASP A 1690 22.34 17.53 -71.30
C ASP A 1690 23.46 16.65 -71.91
N LEU A 1691 24.42 16.27 -71.06
CA LEU A 1691 25.61 15.49 -71.43
C LEU A 1691 25.66 14.18 -70.63
N ALA A 1692 25.60 13.04 -71.32
CA ALA A 1692 25.63 11.72 -70.69
C ALA A 1692 27.07 11.22 -70.38
N ALA A 1693 27.23 10.50 -69.27
CA ALA A 1693 28.50 9.92 -68.83
C ALA A 1693 28.31 8.61 -68.03
N THR A 1694 29.41 7.87 -67.84
CA THR A 1694 29.42 6.59 -67.08
C THR A 1694 30.61 6.56 -66.14
N LEU A 1695 30.38 6.16 -64.89
CA LEU A 1695 31.38 5.94 -63.84
C LEU A 1695 31.55 4.44 -63.62
N ALA A 1696 32.78 3.92 -63.75
CA ALA A 1696 33.07 2.50 -63.50
C ALA A 1696 33.50 2.28 -62.04
N VAL A 1697 32.93 1.27 -61.39
CA VAL A 1697 33.22 0.88 -59.99
C VAL A 1697 33.83 -0.52 -59.98
N MET A 1698 34.92 -0.72 -59.24
CA MET A 1698 35.60 -2.01 -59.07
C MET A 1698 35.62 -2.37 -57.59
N VAL A 1699 35.14 -3.57 -57.25
CA VAL A 1699 35.05 -4.07 -55.88
C VAL A 1699 36.00 -5.24 -55.70
N SER A 1700 36.94 -5.18 -54.74
CA SER A 1700 38.00 -6.18 -54.59
C SER A 1700 38.30 -6.51 -53.12
N PHE A 1701 38.40 -7.81 -52.79
CA PHE A 1701 38.87 -8.28 -51.47
C PHE A 1701 40.37 -8.00 -51.23
N ASP A 1702 41.11 -7.57 -52.26
CA ASP A 1702 42.51 -7.15 -52.14
C ASP A 1702 42.66 -5.66 -51.78
N ALA A 1703 41.57 -4.88 -51.87
CA ALA A 1703 41.55 -3.49 -51.41
C ALA A 1703 41.73 -3.42 -49.88
N ALA A 1704 42.38 -2.36 -49.38
CA ALA A 1704 42.59 -2.19 -47.95
C ALA A 1704 41.25 -1.92 -47.21
N CYS A 1705 40.77 -2.89 -46.41
CA CYS A 1705 39.48 -2.85 -45.72
C CYS A 1705 39.63 -2.79 -44.18
N PRO A 1706 39.91 -1.63 -43.56
CA PRO A 1706 40.01 -1.54 -42.11
C PRO A 1706 38.71 -1.85 -41.36
N GLN A 1707 37.55 -1.79 -42.03
CA GLN A 1707 36.23 -2.01 -41.42
C GLN A 1707 35.78 -3.49 -41.38
N ARG A 1708 36.40 -4.37 -42.17
CA ARG A 1708 36.07 -5.80 -42.24
C ARG A 1708 37.30 -6.63 -41.82
N PRO A 1709 37.34 -7.18 -40.59
CA PRO A 1709 38.53 -7.87 -40.08
C PRO A 1709 38.78 -9.23 -40.75
N SER A 1710 37.74 -9.88 -41.27
CA SER A 1710 37.83 -11.17 -41.98
C SER A 1710 37.96 -10.98 -43.49
N ARG A 1711 38.94 -11.63 -44.10
CA ARG A 1711 39.12 -11.70 -45.56
C ARG A 1711 38.37 -12.89 -46.18
N LEU A 1712 37.62 -13.64 -45.39
CA LEU A 1712 36.81 -14.78 -45.85
C LEU A 1712 35.41 -14.32 -46.27
N TRP A 1713 34.73 -15.18 -47.04
CA TRP A 1713 33.34 -14.95 -47.42
C TRP A 1713 32.42 -14.88 -46.19
N LYS A 1714 32.57 -15.83 -45.25
CA LYS A 1714 31.86 -15.84 -43.96
C LYS A 1714 32.75 -16.40 -42.83
N ASN A 1715 32.77 -15.72 -41.68
CA ASN A 1715 33.41 -16.18 -40.45
C ASN A 1715 32.62 -15.62 -39.24
N LYS A 1716 31.43 -16.19 -38.96
CA LYS A 1716 30.43 -15.64 -38.03
C LYS A 1716 30.52 -16.15 -36.58
N GLY A 1717 31.28 -17.23 -36.31
CA GLY A 1717 31.28 -17.93 -35.03
C GLY A 1717 30.12 -18.94 -34.85
N LEU A 1718 30.04 -19.58 -33.67
CA LEU A 1718 29.05 -20.63 -33.35
C LEU A 1718 28.54 -20.50 -31.89
N TRP A 1719 27.25 -20.78 -31.68
CA TRP A 1719 26.62 -20.86 -30.35
C TRP A 1719 26.33 -22.31 -29.97
N VAL A 1720 26.67 -22.73 -28.75
CA VAL A 1720 26.49 -24.13 -28.27
C VAL A 1720 26.09 -24.15 -26.79
N PRO A 1721 24.97 -24.79 -26.39
CA PRO A 1721 24.58 -24.93 -24.98
C PRO A 1721 25.58 -25.78 -24.17
N GLU A 1722 25.70 -25.56 -22.86
CA GLU A 1722 26.61 -26.34 -22.02
C GLU A 1722 26.36 -27.87 -22.14
N GLY A 1723 27.42 -28.66 -22.28
CA GLY A 1723 27.35 -30.12 -22.49
C GLY A 1723 26.86 -30.62 -23.86
N GLN A 1724 26.45 -29.73 -24.77
CA GLN A 1724 25.89 -30.10 -26.08
C GLN A 1724 26.94 -30.06 -27.22
N ARG A 1725 26.50 -30.46 -28.42
CA ARG A 1725 27.30 -30.47 -29.66
C ARG A 1725 26.57 -29.74 -30.80
N ALA A 1726 27.30 -29.10 -31.71
CA ALA A 1726 26.73 -28.38 -32.86
C ALA A 1726 27.60 -28.50 -34.13
N LYS A 1727 26.93 -28.51 -35.30
CA LYS A 1727 27.60 -28.62 -36.60
C LYS A 1727 28.09 -27.26 -37.09
N ILE A 1728 29.35 -27.19 -37.55
CA ILE A 1728 29.91 -26.03 -38.24
C ILE A 1728 29.73 -26.26 -39.74
N THR A 1729 28.92 -25.43 -40.39
CA THR A 1729 28.62 -25.50 -41.82
C THR A 1729 29.07 -24.24 -42.55
N VAL A 1730 28.93 -24.22 -43.88
CA VAL A 1730 29.19 -23.02 -44.72
C VAL A 1730 28.33 -21.80 -44.37
N ALA A 1731 27.28 -21.97 -43.56
CA ALA A 1731 26.53 -20.83 -43.02
C ALA A 1731 27.35 -20.03 -41.99
N ALA A 1732 28.24 -20.70 -41.25
CA ALA A 1732 29.04 -20.13 -40.18
C ALA A 1732 30.49 -19.82 -40.60
N LEU A 1733 31.12 -20.70 -41.39
CA LEU A 1733 32.50 -20.56 -41.87
C LEU A 1733 32.60 -20.94 -43.34
N ASP A 1734 32.97 -19.98 -44.20
CA ASP A 1734 33.02 -20.15 -45.65
C ASP A 1734 34.18 -19.34 -46.28
N ALA A 1735 35.06 -20.03 -47.01
CA ALA A 1735 36.18 -19.45 -47.75
C ALA A 1735 36.02 -19.54 -49.29
N ALA A 1736 34.79 -19.67 -49.81
CA ALA A 1736 34.53 -19.81 -51.24
C ALA A 1736 35.07 -18.64 -52.10
N ASN A 1737 35.27 -17.45 -51.53
CA ASN A 1737 35.89 -16.32 -52.22
C ASN A 1737 37.35 -16.59 -52.64
N LEU A 1738 38.10 -17.40 -51.89
CA LEU A 1738 39.44 -17.85 -52.29
C LEU A 1738 39.36 -18.73 -53.53
N LEU A 1739 38.39 -19.65 -53.61
CA LEU A 1739 38.14 -20.46 -54.81
C LEU A 1739 37.71 -19.59 -56.01
N ALA A 1740 36.98 -18.51 -55.75
CA ALA A 1740 36.54 -17.59 -56.79
C ALA A 1740 37.70 -16.84 -57.48
N SER A 1741 38.86 -16.70 -56.81
CA SER A 1741 40.08 -16.15 -57.42
C SER A 1741 40.65 -17.01 -58.56
N VAL A 1742 40.21 -18.27 -58.65
CA VAL A 1742 40.55 -19.20 -59.73
C VAL A 1742 39.46 -19.14 -60.81
N PRO A 1743 39.81 -19.11 -62.11
CA PRO A 1743 38.83 -19.14 -63.20
C PRO A 1743 37.87 -20.33 -63.10
N ALA A 1744 36.58 -20.11 -63.40
CA ALA A 1744 35.51 -21.10 -63.21
C ALA A 1744 35.82 -22.50 -63.80
N SER A 1745 36.53 -22.57 -64.94
CA SER A 1745 36.91 -23.82 -65.60
C SER A 1745 37.93 -24.67 -64.83
N GLN A 1746 38.64 -24.09 -63.86
CA GLN A 1746 39.67 -24.75 -63.06
C GLN A 1746 39.27 -24.98 -61.60
N ARG A 1747 38.15 -24.39 -61.15
CA ARG A 1747 37.69 -24.46 -59.74
C ARG A 1747 37.45 -25.89 -59.26
N SER A 1748 36.92 -26.77 -60.11
CA SER A 1748 36.67 -28.19 -59.76
C SER A 1748 37.93 -29.01 -59.46
N ARG A 1749 39.12 -28.47 -59.75
CA ARG A 1749 40.42 -29.10 -59.48
C ARG A 1749 41.10 -28.56 -58.23
N HIS A 1750 40.50 -27.59 -57.55
CA HIS A 1750 41.05 -26.92 -56.38
C HIS A 1750 40.05 -27.03 -55.23
N ASP A 1751 40.57 -27.07 -54.01
CA ASP A 1751 39.78 -26.96 -52.78
C ASP A 1751 40.46 -25.95 -51.85
N VAL A 1752 39.75 -25.48 -50.82
CA VAL A 1752 40.37 -24.67 -49.76
C VAL A 1752 40.69 -25.57 -48.59
N LEU A 1753 41.94 -25.53 -48.15
CA LEU A 1753 42.40 -26.24 -46.97
C LEU A 1753 42.42 -25.27 -45.78
N PHE A 1754 41.69 -25.64 -44.73
CA PHE A 1754 41.71 -24.98 -43.44
C PHE A 1754 42.65 -25.73 -42.51
N GLN A 1755 43.80 -25.13 -42.22
CA GLN A 1755 44.77 -25.70 -41.30
C GLN A 1755 44.56 -25.13 -39.89
N VAL A 1756 44.17 -25.98 -38.94
CA VAL A 1756 43.97 -25.60 -37.53
C VAL A 1756 45.34 -25.39 -36.88
N THR A 1757 45.55 -24.18 -36.36
CA THR A 1757 46.81 -23.74 -35.71
C THR A 1757 46.69 -23.71 -34.19
N GLN A 1758 45.47 -23.56 -33.66
CA GLN A 1758 45.16 -23.63 -32.24
C GLN A 1758 43.80 -24.29 -32.08
N PHE A 1759 43.75 -25.43 -31.37
CA PHE A 1759 42.53 -26.19 -31.09
C PHE A 1759 41.70 -25.53 -29.97
N PRO A 1760 40.38 -25.82 -29.89
CA PRO A 1760 39.55 -25.39 -28.77
C PRO A 1760 40.01 -26.00 -27.44
N THR A 1761 39.73 -25.30 -26.35
CA THR A 1761 40.24 -25.63 -25.01
C THR A 1761 39.24 -26.39 -24.13
N ARG A 1762 37.93 -26.30 -24.41
CA ARG A 1762 36.85 -26.95 -23.65
C ARG A 1762 35.98 -27.89 -24.46
N GLY A 1763 36.17 -27.92 -25.78
CA GLY A 1763 35.55 -28.90 -26.66
C GLY A 1763 36.53 -29.60 -27.59
N GLN A 1764 35.98 -30.44 -28.46
CA GLN A 1764 36.72 -31.12 -29.51
C GLN A 1764 36.07 -30.85 -30.87
N LEU A 1765 36.89 -30.67 -31.91
CA LEU A 1765 36.43 -30.62 -33.29
C LEU A 1765 36.46 -32.02 -33.88
N LEU A 1766 35.34 -32.47 -34.43
CA LEU A 1766 35.18 -33.75 -35.10
C LEU A 1766 34.91 -33.54 -36.59
N VAL A 1767 35.57 -34.30 -37.44
CA VAL A 1767 35.30 -34.35 -38.89
C VAL A 1767 34.87 -35.77 -39.23
N SER A 1768 33.67 -35.93 -39.78
CA SER A 1768 33.10 -37.26 -40.04
C SER A 1768 33.06 -38.17 -38.80
N GLU A 1769 32.69 -37.60 -37.65
CA GLU A 1769 32.66 -38.27 -36.33
C GLU A 1769 34.03 -38.71 -35.77
N GLU A 1770 35.15 -38.41 -36.45
CA GLU A 1770 36.50 -38.63 -35.92
C GLU A 1770 37.07 -37.32 -35.35
N PRO A 1771 37.62 -37.29 -34.12
CA PRO A 1771 38.20 -36.08 -33.57
C PRO A 1771 39.46 -35.68 -34.34
N LEU A 1772 39.58 -34.40 -34.69
CA LEU A 1772 40.79 -33.87 -35.29
C LEU A 1772 41.94 -33.95 -34.28
N HIS A 1773 43.09 -34.46 -34.71
CA HIS A 1773 44.27 -34.63 -33.86
C HIS A 1773 45.47 -33.89 -34.45
N ALA A 1774 46.50 -33.65 -33.64
CA ALA A 1774 47.73 -32.96 -34.07
C ALA A 1774 48.43 -33.59 -35.29
N ARG A 1775 48.17 -34.87 -35.61
CA ARG A 1775 48.68 -35.55 -36.81
C ARG A 1775 47.90 -35.24 -38.09
N ARG A 1776 46.66 -34.78 -37.97
CA ARG A 1776 45.78 -34.34 -39.06
C ARG A 1776 45.03 -33.06 -38.66
N PRO A 1777 45.74 -31.92 -38.48
CA PRO A 1777 45.13 -30.68 -37.96
C PRO A 1777 44.54 -29.84 -39.11
N TYR A 1778 43.77 -30.45 -40.01
CA TYR A 1778 43.18 -29.73 -41.15
C TYR A 1778 41.84 -30.33 -41.57
N PHE A 1779 41.00 -29.52 -42.20
CA PHE A 1779 39.76 -29.90 -42.87
C PHE A 1779 39.60 -29.11 -44.17
N LEU A 1780 38.71 -29.55 -45.06
CA LEU A 1780 38.48 -28.95 -46.37
C LEU A 1780 37.17 -28.15 -46.44
N GLN A 1781 37.10 -27.19 -47.35
CA GLN A 1781 35.86 -26.46 -47.64
C GLN A 1781 34.74 -27.40 -48.13
N SER A 1782 35.08 -28.43 -48.89
CA SER A 1782 34.13 -29.46 -49.32
C SER A 1782 33.54 -30.28 -48.14
N GLU A 1783 34.34 -30.59 -47.12
CA GLU A 1783 33.89 -31.28 -45.90
C GLU A 1783 32.96 -30.38 -45.06
N LEU A 1784 33.27 -29.08 -44.98
CA LEU A 1784 32.41 -28.05 -44.39
C LEU A 1784 31.06 -27.95 -45.12
N ALA A 1785 31.07 -27.97 -46.46
CA ALA A 1785 29.86 -27.91 -47.28
C ALA A 1785 29.00 -29.18 -47.13
N ALA A 1786 29.62 -30.34 -46.88
CA ALA A 1786 28.92 -31.58 -46.55
C ALA A 1786 28.39 -31.63 -45.10
N GLY A 1787 28.67 -30.61 -44.28
CA GLY A 1787 28.22 -30.53 -42.89
C GLY A 1787 28.90 -31.56 -41.97
N GLN A 1788 30.14 -31.95 -42.28
CA GLN A 1788 30.87 -32.99 -41.57
C GLN A 1788 31.68 -32.50 -40.35
N LEU A 1789 31.89 -31.19 -40.22
CA LEU A 1789 32.62 -30.59 -39.11
C LEU A 1789 31.65 -30.33 -37.94
N VAL A 1790 31.95 -30.88 -36.77
CA VAL A 1790 31.12 -30.79 -35.55
C VAL A 1790 31.99 -30.34 -34.38
N TYR A 1791 31.51 -29.41 -33.57
CA TYR A 1791 32.10 -29.06 -32.29
C TYR A 1791 31.29 -29.69 -31.15
N ALA A 1792 31.95 -30.38 -30.22
CA ALA A 1792 31.33 -30.97 -29.04
C ALA A 1792 31.95 -30.38 -27.76
N HIS A 1793 31.12 -29.80 -26.89
CA HIS A 1793 31.55 -29.15 -25.64
C HIS A 1793 31.64 -30.13 -24.47
N GLY A 1794 32.66 -29.99 -23.62
CA GLY A 1794 32.96 -30.94 -22.54
C GLY A 1794 32.10 -30.83 -21.26
N GLY A 1795 31.17 -29.87 -21.18
CA GLY A 1795 30.26 -29.71 -20.02
C GLY A 1795 30.89 -29.08 -18.77
N GLY A 1796 31.98 -28.33 -18.91
CA GLY A 1796 32.63 -27.64 -17.80
C GLY A 1796 32.61 -26.12 -17.98
N GLY A 1797 31.46 -25.48 -17.72
CA GLY A 1797 31.24 -24.04 -17.62
C GLY A 1797 30.96 -23.28 -18.93
N THR A 1798 30.39 -22.08 -18.75
CA THR A 1798 29.84 -21.15 -19.78
C THR A 1798 30.82 -20.15 -20.40
N GLN A 1799 32.13 -20.28 -20.17
CA GLN A 1799 33.13 -19.35 -20.70
C GLN A 1799 33.38 -19.58 -22.20
N GLN A 1800 33.62 -18.50 -22.98
CA GLN A 1800 33.90 -18.54 -24.43
C GLN A 1800 35.06 -19.49 -24.80
N ASP A 1801 34.87 -20.30 -25.85
CA ASP A 1801 35.88 -21.18 -26.45
C ASP A 1801 36.12 -20.79 -27.94
N GLY A 1802 37.02 -21.46 -28.65
CA GLY A 1802 37.24 -21.20 -30.08
C GLY A 1802 38.54 -21.77 -30.62
N PHE A 1803 38.78 -21.64 -31.93
CA PHE A 1803 39.98 -22.16 -32.59
C PHE A 1803 40.57 -21.19 -33.61
N ARG A 1804 41.88 -21.27 -33.87
CA ARG A 1804 42.58 -20.45 -34.90
C ARG A 1804 42.98 -21.30 -36.09
N PHE A 1805 42.87 -20.75 -37.29
CA PHE A 1805 43.16 -21.48 -38.53
C PHE A 1805 43.79 -20.61 -39.61
N ARG A 1806 44.46 -21.26 -40.57
CA ARG A 1806 44.96 -20.65 -41.81
C ARG A 1806 44.25 -21.26 -43.01
N ALA A 1807 43.68 -20.43 -43.87
CA ALA A 1807 42.98 -20.85 -45.09
C ALA A 1807 43.80 -20.49 -46.34
N HIS A 1808 43.99 -21.46 -47.23
CA HIS A 1808 44.69 -21.28 -48.51
C HIS A 1808 44.21 -22.28 -49.57
N LEU A 1809 44.45 -21.97 -50.84
CA LEU A 1809 44.11 -22.84 -51.96
C LEU A 1809 45.03 -24.06 -52.05
N GLN A 1810 44.44 -25.24 -52.18
CA GLN A 1810 45.11 -26.51 -52.43
C GLN A 1810 44.83 -26.98 -53.86
N GLY A 1811 45.89 -27.26 -54.62
CA GLY A 1811 45.79 -27.78 -55.98
C GLY A 1811 45.51 -29.29 -56.06
N PRO A 1812 45.29 -29.83 -57.27
CA PRO A 1812 44.81 -31.21 -57.48
C PRO A 1812 45.78 -32.32 -56.99
N THR A 1813 47.06 -32.00 -56.77
CA THR A 1813 48.06 -32.94 -56.23
C THR A 1813 48.43 -32.66 -54.77
N GLY A 1814 47.63 -31.84 -54.06
CA GLY A 1814 47.94 -31.39 -52.71
C GLY A 1814 49.05 -30.34 -52.64
N THR A 1815 49.50 -29.82 -53.79
CA THR A 1815 50.50 -28.75 -53.86
C THR A 1815 49.88 -27.40 -53.48
N SER A 1816 50.59 -26.63 -52.67
CA SER A 1816 50.22 -25.25 -52.32
C SER A 1816 50.28 -24.40 -53.60
N VAL A 1817 49.14 -23.85 -54.01
CA VAL A 1817 49.06 -22.97 -55.20
C VAL A 1817 49.36 -21.54 -54.74
N ALA A 1818 50.16 -20.80 -55.52
CA ALA A 1818 50.38 -19.38 -55.28
C ALA A 1818 49.05 -18.64 -55.47
N GLY A 1819 48.44 -18.19 -54.37
CA GLY A 1819 47.13 -17.55 -54.34
C GLY A 1819 46.89 -16.85 -53.01
N PRO A 1820 45.73 -16.20 -52.82
CA PRO A 1820 45.41 -15.51 -51.58
C PRO A 1820 45.38 -16.48 -50.39
N GLN A 1821 46.00 -16.07 -49.28
CA GLN A 1821 46.02 -16.82 -48.02
C GLN A 1821 45.65 -15.88 -46.87
N THR A 1822 44.95 -16.41 -45.86
CA THR A 1822 44.58 -15.65 -44.65
C THR A 1822 44.72 -16.50 -43.39
N SER A 1823 44.89 -15.86 -42.23
CA SER A 1823 44.94 -16.50 -40.92
C SER A 1823 43.96 -15.79 -39.98
N GLU A 1824 42.99 -16.51 -39.44
CA GLU A 1824 41.86 -15.97 -38.68
C GLU A 1824 41.50 -16.88 -37.48
N ALA A 1825 40.60 -16.41 -36.61
CA ALA A 1825 40.06 -17.16 -35.48
C ALA A 1825 38.55 -17.38 -35.66
N PHE A 1826 38.05 -18.53 -35.20
CA PHE A 1826 36.63 -18.88 -35.13
C PHE A 1826 36.21 -18.95 -33.66
N VAL A 1827 35.25 -18.13 -33.25
CA VAL A 1827 34.82 -17.95 -31.84
C VAL A 1827 33.58 -18.81 -31.55
N ILE A 1828 33.53 -19.44 -30.37
CA ILE A 1828 32.43 -20.30 -29.91
C ILE A 1828 31.92 -19.81 -28.54
N THR A 1829 30.62 -19.56 -28.41
CA THR A 1829 30.03 -19.02 -27.17
C THR A 1829 29.07 -20.03 -26.52
N VAL A 1830 29.17 -20.22 -25.20
CA VAL A 1830 28.45 -21.25 -24.42
C VAL A 1830 27.40 -20.60 -23.50
N ARG A 1831 26.15 -21.12 -23.47
CA ARG A 1831 25.01 -20.60 -22.66
C ARG A 1831 24.57 -21.59 -21.56
N ASP A 1832 24.11 -21.03 -20.43
CA ASP A 1832 23.48 -21.69 -19.26
C ASP A 1832 21.97 -21.96 -19.49
N VAL A 1833 21.34 -22.77 -18.63
CA VAL A 1833 19.90 -23.17 -18.67
C VAL A 1833 19.10 -22.33 -17.63
N ASN A 1834 17.94 -21.78 -18.02
CA ASN A 1834 17.09 -20.86 -17.21
C ASN A 1834 16.34 -21.61 -16.08
N GLU A 1835 16.54 -21.23 -14.80
CA GLU A 1835 16.00 -21.91 -13.61
C GLU A 1835 15.14 -21.03 -12.68
N ARG A 1836 15.07 -19.69 -12.83
CA ARG A 1836 14.43 -18.78 -11.84
C ARG A 1836 13.43 -17.79 -12.47
N PRO A 1837 12.35 -17.40 -11.75
CA PRO A 1837 11.35 -16.45 -12.25
C PRO A 1837 11.79 -14.96 -12.16
N PRO A 1838 11.25 -14.08 -13.04
CA PRO A 1838 11.59 -12.65 -13.10
C PRO A 1838 11.10 -11.84 -11.89
N GLN A 1839 11.89 -10.86 -11.42
CA GLN A 1839 11.58 -10.04 -10.23
C GLN A 1839 11.32 -8.55 -10.57
N PRO A 1840 10.14 -7.97 -10.22
CA PRO A 1840 9.83 -6.55 -10.44
C PRO A 1840 10.54 -5.62 -9.42
N GLN A 1841 10.96 -4.44 -9.86
CA GLN A 1841 11.56 -3.40 -8.99
C GLN A 1841 10.58 -2.26 -8.70
N ALA A 1842 10.76 -1.56 -7.57
CA ALA A 1842 9.93 -0.41 -7.18
C ALA A 1842 9.98 0.73 -8.23
N SER A 1843 8.82 1.25 -8.62
CA SER A 1843 8.63 2.18 -9.75
C SER A 1843 7.93 3.49 -9.35
N ILE A 1844 8.24 4.56 -10.08
CA ILE A 1844 7.76 5.94 -9.84
C ILE A 1844 6.69 6.31 -10.90
N PRO A 1845 5.62 7.07 -10.58
CA PRO A 1845 4.60 7.45 -11.57
C PRO A 1845 5.14 8.25 -12.77
N LEU A 1846 4.60 7.99 -13.96
CA LEU A 1846 4.94 8.71 -15.19
C LEU A 1846 4.17 10.03 -15.26
N ARG A 1847 4.86 11.17 -15.13
CA ARG A 1847 4.26 12.51 -15.24
C ARG A 1847 4.31 13.03 -16.68
N VAL A 1848 3.15 13.34 -17.27
CA VAL A 1848 2.99 13.73 -18.68
C VAL A 1848 2.05 14.92 -18.80
N THR A 1849 2.27 15.85 -19.73
CA THR A 1849 1.33 16.96 -20.00
C THR A 1849 0.27 16.54 -21.04
N ARG A 1850 -0.92 17.15 -20.97
CA ARG A 1850 -2.06 16.82 -21.84
C ARG A 1850 -1.68 16.84 -23.33
N GLY A 1851 -2.00 15.79 -24.08
CA GLY A 1851 -1.70 15.69 -25.52
C GLY A 1851 -0.23 15.39 -25.89
N SER A 1852 0.67 15.29 -24.92
CA SER A 1852 2.10 15.04 -25.17
C SER A 1852 2.44 13.54 -25.23
N ARG A 1853 3.65 13.25 -25.72
CA ARG A 1853 4.24 11.91 -25.80
C ARG A 1853 5.46 11.83 -24.89
N ALA A 1854 5.49 10.90 -23.94
CA ALA A 1854 6.58 10.74 -22.99
C ALA A 1854 7.18 9.32 -23.05
N PRO A 1855 8.53 9.18 -23.12
CA PRO A 1855 9.19 7.88 -23.12
C PRO A 1855 9.10 7.21 -21.74
N VAL A 1856 8.79 5.92 -21.72
CA VAL A 1856 8.77 5.08 -20.52
C VAL A 1856 10.15 4.43 -20.36
N SER A 1857 10.79 4.63 -19.21
CA SER A 1857 12.17 4.16 -18.92
C SER A 1857 12.20 3.20 -17.72
N ARG A 1858 13.39 2.67 -17.38
CA ARG A 1858 13.60 1.82 -16.19
C ARG A 1858 13.14 2.44 -14.86
N ALA A 1859 13.05 3.77 -14.77
CA ALA A 1859 12.55 4.43 -13.55
C ALA A 1859 11.05 4.20 -13.34
N GLN A 1860 10.30 3.94 -14.41
CA GLN A 1860 8.86 3.70 -14.39
C GLN A 1860 8.50 2.21 -14.56
N LEU A 1861 9.30 1.45 -15.30
CA LEU A 1861 9.07 0.02 -15.55
C LEU A 1861 10.41 -0.74 -15.63
N SER A 1862 10.74 -1.55 -14.60
CA SER A 1862 12.00 -2.31 -14.56
C SER A 1862 11.82 -3.66 -13.88
N VAL A 1863 12.14 -4.73 -14.62
CA VAL A 1863 12.13 -6.12 -14.17
C VAL A 1863 13.49 -6.73 -14.47
N VAL A 1864 14.02 -7.48 -13.50
CA VAL A 1864 15.34 -8.10 -13.60
C VAL A 1864 15.20 -9.60 -13.38
N ASP A 1865 15.70 -10.37 -14.33
CA ASP A 1865 15.83 -11.81 -14.27
C ASP A 1865 17.33 -12.16 -14.46
N PRO A 1866 17.99 -12.86 -13.52
CA PRO A 1866 19.38 -13.27 -13.66
C PRO A 1866 19.65 -14.22 -14.84
N ASP A 1867 18.63 -14.99 -15.25
CA ASP A 1867 18.76 -16.09 -16.19
C ASP A 1867 18.24 -15.71 -17.60
N SER A 1868 17.36 -14.71 -17.69
CA SER A 1868 16.75 -14.21 -18.92
C SER A 1868 17.26 -12.82 -19.31
N ALA A 1869 17.60 -12.60 -20.59
CA ALA A 1869 18.03 -11.29 -21.08
C ALA A 1869 16.84 -10.31 -21.18
N PRO A 1870 17.05 -8.98 -21.14
CA PRO A 1870 15.95 -8.01 -21.24
C PRO A 1870 15.04 -8.14 -22.47
N GLY A 1871 15.52 -8.72 -23.58
CA GLY A 1871 14.69 -8.97 -24.76
C GLY A 1871 13.84 -10.24 -24.69
N GLU A 1872 14.06 -11.09 -23.68
CA GLU A 1872 13.34 -12.34 -23.44
C GLU A 1872 12.21 -12.14 -22.40
N ILE A 1873 12.16 -10.99 -21.71
CA ILE A 1873 11.11 -10.60 -20.76
C ILE A 1873 10.06 -9.76 -21.51
N GLU A 1874 8.88 -10.33 -21.75
CA GLU A 1874 7.77 -9.73 -22.50
C GLU A 1874 6.67 -9.23 -21.53
N TYR A 1875 6.08 -8.08 -21.87
CA TYR A 1875 4.99 -7.41 -21.18
C TYR A 1875 3.75 -7.37 -22.08
N GLU A 1876 2.61 -7.76 -21.55
CA GLU A 1876 1.30 -7.69 -22.18
C GLU A 1876 0.40 -6.67 -21.45
N VAL A 1877 -0.27 -5.79 -22.20
CA VAL A 1877 -1.21 -4.78 -21.66
C VAL A 1877 -2.58 -5.41 -21.46
N GLN A 1878 -2.91 -5.74 -20.21
CA GLN A 1878 -4.21 -6.30 -19.81
C GLN A 1878 -5.32 -5.24 -19.87
N ARG A 1879 -5.05 -4.02 -19.36
CA ARG A 1879 -6.02 -2.92 -19.31
C ARG A 1879 -5.33 -1.57 -19.45
N ALA A 1880 -5.80 -0.75 -20.38
CA ALA A 1880 -5.30 0.61 -20.62
C ALA A 1880 -6.28 1.68 -20.09
N PRO A 1881 -5.79 2.79 -19.48
CA PRO A 1881 -6.62 3.89 -19.01
C PRO A 1881 -7.14 4.77 -20.15
N HIS A 1882 -8.19 5.56 -19.90
CA HIS A 1882 -8.79 6.45 -20.90
C HIS A 1882 -7.98 7.71 -21.19
N ASN A 1883 -6.85 7.96 -20.54
CA ASN A 1883 -6.06 9.18 -20.70
C ASN A 1883 -4.91 9.06 -21.73
N GLY A 1884 -4.73 7.90 -22.35
CA GLY A 1884 -3.75 7.70 -23.41
C GLY A 1884 -3.50 6.23 -23.75
N PHE A 1885 -2.46 5.95 -24.53
CA PHE A 1885 -2.05 4.60 -24.91
C PHE A 1885 -0.52 4.48 -25.03
N LEU A 1886 0.00 3.26 -24.92
CA LEU A 1886 1.43 2.96 -25.13
C LEU A 1886 1.73 2.71 -26.62
N SER A 1887 2.90 3.16 -27.09
CA SER A 1887 3.33 3.11 -28.49
C SER A 1887 4.85 2.81 -28.56
N LEU A 1888 5.25 1.91 -29.47
CA LEU A 1888 6.66 1.64 -29.80
C LEU A 1888 7.17 2.60 -30.88
N ALA A 1889 8.43 3.04 -30.75
CA ALA A 1889 9.09 3.87 -31.74
C ALA A 1889 9.45 3.06 -33.01
N GLY A 1890 8.71 3.29 -34.09
CA GLY A 1890 9.01 2.76 -35.44
C GLY A 1890 7.81 2.14 -36.16
N ASP A 1891 6.83 1.60 -35.44
CA ASP A 1891 5.65 0.97 -36.03
C ASP A 1891 4.45 1.94 -36.08
N ASN A 1892 3.73 1.91 -37.20
CA ASN A 1892 2.63 2.82 -37.58
C ASN A 1892 1.61 3.07 -36.44
N THR A 1893 1.69 4.23 -35.78
CA THR A 1893 0.64 5.02 -35.06
C THR A 1893 -0.50 4.29 -34.32
N GLY A 1894 -0.30 3.05 -33.86
CA GLY A 1894 -1.30 2.26 -33.13
C GLY A 1894 -0.92 1.99 -31.68
N PRO A 1895 -1.90 1.68 -30.81
CA PRO A 1895 -1.66 1.22 -29.45
C PRO A 1895 -0.95 -0.15 -29.47
N VAL A 1896 0.14 -0.25 -28.72
CA VAL A 1896 0.92 -1.47 -28.52
C VAL A 1896 0.36 -2.25 -27.34
N THR A 1897 0.07 -3.53 -27.55
CA THR A 1897 -0.37 -4.45 -26.49
C THR A 1897 0.75 -5.34 -25.97
N HIS A 1898 1.84 -5.54 -26.72
CA HIS A 1898 2.98 -6.39 -26.34
C HIS A 1898 4.31 -5.68 -26.56
N PHE A 1899 5.23 -5.71 -25.59
CA PHE A 1899 6.58 -5.11 -25.67
C PHE A 1899 7.56 -5.78 -24.69
N THR A 1900 8.87 -5.58 -24.83
CA THR A 1900 9.90 -6.26 -24.01
C THR A 1900 10.61 -5.32 -23.01
N GLN A 1901 11.30 -5.87 -22.00
CA GLN A 1901 12.17 -5.05 -21.12
C GLN A 1901 13.27 -4.33 -21.92
N ALA A 1902 13.78 -4.92 -23.00
CA ALA A 1902 14.73 -4.28 -23.90
C ALA A 1902 14.13 -3.05 -24.62
N ASP A 1903 12.83 -3.03 -24.88
CA ASP A 1903 12.14 -1.86 -25.44
C ASP A 1903 12.11 -0.69 -24.45
N VAL A 1904 11.87 -0.99 -23.17
CA VAL A 1904 11.89 0.01 -22.10
C VAL A 1904 13.31 0.51 -21.84
N ASP A 1905 14.28 -0.40 -21.80
CA ASP A 1905 15.70 -0.09 -21.59
C ASP A 1905 16.28 0.80 -22.69
N ALA A 1906 15.83 0.59 -23.94
CA ALA A 1906 16.21 1.38 -25.09
C ALA A 1906 15.40 2.69 -25.24
N GLY A 1907 14.40 2.92 -24.40
CA GLY A 1907 13.50 4.08 -24.48
C GLY A 1907 12.61 4.08 -25.73
N ARG A 1908 12.29 2.91 -26.29
CA ARG A 1908 11.43 2.76 -27.47
C ARG A 1908 9.95 2.84 -27.13
N LEU A 1909 9.57 2.48 -25.91
CA LEU A 1909 8.19 2.55 -25.43
C LEU A 1909 7.85 3.99 -25.00
N ALA A 1910 6.73 4.52 -25.47
CA ALA A 1910 6.26 5.85 -25.10
C ALA A 1910 4.76 5.86 -24.83
N PHE A 1911 4.33 6.61 -23.82
CA PHE A 1911 2.93 6.91 -23.57
C PHE A 1911 2.49 8.13 -24.39
N VAL A 1912 1.33 8.05 -25.04
CA VAL A 1912 0.71 9.12 -25.82
C VAL A 1912 -0.59 9.53 -25.12
N ALA A 1913 -0.62 10.73 -24.55
CA ALA A 1913 -1.79 11.24 -23.85
C ALA A 1913 -2.88 11.65 -24.87
N ASN A 1914 -4.09 11.10 -24.76
CA ASN A 1914 -5.18 11.36 -25.72
C ASN A 1914 -5.94 12.68 -25.45
N GLY A 1915 -5.49 13.47 -24.47
CA GLY A 1915 -6.09 14.74 -24.11
C GLY A 1915 -7.10 14.68 -22.96
N SER A 1916 -7.21 13.59 -22.21
CA SER A 1916 -7.84 13.61 -20.87
C SER A 1916 -6.86 14.11 -19.81
N SER A 1917 -7.31 14.91 -18.85
CA SER A 1917 -6.51 15.45 -17.72
C SER A 1917 -6.66 14.63 -16.43
N VAL A 1918 -7.35 13.49 -16.48
CA VAL A 1918 -7.55 12.59 -15.34
C VAL A 1918 -6.35 11.65 -15.24
N ALA A 1919 -5.81 11.45 -14.03
CA ALA A 1919 -4.78 10.45 -13.76
C ALA A 1919 -5.29 9.04 -14.10
N GLY A 1920 -4.41 8.12 -14.49
CA GLY A 1920 -4.81 6.79 -14.94
C GLY A 1920 -3.70 5.76 -14.81
N VAL A 1921 -4.06 4.47 -14.78
CA VAL A 1921 -3.13 3.36 -14.53
C VAL A 1921 -3.27 2.31 -15.64
N PHE A 1922 -2.15 1.84 -16.21
CA PHE A 1922 -2.12 0.64 -17.05
C PHE A 1922 -1.92 -0.60 -16.17
N GLN A 1923 -2.72 -1.65 -16.39
CA GLN A 1923 -2.45 -2.99 -15.85
C GLN A 1923 -1.75 -3.84 -16.90
N LEU A 1924 -0.66 -4.48 -16.50
CA LEU A 1924 0.27 -5.23 -17.35
C LEU A 1924 0.49 -6.64 -16.78
N SER A 1925 0.81 -7.62 -17.61
CA SER A 1925 1.32 -8.95 -17.19
C SER A 1925 2.67 -9.24 -17.86
N MET A 1926 3.66 -9.70 -17.10
CA MET A 1926 5.02 -9.98 -17.60
C MET A 1926 5.35 -11.48 -17.59
N SER A 1927 6.08 -11.96 -18.59
CA SER A 1927 6.57 -13.35 -18.66
C SER A 1927 7.93 -13.44 -19.37
N ASP A 1928 8.78 -14.35 -18.92
CA ASP A 1928 10.04 -14.76 -19.57
C ASP A 1928 9.86 -16.02 -20.46
N GLY A 1929 8.63 -16.54 -20.53
CA GLY A 1929 8.25 -17.76 -21.24
C GLY A 1929 8.58 -19.08 -20.52
N ALA A 1930 9.36 -19.06 -19.43
CA ALA A 1930 9.69 -20.25 -18.63
C ALA A 1930 8.89 -20.32 -17.33
N SER A 1931 8.48 -19.16 -16.80
CA SER A 1931 7.71 -19.00 -15.58
C SER A 1931 6.30 -18.44 -15.86
N PRO A 1932 5.30 -18.70 -15.00
CA PRO A 1932 3.94 -18.17 -15.15
C PRO A 1932 3.91 -16.63 -15.18
N PRO A 1933 2.97 -15.99 -15.91
CA PRO A 1933 2.91 -14.53 -16.02
C PRO A 1933 2.62 -13.84 -14.68
N ILE A 1934 3.35 -12.77 -14.36
CA ILE A 1934 3.23 -12.00 -13.10
C ILE A 1934 2.57 -10.62 -13.37
N PRO A 1935 1.53 -10.20 -12.63
CA PRO A 1935 0.84 -8.92 -12.84
C PRO A 1935 1.63 -7.71 -12.28
N MET A 1936 1.53 -6.54 -12.94
CA MET A 1936 2.10 -5.25 -12.49
C MET A 1936 1.27 -4.04 -12.99
N SER A 1937 1.47 -2.87 -12.39
CA SER A 1937 0.82 -1.61 -12.80
C SER A 1937 1.81 -0.48 -13.16
N LEU A 1938 1.40 0.41 -14.09
CA LEU A 1938 2.11 1.63 -14.46
C LEU A 1938 1.17 2.84 -14.29
N ALA A 1939 1.43 3.67 -13.29
CA ALA A 1939 0.66 4.88 -13.00
C ALA A 1939 1.10 6.08 -13.86
N VAL A 1940 0.14 6.84 -14.38
CA VAL A 1940 0.34 8.01 -15.24
C VAL A 1940 -0.41 9.23 -14.70
N ASP A 1941 0.33 10.27 -14.33
CA ASP A 1941 -0.18 11.56 -13.87
C ASP A 1941 -0.18 12.58 -15.01
N VAL A 1942 -1.36 13.08 -15.40
CA VAL A 1942 -1.47 14.12 -16.43
C VAL A 1942 -1.44 15.51 -15.80
N LEU A 1943 -0.31 16.22 -15.91
CA LEU A 1943 -0.11 17.56 -15.34
C LEU A 1943 -0.90 18.63 -16.14
N PRO A 1944 -1.48 19.65 -15.47
CA PRO A 1944 -2.22 20.73 -16.12
C PRO A 1944 -1.36 21.54 -17.09
N SER A 1945 -1.99 22.02 -18.15
CA SER A 1945 -1.39 22.80 -19.25
C SER A 1945 -0.66 24.03 -18.71
N THR A 1946 0.64 24.13 -19.03
CA THR A 1946 1.50 25.27 -18.69
C THR A 1946 1.97 25.94 -19.97
N ILE A 1947 2.06 27.27 -19.93
CA ILE A 1947 2.48 28.10 -21.07
C ILE A 1947 3.93 28.52 -20.83
N GLU A 1948 4.84 28.13 -21.73
CA GLU A 1948 6.22 28.60 -21.73
C GLU A 1948 6.46 29.52 -22.93
N VAL A 1949 7.05 30.69 -22.69
CA VAL A 1949 7.49 31.58 -23.78
C VAL A 1949 8.92 31.19 -24.18
N GLN A 1950 9.09 30.54 -25.33
CA GLN A 1950 10.42 30.17 -25.83
C GLN A 1950 11.12 31.36 -26.49
N LEU A 1951 12.25 31.76 -25.91
CA LEU A 1951 13.19 32.75 -26.45
C LEU A 1951 14.35 32.02 -27.14
N ARG A 1952 14.23 31.68 -28.43
CA ARG A 1952 15.26 30.86 -29.12
C ARG A 1952 16.50 31.64 -29.56
N ALA A 1953 16.34 32.93 -29.85
CA ALA A 1953 17.44 33.79 -30.29
C ALA A 1953 17.19 35.25 -29.87
N PRO A 1954 18.26 36.05 -29.65
CA PRO A 1954 18.13 37.49 -29.50
C PRO A 1954 17.58 38.13 -30.80
N LEU A 1955 16.92 39.28 -30.67
CA LEU A 1955 16.45 40.05 -31.81
C LEU A 1955 17.64 40.79 -32.44
N GLU A 1956 18.19 40.25 -33.52
CA GLU A 1956 19.29 40.86 -34.26
C GLU A 1956 18.78 42.00 -35.16
N VAL A 1957 19.12 43.24 -34.81
CA VAL A 1957 18.77 44.44 -35.58
C VAL A 1957 19.92 44.76 -36.54
N PRO A 1958 19.71 44.72 -37.87
CA PRO A 1958 20.76 45.10 -38.82
C PRO A 1958 21.18 46.56 -38.60
N GLN A 1959 22.47 46.80 -38.36
CA GLN A 1959 23.00 48.12 -38.01
C GLN A 1959 22.56 49.23 -38.97
N ALA A 1960 22.52 48.95 -40.27
CA ALA A 1960 22.15 49.95 -41.28
C ALA A 1960 20.65 50.31 -41.34
N LEU A 1961 19.77 49.49 -40.76
CA LEU A 1961 18.33 49.72 -40.79
C LEU A 1961 17.81 50.32 -39.48
N GLY A 1962 18.43 49.99 -38.33
CA GLY A 1962 18.01 50.46 -37.01
C GLY A 1962 16.63 49.96 -36.55
N ARG A 1963 16.06 49.01 -37.30
CA ARG A 1963 14.76 48.38 -37.03
C ARG A 1963 14.70 46.96 -37.58
N THR A 1964 13.85 46.13 -36.99
CA THR A 1964 13.56 44.77 -37.47
C THR A 1964 12.18 44.33 -36.97
N SER A 1965 11.52 43.45 -37.73
CA SER A 1965 10.30 42.78 -37.28
C SER A 1965 10.64 41.66 -36.28
N LEU A 1966 9.76 41.47 -35.31
CA LEU A 1966 9.76 40.28 -34.46
C LEU A 1966 9.19 39.11 -35.28
N SER A 1967 9.66 37.90 -34.98
CA SER A 1967 9.16 36.65 -35.57
C SER A 1967 9.02 35.57 -34.50
N ARG A 1968 8.48 34.40 -34.88
CA ARG A 1968 8.44 33.19 -34.04
C ARG A 1968 9.80 32.76 -33.49
N GLN A 1969 10.91 33.20 -34.06
CA GLN A 1969 12.25 32.88 -33.53
C GLN A 1969 12.56 33.63 -32.22
N GLN A 1970 11.93 34.79 -32.00
CA GLN A 1970 12.16 35.61 -30.80
C GLN A 1970 11.04 35.45 -29.78
N LEU A 1971 9.78 35.40 -30.23
CA LEU A 1971 8.61 35.28 -29.37
C LEU A 1971 7.66 34.24 -29.95
N GLN A 1972 7.63 33.08 -29.30
CA GLN A 1972 6.68 32.01 -29.56
C GLN A 1972 6.24 31.43 -28.23
N VAL A 1973 4.93 31.45 -28.01
CA VAL A 1973 4.31 30.74 -26.91
C VAL A 1973 4.18 29.28 -27.29
N ILE A 1974 4.72 28.41 -26.44
CA ILE A 1974 4.52 26.97 -26.52
C ILE A 1974 3.57 26.61 -25.41
N SER A 1975 2.38 26.23 -25.82
CA SER A 1975 1.41 25.51 -25.00
C SER A 1975 1.15 24.16 -25.64
N ASP A 1976 0.47 23.30 -24.90
CA ASP A 1976 0.05 21.95 -25.31
C ASP A 1976 -0.99 21.95 -26.46
N ARG A 1977 -1.52 23.12 -26.83
CA ARG A 1977 -2.39 23.34 -27.99
C ARG A 1977 -1.94 24.60 -28.73
N GLU A 1978 -2.15 24.68 -30.05
CA GLU A 1978 -1.87 25.92 -30.80
C GLU A 1978 -2.79 27.05 -30.28
N GLU A 1979 -2.21 28.06 -29.66
CA GLU A 1979 -2.90 29.26 -29.17
C GLU A 1979 -2.52 30.48 -30.05
N PRO A 1980 -3.23 30.72 -31.17
CA PRO A 1980 -2.92 31.85 -32.06
C PRO A 1980 -3.23 33.22 -31.43
N ASP A 1981 -4.10 33.27 -30.41
CA ASP A 1981 -4.63 34.51 -29.82
C ASP A 1981 -3.81 35.04 -28.63
N VAL A 1982 -2.60 34.53 -28.41
CA VAL A 1982 -1.79 34.93 -27.25
C VAL A 1982 -1.43 36.42 -27.34
N ALA A 1983 -1.82 37.19 -26.32
CA ALA A 1983 -1.55 38.62 -26.24
C ALA A 1983 -0.32 38.88 -25.37
N TYR A 1984 0.70 39.50 -25.92
CA TYR A 1984 1.89 39.95 -25.22
C TYR A 1984 1.71 41.38 -24.72
N ARG A 1985 1.92 41.61 -23.43
CA ARG A 1985 1.89 42.94 -22.80
C ARG A 1985 3.25 43.29 -22.24
N LEU A 1986 3.77 44.47 -22.58
CA LEU A 1986 5.05 44.96 -22.08
C LEU A 1986 4.95 45.29 -20.59
N THR A 1987 5.72 44.58 -19.76
CA THR A 1987 5.90 44.91 -18.33
C THR A 1987 7.07 45.86 -18.12
N GLN A 1988 8.07 45.80 -19.00
CA GLN A 1988 9.19 46.72 -19.04
C GLN A 1988 9.50 47.04 -20.50
N GLY A 1989 9.24 48.27 -20.93
CA GLY A 1989 9.55 48.73 -22.28
C GLY A 1989 11.06 48.80 -22.56
N PRO A 1990 11.48 48.80 -23.84
CA PRO A 1990 12.87 49.00 -24.23
C PRO A 1990 13.40 50.38 -23.80
N LEU A 1991 14.69 50.44 -23.41
CA LEU A 1991 15.33 51.66 -22.91
C LEU A 1991 15.81 52.59 -24.02
N TYR A 1992 16.22 52.02 -25.15
CA TYR A 1992 16.85 52.72 -26.28
C TYR A 1992 16.03 52.61 -27.58
N GLY A 1993 14.90 51.91 -27.53
CA GLY A 1993 13.99 51.72 -28.66
C GLY A 1993 12.52 51.83 -28.28
N GLN A 1994 11.67 51.42 -29.20
CA GLN A 1994 10.23 51.27 -29.01
C GLN A 1994 9.71 50.17 -29.93
N LEU A 1995 8.59 49.55 -29.56
CA LEU A 1995 7.89 48.57 -30.36
C LEU A 1995 6.71 49.24 -31.07
N LEU A 1996 6.60 48.99 -32.37
CA LEU A 1996 5.56 49.53 -33.25
C LEU A 1996 4.69 48.38 -33.77
N VAL A 1997 3.38 48.58 -33.76
CA VAL A 1997 2.40 47.67 -34.38
C VAL A 1997 1.57 48.50 -35.35
N GLY A 1998 1.54 48.10 -36.63
CA GLY A 1998 0.90 48.92 -37.68
C GLY A 1998 1.48 50.33 -37.80
N GLY A 1999 2.73 50.54 -37.36
CA GLY A 1999 3.41 51.84 -37.37
C GLY A 1999 3.17 52.74 -36.16
N GLN A 2000 2.34 52.35 -35.18
CA GLN A 2000 2.15 53.12 -33.93
C GLN A 2000 2.82 52.46 -32.72
N PRO A 2001 3.36 53.24 -31.75
CA PRO A 2001 3.91 52.71 -30.51
C PRO A 2001 2.87 51.91 -29.74
N ALA A 2002 3.16 50.64 -29.46
CA ALA A 2002 2.24 49.72 -28.81
C ALA A 2002 2.84 49.16 -27.52
N SER A 2003 2.04 49.12 -26.46
CA SER A 2003 2.38 48.47 -25.18
C SER A 2003 1.91 47.01 -25.11
N ALA A 2004 1.13 46.56 -26.09
CA ALA A 2004 0.66 45.19 -26.23
C ALA A 2004 0.53 44.81 -27.72
N PHE A 2005 0.69 43.52 -28.03
CA PHE A 2005 0.60 42.94 -29.38
C PHE A 2005 0.28 41.44 -29.31
N SER A 2006 -0.25 40.83 -30.37
CA SER A 2006 -0.60 39.40 -30.38
C SER A 2006 0.46 38.51 -31.06
N GLN A 2007 0.41 37.19 -30.82
CA GLN A 2007 1.24 36.21 -31.55
C GLN A 2007 0.98 36.27 -33.05
N LEU A 2008 -0.29 36.44 -33.48
CA LEU A 2008 -0.64 36.62 -34.89
C LEU A 2008 0.11 37.81 -35.53
N GLN A 2009 0.22 38.93 -34.83
CA GLN A 2009 0.97 40.10 -35.31
C GLN A 2009 2.49 39.83 -35.38
N VAL A 2010 3.04 39.03 -34.47
CA VAL A 2010 4.44 38.58 -34.55
C VAL A 2010 4.64 37.66 -35.75
N ASP A 2011 3.70 36.75 -36.01
CA ASP A 2011 3.75 35.80 -37.11
C ASP A 2011 3.63 36.48 -38.49
N GLN A 2012 2.80 37.52 -38.56
CA GLN A 2012 2.64 38.36 -39.76
C GLN A 2012 3.80 39.36 -39.95
N GLY A 2013 4.66 39.53 -38.94
CA GLY A 2013 5.77 40.48 -38.96
C GLY A 2013 5.36 41.94 -38.75
N ASP A 2014 4.15 42.19 -38.22
CA ASP A 2014 3.59 43.52 -37.98
C ASP A 2014 4.21 44.23 -36.77
N VAL A 2015 4.77 43.46 -35.83
CA VAL A 2015 5.44 43.99 -34.64
C VAL A 2015 6.88 44.31 -34.99
N VAL A 2016 7.23 45.59 -35.03
CA VAL A 2016 8.55 46.07 -35.43
C VAL A 2016 9.23 46.79 -34.27
N PHE A 2017 10.43 46.34 -33.90
CA PHE A 2017 11.30 47.07 -33.00
C PHE A 2017 12.06 48.16 -33.75
N VAL A 2018 12.12 49.37 -33.18
CA VAL A 2018 12.87 50.51 -33.75
C VAL A 2018 13.70 51.17 -32.65
N PHE A 2019 15.00 51.34 -32.88
CA PHE A 2019 15.84 52.15 -32.00
C PHE A 2019 15.47 53.64 -32.10
N THR A 2020 15.20 54.27 -30.96
CA THR A 2020 14.92 55.71 -30.82
C THR A 2020 16.16 56.47 -30.33
N ASN A 2021 17.07 55.78 -29.65
CA ASN A 2021 18.32 56.31 -29.12
C ASN A 2021 19.50 55.38 -29.48
N PHE A 2022 20.45 55.87 -30.26
CA PHE A 2022 21.61 55.12 -30.75
C PHE A 2022 22.80 55.12 -29.77
N SER A 2023 22.55 55.20 -28.46
CA SER A 2023 23.61 55.24 -27.44
C SER A 2023 24.14 53.87 -27.01
N SER A 2024 23.44 52.78 -27.36
CA SER A 2024 23.77 51.41 -26.95
C SER A 2024 23.68 50.45 -28.13
N SER A 2025 24.50 49.40 -28.12
CA SER A 2025 24.47 48.31 -29.10
C SER A 2025 23.54 47.16 -28.70
N GLN A 2026 22.97 47.26 -27.49
CA GLN A 2026 22.08 46.28 -26.90
C GLN A 2026 20.92 46.99 -26.19
N ASP A 2027 19.74 46.40 -26.27
CA ASP A 2027 18.55 46.82 -25.54
C ASP A 2027 17.80 45.57 -25.08
N HIS A 2028 16.81 45.71 -24.21
CA HIS A 2028 15.94 44.59 -23.84
C HIS A 2028 14.57 45.11 -23.44
N PHE A 2029 13.56 44.27 -23.59
CA PHE A 2029 12.23 44.54 -23.07
C PHE A 2029 11.62 43.28 -22.47
N LYS A 2030 10.74 43.46 -21.49
CA LYS A 2030 10.04 42.36 -20.82
C LYS A 2030 8.58 42.35 -21.22
N VAL A 2031 8.09 41.18 -21.57
CA VAL A 2031 6.68 40.95 -21.88
C VAL A 2031 6.09 39.92 -20.93
N VAL A 2032 4.79 39.99 -20.73
CA VAL A 2032 3.97 38.91 -20.18
C VAL A 2032 3.06 38.45 -21.30
N ALA A 2033 3.16 37.17 -21.66
CA ALA A 2033 2.23 36.49 -22.54
C ALA A 2033 0.97 36.15 -21.75
N LEU A 2034 -0.18 36.56 -22.26
CA LEU A 2034 -1.51 36.37 -21.68
C LEU A 2034 -2.27 35.44 -22.63
N ALA A 2035 -2.54 34.21 -22.19
CA ALA A 2035 -3.41 33.28 -22.90
C ALA A 2035 -4.32 32.55 -21.91
N ARG A 2036 -5.64 32.61 -22.16
CA ARG A 2036 -6.73 31.93 -21.44
C ARG A 2036 -6.47 31.65 -19.94
N GLY A 2037 -6.09 32.68 -19.19
CA GLY A 2037 -5.95 32.63 -17.73
C GLY A 2037 -4.56 32.30 -17.19
N VAL A 2038 -3.56 32.03 -18.04
CA VAL A 2038 -2.19 31.73 -17.63
C VAL A 2038 -1.23 32.81 -18.15
N ASN A 2039 -0.37 33.31 -17.26
CA ASN A 2039 0.53 34.43 -17.52
C ASN A 2039 1.99 33.95 -17.49
N ALA A 2040 2.75 34.17 -18.54
CA ALA A 2040 4.17 33.78 -18.62
C ALA A 2040 5.04 34.98 -18.99
N SER A 2041 6.03 35.30 -18.15
CA SER A 2041 6.92 36.45 -18.36
C SER A 2041 8.19 36.07 -19.13
N ALA A 2042 8.59 36.88 -20.10
CA ALA A 2042 9.78 36.69 -20.92
C ALA A 2042 10.57 38.00 -21.09
N THR A 2043 11.89 37.90 -21.24
CA THR A 2043 12.77 39.04 -21.56
C THR A 2043 13.38 38.86 -22.95
N VAL A 2044 13.05 39.74 -23.89
CA VAL A 2044 13.62 39.72 -25.24
C VAL A 2044 14.85 40.62 -25.26
N ASN A 2045 16.02 40.02 -25.47
CA ASN A 2045 17.27 40.74 -25.66
C ASN A 2045 17.41 41.17 -27.12
N VAL A 2046 17.69 42.45 -27.34
CA VAL A 2046 17.89 43.07 -28.65
C VAL A 2046 19.37 43.37 -28.82
N THR A 2047 19.97 42.91 -29.91
CA THR A 2047 21.39 43.12 -30.20
C THR A 2047 21.56 43.66 -31.61
N VAL A 2048 22.46 44.64 -31.80
CA VAL A 2048 22.71 45.20 -33.13
C VAL A 2048 23.72 44.33 -33.87
N GLN A 2049 23.31 43.79 -35.03
CA GLN A 2049 24.17 43.02 -35.91
C GLN A 2049 25.06 43.97 -36.73
N ALA A 2050 26.37 43.89 -36.55
CA ALA A 2050 27.33 44.77 -37.22
C ALA A 2050 27.35 44.52 -38.74
N LEU A 2051 27.27 45.59 -39.54
CA LEU A 2051 27.42 45.50 -40.99
C LEU A 2051 28.91 45.52 -41.35
N LEU A 2052 29.56 44.38 -41.13
CA LEU A 2052 31.02 44.19 -41.21
C LEU A 2052 31.33 42.83 -41.84
N HIS A 2053 32.16 42.82 -42.89
CA HIS A 2053 32.76 41.58 -43.39
C HIS A 2053 34.01 41.22 -42.57
N VAL A 2054 34.01 40.03 -41.99
CA VAL A 2054 35.10 39.50 -41.17
C VAL A 2054 35.68 38.27 -41.87
N TRP A 2055 37.00 38.21 -42.00
CA TRP A 2055 37.68 37.09 -42.66
C TRP A 2055 37.70 35.82 -41.80
N ALA A 2056 37.40 34.66 -42.40
CA ALA A 2056 37.23 33.36 -41.72
C ALA A 2056 38.29 32.29 -42.12
N GLY A 2057 39.55 32.67 -42.34
CA GLY A 2057 40.60 31.74 -42.79
C GLY A 2057 41.66 31.35 -41.73
N GLY A 2058 42.55 30.41 -42.10
CA GLY A 2058 43.42 29.60 -41.22
C GLY A 2058 44.47 30.32 -40.34
N PRO A 2059 45.22 29.55 -39.53
CA PRO A 2059 45.89 30.04 -38.31
C PRO A 2059 47.04 31.03 -38.56
N TRP A 2060 47.15 32.03 -37.69
CA TRP A 2060 48.10 33.13 -37.75
C TRP A 2060 49.40 32.87 -36.96
N PRO A 2061 50.57 33.31 -37.45
CA PRO A 2061 51.85 32.95 -36.85
C PRO A 2061 52.19 33.73 -35.57
N GLN A 2062 52.51 33.00 -34.51
CA GLN A 2062 52.95 33.52 -33.21
C GLN A 2062 54.35 34.14 -33.28
N GLY A 2063 54.52 35.30 -32.65
CA GLY A 2063 55.74 36.11 -32.64
C GLY A 2063 55.88 37.06 -33.84
N THR A 2064 54.83 37.24 -34.64
CA THR A 2064 54.83 38.13 -35.82
C THR A 2064 53.88 39.32 -35.63
N THR A 2065 54.07 40.37 -36.43
CA THR A 2065 53.07 41.45 -36.56
C THR A 2065 52.36 41.28 -37.89
N LEU A 2066 51.04 41.09 -37.87
CA LEU A 2066 50.16 40.95 -39.03
C LEU A 2066 49.64 42.32 -39.45
N ARG A 2067 49.44 42.60 -40.73
CA ARG A 2067 48.74 43.82 -41.18
C ARG A 2067 47.23 43.60 -41.14
N LEU A 2068 46.50 44.52 -40.52
CA LEU A 2068 45.04 44.57 -40.58
C LEU A 2068 44.65 45.51 -41.73
N ASP A 2069 43.96 44.97 -42.74
CA ASP A 2069 43.48 45.68 -43.93
C ASP A 2069 42.05 45.22 -44.30
N PRO A 2070 41.39 45.77 -45.33
CA PRO A 2070 40.01 45.44 -45.67
C PRO A 2070 39.79 43.98 -46.07
N THR A 2071 40.86 43.21 -46.31
CA THR A 2071 40.69 41.76 -46.53
C THR A 2071 40.37 41.02 -45.24
N VAL A 2072 40.65 41.61 -44.08
CA VAL A 2072 40.46 41.05 -42.73
C VAL A 2072 39.19 41.59 -42.07
N LEU A 2073 38.99 42.91 -42.13
CA LEU A 2073 37.85 43.63 -41.55
C LEU A 2073 37.38 44.69 -42.55
N ASP A 2074 36.14 44.62 -43.03
CA ASP A 2074 35.61 45.59 -44.00
C ASP A 2074 34.20 46.09 -43.66
N ALA A 2075 34.10 47.35 -43.23
CA ALA A 2075 32.85 48.08 -43.00
C ALA A 2075 32.51 49.07 -44.14
N SER A 2076 33.07 48.90 -45.34
CA SER A 2076 32.82 49.80 -46.48
C SER A 2076 31.35 49.89 -46.86
N GLU A 2077 30.58 48.82 -46.69
CA GLU A 2077 29.14 48.85 -46.94
C GLU A 2077 28.40 49.76 -45.95
N LEU A 2078 28.78 49.73 -44.67
CA LEU A 2078 28.25 50.65 -43.66
C LEU A 2078 28.61 52.10 -43.96
N ALA A 2079 29.85 52.34 -44.44
CA ALA A 2079 30.28 53.66 -44.88
C ALA A 2079 29.40 54.19 -46.02
N ASN A 2080 29.10 53.33 -47.00
CA ASN A 2080 28.32 53.68 -48.17
C ASN A 2080 26.85 53.96 -47.83
N ARG A 2081 26.27 53.16 -46.91
CA ARG A 2081 24.88 53.35 -46.45
C ARG A 2081 24.69 54.56 -45.55
N THR A 2082 25.63 54.84 -44.65
CA THR A 2082 25.52 55.96 -43.69
C THR A 2082 26.08 57.28 -44.23
N GLY A 2083 26.87 57.24 -45.31
CA GLY A 2083 27.61 58.40 -45.81
C GLY A 2083 28.66 58.94 -44.82
N SER A 2084 29.02 58.16 -43.79
CA SER A 2084 29.93 58.55 -42.73
C SER A 2084 31.05 57.52 -42.56
N MET A 2085 32.24 57.96 -42.12
CA MET A 2085 33.37 57.06 -41.91
C MET A 2085 33.08 56.11 -40.73
N PRO A 2086 33.07 54.78 -40.93
CA PRO A 2086 32.93 53.83 -39.83
C PRO A 2086 34.15 53.89 -38.92
N HIS A 2087 33.92 53.89 -37.61
CA HIS A 2087 34.99 53.79 -36.63
C HIS A 2087 34.83 52.51 -35.83
N PHE A 2088 35.97 51.96 -35.46
CA PHE A 2088 36.13 50.78 -34.65
C PHE A 2088 36.77 51.18 -33.33
N ARG A 2089 36.19 50.73 -32.23
CA ARG A 2089 36.75 50.82 -30.90
C ARG A 2089 37.04 49.42 -30.39
N LEU A 2090 38.25 49.20 -29.89
CA LEU A 2090 38.63 47.94 -29.28
C LEU A 2090 38.00 47.86 -27.87
N LEU A 2091 37.02 46.98 -27.69
CA LEU A 2091 36.42 46.70 -26.37
C LEU A 2091 37.28 45.71 -25.58
N ALA A 2092 37.81 44.70 -26.27
CA ALA A 2092 38.72 43.71 -25.73
C ALA A 2092 39.76 43.34 -26.79
N GLY A 2093 41.04 43.55 -26.48
CA GLY A 2093 42.13 43.09 -27.34
C GLY A 2093 42.38 41.58 -27.24
N PRO A 2094 43.21 41.03 -28.14
CA PRO A 2094 43.60 39.62 -28.08
C PRO A 2094 44.36 39.29 -26.80
N ARG A 2095 44.09 38.12 -26.22
CA ARG A 2095 44.69 37.64 -24.96
C ARG A 2095 46.21 37.52 -25.06
N TYR A 2096 46.70 37.09 -26.22
CA TYR A 2096 48.12 36.85 -26.44
C TYR A 2096 48.71 37.87 -27.41
N GLY A 2097 48.07 39.00 -27.66
CA GLY A 2097 48.52 39.96 -28.67
C GLY A 2097 48.11 41.39 -28.39
N ARG A 2098 48.45 42.30 -29.30
CA ARG A 2098 48.03 43.71 -29.21
C ARG A 2098 47.90 44.34 -30.59
N VAL A 2099 46.93 45.23 -30.74
CA VAL A 2099 46.73 46.03 -31.95
C VAL A 2099 47.59 47.29 -31.84
N VAL A 2100 48.41 47.55 -32.87
CA VAL A 2100 49.42 48.62 -32.91
C VAL A 2100 49.33 49.41 -34.20
N ARG A 2101 49.75 50.69 -34.16
CA ARG A 2101 49.87 51.52 -35.37
C ARG A 2101 51.25 51.39 -35.98
N VAL A 2102 51.31 51.22 -37.30
CA VAL A 2102 52.54 50.91 -38.05
C VAL A 2102 53.00 52.16 -38.79
N SER A 2103 54.08 52.79 -38.32
CA SER A 2103 54.62 54.03 -38.93
C SER A 2103 55.41 53.73 -40.22
N GLN A 2104 55.08 54.42 -41.33
CA GLN A 2104 55.73 54.23 -42.65
C GLN A 2104 57.05 55.01 -42.84
N GLY A 2105 57.51 55.80 -41.86
CA GLY A 2105 58.71 56.64 -41.97
C GLY A 2105 60.00 55.96 -41.50
N ARG A 2106 60.98 55.76 -42.39
CA ARG A 2106 62.22 54.98 -42.17
C ARG A 2106 63.28 55.62 -41.23
N THR A 2107 62.96 56.67 -40.46
CA THR A 2107 64.00 57.42 -39.70
C THR A 2107 63.62 57.93 -38.30
N GLU A 2108 62.46 57.59 -37.75
CA GLU A 2108 62.14 57.92 -36.34
C GLU A 2108 62.10 56.66 -35.47
N SER A 2109 62.63 56.78 -34.25
CA SER A 2109 62.80 55.70 -33.27
C SER A 2109 61.48 54.95 -33.02
N ARG A 2110 61.48 53.64 -33.30
CA ARG A 2110 60.36 52.70 -33.12
C ARG A 2110 59.76 52.78 -31.71
N SER A 2111 58.63 53.47 -31.55
CA SER A 2111 57.67 53.21 -30.48
C SER A 2111 56.32 52.87 -31.12
N ASN A 2112 55.99 51.58 -31.20
CA ASN A 2112 54.68 51.11 -31.66
C ASN A 2112 53.63 51.55 -30.63
N GLN A 2113 52.78 52.52 -30.98
CA GLN A 2113 51.68 52.95 -30.11
C GLN A 2113 50.54 51.94 -30.19
N LEU A 2114 50.03 51.53 -29.03
CA LEU A 2114 48.83 50.71 -28.90
C LEU A 2114 47.62 51.49 -29.43
N VAL A 2115 46.78 50.83 -30.22
CA VAL A 2115 45.61 51.46 -30.86
C VAL A 2115 44.34 50.94 -30.22
N GLU A 2116 43.63 51.83 -29.52
CA GLU A 2116 42.31 51.55 -28.94
C GLU A 2116 41.16 51.93 -29.89
N HIS A 2117 41.39 52.85 -30.82
CA HIS A 2117 40.40 53.33 -31.79
C HIS A 2117 41.01 53.48 -33.18
N PHE A 2118 40.30 53.02 -34.21
CA PHE A 2118 40.70 53.16 -35.60
C PHE A 2118 39.50 53.30 -36.53
N THR A 2119 39.74 53.64 -37.79
CA THR A 2119 38.69 53.87 -38.79
C THR A 2119 38.80 52.89 -39.95
N GLN A 2120 37.74 52.77 -40.75
CA GLN A 2120 37.80 52.04 -42.02
C GLN A 2120 38.93 52.55 -42.93
N ARG A 2121 39.17 53.87 -42.95
CA ARG A 2121 40.30 54.46 -43.67
C ARG A 2121 41.65 53.96 -43.17
N ASP A 2122 41.81 53.75 -41.86
CA ASP A 2122 43.07 53.23 -41.30
C ASP A 2122 43.36 51.80 -41.77
N LEU A 2123 42.32 50.99 -42.00
CA LEU A 2123 42.41 49.67 -42.60
C LEU A 2123 42.76 49.78 -44.09
N GLU A 2124 42.03 50.60 -44.86
CA GLU A 2124 42.28 50.84 -46.29
C GLU A 2124 43.71 51.33 -46.57
N GLU A 2125 44.25 52.18 -45.71
CA GLU A 2125 45.63 52.69 -45.78
C GLU A 2125 46.67 51.68 -45.25
N GLY A 2126 46.23 50.58 -44.64
CA GLY A 2126 47.08 49.52 -44.09
C GLY A 2126 47.96 49.99 -42.93
N GLN A 2127 47.49 50.95 -42.13
CA GLN A 2127 48.24 51.54 -41.01
C GLN A 2127 48.20 50.70 -39.73
N LEU A 2128 47.38 49.65 -39.68
CA LEU A 2128 47.15 48.84 -38.49
C LEU A 2128 47.91 47.52 -38.56
N GLY A 2129 48.51 47.16 -37.43
CA GLY A 2129 49.16 45.89 -37.21
C GLY A 2129 48.60 45.16 -36.00
N LEU A 2130 48.51 43.83 -36.06
CA LEU A 2130 48.21 42.97 -34.93
C LEU A 2130 49.47 42.18 -34.56
N GLU A 2131 50.05 42.49 -33.40
CA GLU A 2131 51.15 41.70 -32.84
C GLU A 2131 50.58 40.43 -32.19
N VAL A 2132 50.95 39.27 -32.70
CA VAL A 2132 50.56 37.96 -32.15
C VAL A 2132 51.70 37.47 -31.27
N GLY A 2133 51.48 37.38 -29.96
CA GLY A 2133 52.44 36.87 -28.97
C GLY A 2133 52.39 35.35 -28.82
N LYS A 2134 53.23 34.85 -27.89
CA LYS A 2134 53.33 33.42 -27.58
C LYS A 2134 52.61 33.15 -26.25
N PRO A 2135 51.71 32.15 -26.17
CA PRO A 2135 51.09 31.76 -24.91
C PRO A 2135 52.16 31.23 -23.93
N GLU A 2136 52.10 31.62 -22.66
CA GLU A 2136 53.02 31.14 -21.62
C GLU A 2136 52.69 29.67 -21.25
N GLY A 2137 53.67 28.77 -21.40
CA GLY A 2137 53.53 27.34 -21.11
C GLY A 2137 53.69 26.45 -22.35
N ARG A 2138 54.33 25.27 -22.20
CA ARG A 2138 54.58 24.33 -23.31
C ARG A 2138 53.29 23.64 -23.77
N SER A 2139 52.50 24.27 -24.62
CA SER A 2139 51.49 23.58 -25.44
C SER A 2139 51.90 23.65 -26.92
N THR A 2140 51.91 22.50 -27.59
CA THR A 2140 52.39 22.32 -28.98
C THR A 2140 51.28 22.43 -30.03
N GLY A 2141 50.06 22.82 -29.64
CA GLY A 2141 48.88 22.91 -30.51
C GLY A 2141 48.49 24.34 -30.90
N PRO A 2142 47.65 24.52 -31.94
CA PRO A 2142 47.11 25.82 -32.31
C PRO A 2142 46.25 26.40 -31.16
N ALA A 2143 46.48 27.65 -30.80
CA ALA A 2143 45.81 28.33 -29.69
C ALA A 2143 44.84 29.40 -30.23
N GLY A 2144 43.55 29.29 -29.89
CA GLY A 2144 42.53 30.28 -30.25
C GLY A 2144 42.70 31.58 -29.47
N ASP A 2145 42.56 32.70 -30.17
CA ASP A 2145 42.51 34.05 -29.60
C ASP A 2145 41.40 34.86 -30.28
N ARG A 2146 40.97 35.96 -29.66
CA ARG A 2146 39.85 36.77 -30.18
C ARG A 2146 40.01 38.24 -29.82
N LEU A 2147 39.46 39.12 -30.65
CA LEU A 2147 39.29 40.52 -30.29
C LEU A 2147 37.84 40.97 -30.49
N THR A 2148 37.38 41.86 -29.62
CA THR A 2148 36.00 42.39 -29.60
C THR A 2148 36.04 43.87 -29.96
N LEU A 2149 35.27 44.24 -30.97
CA LEU A 2149 35.22 45.57 -31.56
C LEU A 2149 33.83 46.16 -31.42
N GLU A 2150 33.72 47.44 -31.08
CA GLU A 2150 32.50 48.23 -31.23
C GLU A 2150 32.62 49.06 -32.51
N LEU A 2151 31.72 48.83 -33.47
CA LEU A 2151 31.62 49.53 -34.74
C LEU A 2151 30.53 50.60 -34.64
N TRP A 2152 30.89 51.86 -34.84
CA TRP A 2152 29.94 52.97 -34.90
C TRP A 2152 30.03 53.75 -36.21
N ALA A 2153 28.90 54.31 -36.63
CA ALA A 2153 28.78 55.25 -37.75
C ALA A 2153 27.65 56.25 -37.45
N LYS A 2154 27.63 57.39 -38.13
CA LYS A 2154 26.66 58.45 -37.84
C LYS A 2154 25.26 58.05 -38.32
N GLY A 2155 24.26 58.17 -37.45
CA GLY A 2155 22.84 57.91 -37.79
C GLY A 2155 22.42 56.44 -37.70
N VAL A 2156 23.26 55.58 -37.14
CA VAL A 2156 22.97 54.15 -36.88
C VAL A 2156 23.40 53.79 -35.45
N PRO A 2157 22.79 52.78 -34.82
CA PRO A 2157 23.23 52.31 -33.51
C PRO A 2157 24.62 51.66 -33.57
N PRO A 2158 25.42 51.71 -32.49
CA PRO A 2158 26.68 51.00 -32.41
C PRO A 2158 26.43 49.49 -32.44
N ALA A 2159 27.38 48.72 -32.96
CA ALA A 2159 27.28 47.27 -33.07
C ALA A 2159 28.57 46.62 -32.58
N VAL A 2160 28.45 45.52 -31.83
CA VAL A 2160 29.61 44.78 -31.33
C VAL A 2160 29.91 43.63 -32.29
N ALA A 2161 31.15 43.56 -32.76
CA ALA A 2161 31.65 42.50 -33.65
C ALA A 2161 32.81 41.74 -33.00
N LEU A 2162 32.91 40.46 -33.32
CA LEU A 2162 33.97 39.56 -32.85
C LEU A 2162 34.85 39.14 -34.03
N LEU A 2163 36.16 39.22 -33.86
CA LEU A 2163 37.15 38.63 -34.76
C LEU A 2163 37.85 37.49 -34.00
N ASP A 2164 37.37 36.27 -34.21
CA ASP A 2164 37.95 35.03 -33.68
C ASP A 2164 39.02 34.49 -34.66
N PHE A 2165 40.22 34.18 -34.17
CA PHE A 2165 41.31 33.63 -34.98
C PHE A 2165 42.15 32.59 -34.21
N ALA A 2166 42.68 31.59 -34.91
CA ALA A 2166 43.60 30.61 -34.34
C ALA A 2166 45.05 31.05 -34.55
N THR A 2167 45.95 30.74 -33.62
CA THR A 2167 47.39 31.04 -33.72
C THR A 2167 48.23 29.77 -33.73
N GLU A 2168 49.34 29.77 -34.48
CA GLU A 2168 50.30 28.65 -34.53
C GLU A 2168 51.75 29.17 -34.48
N PRO A 2169 52.74 28.36 -34.07
CA PRO A 2169 54.14 28.75 -34.10
C PRO A 2169 54.59 29.20 -35.50
N TYR A 2170 55.26 30.36 -35.60
CA TYR A 2170 55.75 30.88 -36.89
C TYR A 2170 56.67 29.86 -37.60
N HIS A 2171 56.29 29.48 -38.82
CA HIS A 2171 57.06 28.56 -39.64
C HIS A 2171 57.46 29.24 -40.95
N ALA A 2172 58.77 29.51 -41.13
CA ALA A 2172 59.27 30.31 -42.26
C ALA A 2172 58.94 29.74 -43.65
N ALA A 2173 58.69 28.43 -43.76
CA ALA A 2173 58.33 27.76 -45.02
C ALA A 2173 56.82 27.78 -45.33
N LYS A 2174 55.96 28.19 -44.38
CA LYS A 2174 54.51 28.15 -44.54
C LYS A 2174 54.01 29.52 -45.01
N SER A 2175 53.23 29.52 -46.08
CA SER A 2175 52.58 30.73 -46.59
C SER A 2175 51.35 31.05 -45.76
N TYR A 2176 51.35 32.23 -45.13
CA TYR A 2176 50.21 32.75 -44.39
C TYR A 2176 49.38 33.66 -45.28
N SER A 2177 48.06 33.56 -45.19
CA SER A 2177 47.08 34.34 -45.97
C SER A 2177 46.91 35.79 -45.48
N VAL A 2178 47.87 36.29 -44.70
CA VAL A 2178 47.89 37.64 -44.12
C VAL A 2178 49.28 38.23 -44.29
N ALA A 2179 49.36 39.54 -44.55
CA ALA A 2179 50.64 40.20 -44.74
C ALA A 2179 51.41 40.33 -43.41
N LEU A 2180 52.63 39.80 -43.36
CA LEU A 2180 53.51 39.89 -42.18
C LEU A 2180 54.37 41.15 -42.26
N LEU A 2181 54.23 42.03 -41.27
CA LEU A 2181 54.99 43.28 -41.11
C LEU A 2181 56.31 43.06 -40.36
N SER A 2182 56.37 42.07 -39.47
CA SER A 2182 57.58 41.72 -38.70
C SER A 2182 57.64 40.22 -38.40
N VAL A 2183 58.86 39.70 -38.24
CA VAL A 2183 59.16 38.27 -37.98
C VAL A 2183 60.16 38.12 -36.84
N PRO A 2184 60.16 36.99 -36.08
CA PRO A 2184 61.00 36.82 -34.89
C PRO A 2184 62.52 36.80 -35.19
N GLU A 2185 63.32 37.54 -34.42
CA GLU A 2185 64.80 37.54 -34.55
C GLU A 2185 65.45 36.25 -34.03
N ALA A 2186 66.42 35.72 -34.80
CA ALA A 2186 67.14 34.48 -34.49
C ALA A 2186 68.23 34.71 -33.43
N VAL A 2187 68.13 33.99 -32.29
CA VAL A 2187 69.06 34.07 -31.15
C VAL A 2187 70.48 33.67 -31.56
N ARG A 2188 71.44 34.60 -31.42
CA ARG A 2188 72.89 34.36 -31.56
C ARG A 2188 73.43 33.77 -30.25
N THR A 2189 73.83 32.50 -30.26
CA THR A 2189 74.61 31.87 -29.18
C THR A 2189 76.09 31.77 -29.58
N GLU A 2190 76.97 32.25 -28.69
CA GLU A 2190 78.43 32.29 -28.82
C GLU A 2190 79.12 30.93 -28.64
N THR A 2191 80.21 30.78 -29.41
CA THR A 2191 81.48 30.07 -29.14
C THR A 2191 81.54 28.56 -28.88
N GLU A 2192 82.09 27.81 -29.86
CA GLU A 2192 83.44 27.20 -29.78
C GLU A 2192 83.94 26.75 -31.19
N LYS A 2193 85.27 26.74 -31.40
CA LYS A 2193 86.03 26.46 -32.66
C LYS A 2193 86.52 24.97 -32.70
N PRO A 2194 87.34 24.49 -33.68
CA PRO A 2194 87.04 24.13 -35.08
C PRO A 2194 87.55 22.70 -35.49
N GLY A 2195 87.10 22.14 -36.61
CA GLY A 2195 87.59 20.87 -37.17
C GLY A 2195 87.37 20.78 -38.70
N ARG A 2196 88.30 20.12 -39.41
CA ARG A 2196 88.67 20.30 -40.82
C ARG A 2196 88.25 19.09 -41.70
N SER A 2197 88.15 19.34 -43.02
CA SER A 2197 88.27 18.41 -44.19
C SER A 2197 86.99 17.84 -44.86
N VAL A 2198 87.08 17.66 -46.18
CA VAL A 2198 86.11 18.06 -47.24
C VAL A 2198 85.60 16.87 -48.07
N PRO A 2199 84.35 16.91 -48.61
CA PRO A 2199 84.12 16.40 -49.97
C PRO A 2199 83.09 17.21 -50.80
N THR A 2200 83.59 17.80 -51.89
CA THR A 2200 83.10 17.73 -53.29
C THR A 2200 81.60 17.54 -53.61
N GLY A 2201 80.99 18.54 -54.26
CA GLY A 2201 79.74 18.43 -55.01
C GLY A 2201 79.36 19.76 -55.69
N GLN A 2202 79.29 19.76 -57.02
CA GLN A 2202 79.17 20.87 -57.97
C GLN A 2202 77.69 20.93 -58.52
N PRO A 2203 77.31 21.74 -59.54
CA PRO A 2203 76.45 22.94 -59.42
C PRO A 2203 75.06 22.88 -60.11
N GLY A 2204 74.17 23.86 -59.86
CA GLY A 2204 73.17 24.33 -60.86
C GLY A 2204 71.73 24.60 -60.37
N GLN A 2205 71.25 25.83 -60.62
CA GLN A 2205 69.87 26.30 -60.82
C GLN A 2205 68.81 26.24 -59.69
N ALA A 2206 68.23 27.42 -59.48
CA ALA A 2206 66.90 27.76 -58.98
C ALA A 2206 65.96 26.56 -58.66
N ALA A 2207 65.79 26.31 -57.36
CA ALA A 2207 64.88 25.31 -56.81
C ALA A 2207 63.44 25.84 -56.69
N SER A 2208 62.53 25.04 -57.22
CA SER A 2208 61.08 25.06 -57.13
C SER A 2208 60.55 24.26 -55.92
N SER A 2209 59.45 24.72 -55.34
CA SER A 2209 58.31 24.01 -54.72
C SER A 2209 58.49 22.65 -54.01
N PRO A 2210 58.00 22.54 -52.75
CA PRO A 2210 57.36 21.31 -52.28
C PRO A 2210 55.86 21.55 -52.08
N VAL A 2211 55.08 20.89 -52.93
CA VAL A 2211 53.63 20.68 -52.81
C VAL A 2211 53.34 19.92 -51.50
N PRO A 2212 52.30 20.30 -50.73
CA PRO A 2212 52.01 19.71 -49.42
C PRO A 2212 51.34 18.33 -49.56
N THR A 2213 52.06 17.28 -49.16
CA THR A 2213 51.54 15.92 -49.01
C THR A 2213 50.82 15.75 -47.68
N ALA A 2214 49.51 15.98 -47.75
CA ALA A 2214 48.45 15.11 -47.27
C ALA A 2214 48.69 14.40 -45.92
N ALA A 2215 48.08 15.02 -44.91
CA ALA A 2215 47.89 14.54 -43.56
C ALA A 2215 47.22 13.15 -43.51
N LYS A 2216 47.99 12.20 -43.00
CA LYS A 2216 47.49 10.98 -42.37
C LYS A 2216 46.82 11.39 -41.05
N GLY A 2217 45.51 11.62 -41.11
CA GLY A 2217 44.64 11.86 -39.96
C GLY A 2217 44.48 10.59 -39.12
N GLY A 2218 45.48 10.30 -38.31
CA GLY A 2218 45.44 9.25 -37.30
C GLY A 2218 44.85 9.80 -36.00
N PHE A 2219 43.56 9.53 -35.79
CA PHE A 2219 42.87 9.14 -34.55
C PHE A 2219 43.10 9.92 -33.22
N LEU A 2220 43.93 10.95 -33.16
CA LEU A 2220 44.16 11.76 -31.94
C LEU A 2220 43.38 13.09 -31.93
N GLY A 2221 42.94 13.59 -33.08
CA GLY A 2221 42.11 14.83 -33.17
C GLY A 2221 40.62 14.61 -32.88
N PHE A 2222 40.14 13.37 -32.87
CA PHE A 2222 38.79 13.01 -32.44
C PHE A 2222 38.66 12.98 -30.90
N LEU A 2223 39.80 12.89 -30.18
CA LEU A 2223 39.86 12.92 -28.72
C LEU A 2223 39.88 14.33 -28.11
N GLU A 2224 40.25 15.36 -28.87
CA GLU A 2224 40.28 16.75 -28.37
C GLU A 2224 38.94 17.50 -28.51
N ALA A 2225 38.10 17.16 -29.49
CA ALA A 2225 36.77 17.77 -29.63
C ALA A 2225 35.67 17.04 -28.83
N ASN A 2226 35.85 15.75 -28.55
CA ASN A 2226 35.04 15.01 -27.58
C ASN A 2226 35.72 14.91 -26.21
N MET A 2227 36.70 15.77 -25.92
CA MET A 2227 37.49 15.68 -24.70
C MET A 2227 36.61 15.90 -23.46
N PHE A 2228 35.56 16.71 -23.47
CA PHE A 2228 34.63 16.77 -22.32
C PHE A 2228 33.65 15.58 -22.28
N SER A 2229 33.25 15.06 -23.44
CA SER A 2229 32.43 13.85 -23.53
C SER A 2229 33.19 12.54 -23.25
N ILE A 2230 34.53 12.59 -23.21
CA ILE A 2230 35.40 11.50 -22.77
C ILE A 2230 35.96 11.80 -21.38
N ILE A 2231 36.31 13.04 -21.03
CA ILE A 2231 36.78 13.40 -19.67
C ILE A 2231 35.67 13.22 -18.65
N ILE A 2232 34.39 13.49 -18.93
CA ILE A 2232 33.35 13.28 -17.92
C ILE A 2232 33.17 11.78 -17.62
N PRO A 2233 32.99 10.88 -18.59
CA PRO A 2233 32.99 9.44 -18.33
C PRO A 2233 34.36 8.89 -17.95
N VAL A 2234 35.49 9.46 -18.36
CA VAL A 2234 36.83 9.05 -17.89
C VAL A 2234 37.11 9.55 -16.49
N CYS A 2235 36.60 10.70 -16.06
CA CYS A 2235 36.62 11.14 -14.68
C CYS A 2235 35.67 10.27 -13.87
N LEU A 2236 34.48 9.94 -14.36
CA LEU A 2236 33.58 8.98 -13.73
C LEU A 2236 34.18 7.58 -13.67
N ILE A 2237 34.86 7.10 -14.73
CA ILE A 2237 35.57 5.82 -14.77
C ILE A 2237 36.86 5.89 -13.96
N LEU A 2238 37.53 7.03 -13.84
CA LEU A 2238 38.69 7.22 -12.96
C LEU A 2238 38.26 7.35 -11.51
N LEU A 2239 37.06 7.85 -11.24
CA LEU A 2239 36.47 7.93 -9.90
C LEU A 2239 35.88 6.57 -9.52
N LEU A 2240 35.27 5.85 -10.46
CA LEU A 2240 34.89 4.43 -10.34
C LEU A 2240 36.12 3.53 -10.29
N LEU A 2241 37.20 3.79 -11.03
CA LEU A 2241 38.46 3.05 -10.91
C LEU A 2241 39.24 3.50 -9.69
N ALA A 2242 39.08 4.72 -9.18
CA ALA A 2242 39.64 5.16 -7.90
C ALA A 2242 38.78 4.73 -6.72
N LEU A 2243 37.56 4.24 -6.94
CA LEU A 2243 36.76 3.47 -5.98
C LEU A 2243 37.06 1.98 -6.10
N ILE A 2244 37.14 1.45 -7.33
CA ILE A 2244 37.46 0.06 -7.64
C ILE A 2244 38.94 -0.25 -7.41
N LEU A 2245 39.88 0.69 -7.45
CA LEU A 2245 41.30 0.43 -7.11
C LEU A 2245 41.49 0.25 -5.60
N PRO A 2246 40.92 1.06 -4.69
CA PRO A 2246 40.86 0.69 -3.29
C PRO A 2246 39.97 -0.52 -3.06
N LEU A 2247 38.87 -0.76 -3.81
CA LEU A 2247 38.08 -1.99 -3.68
C LEU A 2247 38.85 -3.24 -4.17
N LEU A 2248 39.63 -3.15 -5.25
CA LEU A 2248 40.49 -4.22 -5.78
C LEU A 2248 41.79 -4.30 -5.00
N PHE A 2249 42.30 -3.22 -4.43
CA PHE A 2249 43.44 -3.28 -3.52
C PHE A 2249 42.98 -3.82 -2.16
N TYR A 2250 41.73 -3.62 -1.76
CA TYR A 2250 41.09 -4.28 -0.62
C TYR A 2250 40.87 -5.77 -0.91
N LEU A 2251 40.27 -6.12 -2.06
CA LEU A 2251 40.10 -7.51 -2.49
C LEU A 2251 41.44 -8.22 -2.78
N ARG A 2252 42.47 -7.51 -3.25
CA ARG A 2252 43.81 -8.06 -3.55
C ARG A 2252 44.73 -8.04 -2.33
N LYS A 2253 44.51 -7.16 -1.35
CA LYS A 2253 45.16 -7.22 -0.03
C LYS A 2253 44.53 -8.30 0.85
N ARG A 2254 43.32 -8.79 0.52
CA ARG A 2254 42.82 -10.06 1.05
C ARG A 2254 43.32 -11.29 0.28
N ASN A 2255 43.70 -11.18 -0.99
CA ASN A 2255 44.19 -12.31 -1.80
C ASN A 2255 45.71 -12.48 -1.90
N LYS A 2256 46.46 -12.06 -0.87
CA LYS A 2256 47.84 -12.52 -0.61
C LYS A 2256 48.08 -13.06 0.82
N THR A 2257 47.04 -13.65 1.40
CA THR A 2257 47.14 -14.88 2.21
C THR A 2257 46.50 -15.97 1.33
N GLY A 2258 47.26 -16.73 0.56
CA GLY A 2258 48.07 -17.81 1.11
C GLY A 2258 47.18 -19.03 1.31
N LYS A 2259 46.85 -19.76 0.22
CA LYS A 2259 46.30 -21.12 0.30
C LYS A 2259 47.35 -22.02 0.97
N HIS A 2260 47.07 -22.50 2.17
CA HIS A 2260 47.09 -23.95 2.40
C HIS A 2260 45.76 -24.42 1.79
N ASP A 2261 45.66 -25.21 0.72
CA ASP A 2261 46.42 -26.40 0.32
C ASP A 2261 46.45 -27.46 1.42
N VAL A 2262 45.31 -28.13 1.58
CA VAL A 2262 45.27 -29.57 1.84
C VAL A 2262 44.26 -30.21 0.89
N GLN A 2263 44.80 -30.85 -0.15
CA GLN A 2263 44.42 -32.18 -0.64
C GLN A 2263 42.92 -32.49 -0.75
N VAL A 2264 42.47 -32.55 -2.00
CA VAL A 2264 41.59 -33.66 -2.39
C VAL A 2264 42.33 -34.95 -2.00
N LEU A 2265 41.66 -35.87 -1.30
CA LEU A 2265 41.46 -37.26 -1.75
C LEU A 2265 41.02 -38.15 -0.58
N THR A 2266 39.71 -38.44 -0.57
CA THR A 2266 39.17 -39.80 -0.44
C THR A 2266 39.60 -40.65 0.77
N ALA A 2267 38.76 -40.72 1.81
CA ALA A 2267 38.12 -41.95 2.36
C ALA A 2267 37.68 -41.81 3.83
N LYS A 2268 36.44 -42.28 4.11
CA LYS A 2268 35.88 -42.96 5.33
C LYS A 2268 36.89 -43.37 6.46
N PRO A 2269 36.49 -43.78 7.70
CA PRO A 2269 35.36 -43.49 8.63
C PRO A 2269 35.77 -43.23 10.14
N ARG A 2270 34.78 -42.92 11.01
CA ARG A 2270 34.60 -42.96 12.50
C ARG A 2270 35.70 -43.40 13.55
N ASN A 2271 35.70 -42.68 14.70
CA ASN A 2271 36.04 -43.00 16.15
C ASN A 2271 37.43 -42.68 16.79
N GLY A 2272 37.44 -41.84 17.86
CA GLY A 2272 38.03 -42.18 19.20
C GLY A 2272 39.24 -41.39 19.79
N LEU A 2273 39.02 -40.80 20.99
CA LEU A 2273 39.93 -40.41 22.12
C LEU A 2273 40.72 -39.07 22.15
N ALA A 2274 40.42 -38.27 23.18
CA ALA A 2274 41.15 -37.09 23.67
C ALA A 2274 41.79 -37.37 25.05
N GLY A 2275 42.92 -36.71 25.33
CA GLY A 2275 43.63 -36.67 26.61
C GLY A 2275 44.76 -35.61 26.57
N ASP A 2276 44.83 -34.80 27.63
CA ASP A 2276 45.59 -33.55 27.81
C ASP A 2276 47.12 -33.61 27.62
N THR A 2277 47.72 -32.49 27.22
CA THR A 2277 48.88 -31.85 27.91
C THR A 2277 49.28 -30.52 27.27
N GLU A 2278 49.31 -29.47 28.11
CA GLU A 2278 49.86 -28.14 27.88
C GLU A 2278 51.38 -28.15 27.60
N THR A 2279 51.90 -27.09 26.96
CA THR A 2279 53.09 -26.35 27.47
C THR A 2279 53.34 -25.05 26.70
N PHE A 2280 53.22 -23.93 27.43
CA PHE A 2280 53.61 -22.57 27.04
C PHE A 2280 55.10 -22.30 27.22
N ARG A 2281 55.67 -21.37 26.41
CA ARG A 2281 56.93 -20.67 26.70
C ARG A 2281 56.82 -19.15 26.48
N LYS A 2282 57.40 -18.45 27.46
CA LYS A 2282 57.40 -17.00 27.76
C LYS A 2282 58.50 -16.27 26.96
N VAL A 2283 58.27 -15.00 26.58
CA VAL A 2283 59.26 -14.11 25.92
C VAL A 2283 59.32 -12.74 26.62
N GLU A 2284 60.52 -12.18 26.74
CA GLU A 2284 60.96 -11.17 27.71
C GLU A 2284 60.67 -9.69 27.36
N PRO A 2285 60.55 -8.82 28.39
CA PRO A 2285 60.29 -7.38 28.28
C PRO A 2285 61.58 -6.54 28.33
N GLY A 2286 61.88 -5.77 27.27
CA GLY A 2286 63.09 -4.94 27.25
C GLY A 2286 63.20 -3.84 26.19
N GLN A 2287 62.13 -3.45 25.48
CA GLN A 2287 62.19 -2.36 24.49
C GLN A 2287 61.04 -1.35 24.65
N ALA A 2288 61.12 -0.55 25.71
CA ALA A 2288 60.36 0.69 25.89
C ALA A 2288 61.24 1.89 25.49
N ILE A 2289 60.72 2.81 24.67
CA ILE A 2289 61.41 3.99 24.14
C ILE A 2289 60.76 5.27 24.72
N PRO A 2290 61.54 6.30 25.12
CA PRO A 2290 61.11 7.37 26.02
C PRO A 2290 60.65 8.65 25.29
N LEU A 2291 59.72 9.37 25.93
CA LEU A 2291 59.14 10.65 25.51
C LEU A 2291 60.04 11.84 25.90
N ILE A 2292 60.36 12.70 24.94
CA ILE A 2292 61.19 13.91 25.13
C ILE A 2292 60.37 15.16 24.83
N THR A 2293 60.40 16.08 25.80
CA THR A 2293 59.84 17.43 25.82
C THR A 2293 60.72 18.43 25.07
N VAL A 2294 60.12 19.38 24.34
CA VAL A 2294 60.85 20.49 23.70
C VAL A 2294 60.17 21.84 24.00
N PRO A 2295 60.94 22.91 24.28
CA PRO A 2295 60.46 24.13 24.94
C PRO A 2295 60.42 25.38 24.02
N GLY A 2296 59.42 26.24 24.27
CA GLY A 2296 59.57 27.70 24.33
C GLY A 2296 59.67 28.52 23.03
N GLN A 2297 58.61 29.29 22.73
CA GLN A 2297 58.71 30.74 22.45
C GLN A 2297 57.34 31.40 22.59
N GLY A 2298 57.29 32.50 23.34
CA GLY A 2298 56.09 33.08 23.93
C GLY A 2298 55.21 33.92 22.98
N PRO A 2299 53.94 34.17 23.39
CA PRO A 2299 52.88 34.74 22.57
C PRO A 2299 52.78 36.28 22.65
N PRO A 2300 52.27 36.96 21.61
CA PRO A 2300 51.88 38.36 21.69
C PRO A 2300 50.49 38.52 22.35
N PRO A 2301 50.23 39.65 23.02
CA PRO A 2301 49.15 39.78 24.00
C PRO A 2301 47.80 40.16 23.37
N GLY A 2302 46.74 39.45 23.76
CA GLY A 2302 45.36 39.96 23.66
C GLY A 2302 44.35 39.13 22.87
N GLY A 2303 44.69 37.96 22.33
CA GLY A 2303 43.72 37.03 21.74
C GLY A 2303 43.61 35.75 22.57
N GLN A 2304 42.44 35.48 23.15
CA GLN A 2304 42.12 34.16 23.71
C GLN A 2304 42.21 33.12 22.57
N PRO A 2305 43.08 32.11 22.67
CA PRO A 2305 43.28 31.13 21.62
C PRO A 2305 42.15 30.10 21.65
N ASP A 2306 41.57 29.90 20.48
CA ASP A 2306 40.51 28.93 20.19
C ASP A 2306 40.98 27.48 20.53
N PRO A 2307 40.17 26.66 21.23
CA PRO A 2307 40.61 25.34 21.74
C PRO A 2307 40.79 24.27 20.66
N GLU A 2308 40.46 24.52 19.40
CA GLU A 2308 40.59 23.51 18.33
C GLU A 2308 42.04 23.22 17.88
N LEU A 2309 43.04 23.87 18.48
CA LEU A 2309 44.44 23.78 18.03
C LEU A 2309 45.40 22.91 18.87
N LEU A 2310 44.91 22.01 19.74
CA LEU A 2310 45.80 21.18 20.58
C LEU A 2310 45.57 19.65 20.53
N GLN A 2311 45.26 19.09 19.35
CA GLN A 2311 45.35 17.63 19.14
C GLN A 2311 46.22 17.23 17.91
N PHE A 2312 47.35 17.92 17.70
CA PHE A 2312 48.40 17.48 16.79
C PHE A 2312 49.49 16.68 17.52
N CYS A 2313 49.25 15.38 17.76
CA CYS A 2313 50.31 14.40 18.04
C CYS A 2313 50.44 13.43 16.86
N ARG A 2314 51.08 13.91 15.78
CA ARG A 2314 51.48 13.11 14.61
C ARG A 2314 52.74 12.30 14.96
N THR A 2315 52.64 10.97 14.98
CA THR A 2315 53.79 10.09 15.12
C THR A 2315 54.67 10.12 13.85
N PRO A 2316 56.01 10.24 13.98
CA PRO A 2316 56.90 10.56 12.86
C PRO A 2316 57.41 9.33 12.08
N ASN A 2317 56.72 8.18 12.14
CA ASN A 2317 57.09 7.02 11.32
C ASN A 2317 56.08 6.86 10.16
N PRO A 2318 56.46 7.23 8.91
CA PRO A 2318 55.55 7.32 7.77
C PRO A 2318 54.92 5.98 7.36
N ALA A 2319 55.40 4.85 7.87
CA ALA A 2319 54.80 3.54 7.61
C ALA A 2319 53.44 3.33 8.31
N LEU A 2320 53.12 4.07 9.38
CA LEU A 2320 51.82 3.99 10.05
C LEU A 2320 50.83 5.09 9.59
N ARG A 2321 51.23 5.93 8.62
CA ARG A 2321 50.43 7.08 8.18
C ARG A 2321 49.36 6.76 7.13
N ASN A 2322 49.34 5.54 6.57
CA ASN A 2322 48.41 5.17 5.49
C ASN A 2322 47.45 4.03 5.88
N GLY A 2323 47.10 3.89 7.17
CA GLY A 2323 46.24 2.82 7.69
C GLY A 2323 44.97 3.25 8.43
N GLN A 2324 44.69 4.55 8.59
CA GLN A 2324 43.46 5.09 9.17
C GLN A 2324 42.79 6.03 8.15
N TYR A 2325 42.11 5.45 7.16
CA TYR A 2325 41.03 6.14 6.46
C TYR A 2325 39.75 5.78 7.20
N TRP A 2326 39.07 6.84 7.63
CA TRP A 2326 37.83 6.84 8.37
C TRP A 2326 36.73 6.18 7.53
N VAL A 2327 36.00 5.26 8.16
CA VAL A 2327 34.62 4.92 7.75
C VAL A 2327 33.73 6.02 8.29
#